data_AF-A0A7W5UXY5-F1
#
_entry.id   AF-A0A7W5UXY5-F1
#
_cell.length_a   1.000
_cell.length_b   1.000
_cell.length_c   1.000
_cell.angle_alpha   90.00
_cell.angle_beta   90.00
_cell.angle_gamma   90.00
#
_symmetry.space_group_name_H-M   'P 1'
#
loop_
_entity.id
_entity.type
_entity.pdbx_description
1 polymer ?
#
loop_
_entity_poly.entity_id
_entity_poly.type
_entity_poly.pdbx_seq_one_letter_code
_entity_poly.pdbx_strand_id
1 'polypeptide(L)'
;MADPQELAIRAVYTSGPAAAPPRTLLDIFQATVARHPGAPALDDGAASFTYAELSAEVERVAAELVEAGVRRGDRVGVRVPSGTTELYVTILAVLTAGAAYVPVDADDPEERAELVFAEAGVKAVVTDKITLADNGTPADSATPADRLTVSGERPAEALAGPPSPADDAWIIFTSGSTGRPKGVAVTHRSAAAFVDAEAGLFLPGRPLGPGDRVLAGLSVAFDASCEEMWLAWRHGACLVAAPRSLVRTGMDLGPWLVAHGITAVSTVPTLAALWPAETLDDVRLLIFGGEACPPELAARLAVEGREVWNTYGPTEATVVASAALMTGEGPVRIGLPLDGWDLAVVDAQGEPVEMGGTGELIIGGVGLARYLDPAKDAEKYAPLPSLGWERAYRSGDLVRAEPEGLVFAGRADEQIKLGGRRIELGEVDAALSALPGVAGAAAAVRGQLLVGYLVTGDDFDLAEARELLHDSLPAALVPRLAVVEELPTRTSGKIDRDALPWPLPGSQPGAGGWPAEQWTAVLGVAPEGPDSDFFTEGGGSLSAARLVSALRARYPEVTVADLYEHSTLGGLTALLERSSPRAATGEARRVRPMPNSASIAQVALMVPLMTVSGLRLTVVVAALANLLWTPVTSWWWIAAGALLLLSPPGRLALSAGCARLLLGGLRPGAYPRGGAVHLKLWFADQFAARLGLPDLGSAPWMSWYARLLGAQVGEDADLHSPPPITGLLRLGRGASVEPEVDLSGVWYDGDLVRVGEIRIGAGATVGSRSTLLPGTKIGKYAQVAPGSAVEGAIPAGTRWAGAPAARLGKARRTEERAARSRLWVGVYALSAVGLSLLPVAAAATGLAVLLAMGSWWALPVATVAGMAVFALVTLVSVRLLSICLHPGQYPVHSRPAWQAWATGRLMASARVWLFPLYASILTPAWLRALGMRVGRDVELSTVLALPSMTSVGDGAFLADDTMVAPYELDGGWMRIAEARIGKRAFLGNSGMTAAGRKVPKDGLVGVLSATPKKAKSGSSYLGMPPVELRRTNETGDRSRTYDPPWRLKAARALVESLRLLPATCTVALAVLSAGALLQLAQAYGVAVAALAGGPVLLAAGAVAAATASLAKWALLGRIARGDRPLWSSFVWRNELADNFVEVLAAPWFAEPWLGSAPLNVWLRSLGASIGHGVSCHTYWLPEADLVSLGDGACVNRGCVLQTHLFHDRVMSIDTVDLGAGATLGPHGVVLPAARIGAHTTVGPASLVMRGEDVPEGTRWFGNPISPWR
;
A
#
# COMPACT_ATOMS: atom_id res chain seq x y z
N MET A 1 49.18 -36.62 1.78
CA MET A 1 47.79 -36.82 2.26
C MET A 1 47.81 -36.54 3.74
N ALA A 2 47.27 -35.39 4.16
CA ALA A 2 47.08 -35.06 5.57
C ALA A 2 45.96 -35.94 6.16
N ASP A 3 45.97 -36.15 7.48
CA ASP A 3 44.94 -36.89 8.20
C ASP A 3 43.56 -36.20 7.98
N PRO A 4 42.49 -36.92 7.59
CA PRO A 4 41.15 -36.35 7.48
C PRO A 4 40.66 -35.63 8.74
N GLN A 5 41.18 -35.98 9.94
CA GLN A 5 40.89 -35.25 11.18
C GLN A 5 41.63 -33.90 11.30
N GLU A 6 42.79 -33.71 10.66
CA GLU A 6 43.50 -32.41 10.61
C GLU A 6 42.83 -31.42 9.63
N LEU A 7 42.24 -31.92 8.53
CA LEU A 7 41.50 -31.09 7.58
C LEU A 7 40.20 -30.52 8.17
N ALA A 8 39.57 -31.22 9.13
CA ALA A 8 38.36 -30.75 9.81
C ALA A 8 38.58 -29.51 10.71
N ILE A 9 39.85 -29.19 11.04
CA ILE A 9 40.22 -28.03 11.86
C ILE A 9 40.52 -26.81 10.99
N ARG A 10 40.89 -27.00 9.72
CA ARG A 10 41.27 -25.94 8.79
C ARG A 10 40.11 -25.52 7.90
N ALA A 11 40.06 -24.24 7.53
CA ALA A 11 39.02 -23.66 6.69
C ALA A 11 39.17 -24.00 5.20
N VAL A 12 39.19 -25.29 4.87
CA VAL A 12 39.30 -25.83 3.50
C VAL A 12 38.08 -26.70 3.20
N TYR A 13 37.36 -26.37 2.14
CA TYR A 13 36.13 -27.04 1.71
C TYR A 13 36.37 -27.65 0.33
N THR A 14 36.66 -28.95 0.28
CA THR A 14 36.91 -29.67 -0.98
C THR A 14 35.67 -30.46 -1.40
N SER A 15 35.23 -30.32 -2.66
CA SER A 15 34.13 -31.14 -3.20
C SER A 15 34.57 -32.56 -3.62
N GLY A 16 35.89 -32.81 -3.69
CA GLY A 16 36.44 -34.13 -4.07
C GLY A 16 36.41 -34.37 -5.59
N PRO A 17 36.50 -35.63 -6.08
CA PRO A 17 36.49 -35.93 -7.53
C PRO A 17 35.10 -35.78 -8.19
N ALA A 18 34.22 -34.93 -7.65
CA ALA A 18 32.80 -34.80 -8.01
C ALA A 18 32.53 -34.04 -9.32
N ALA A 19 33.56 -33.50 -9.99
CA ALA A 19 33.36 -32.81 -11.26
C ALA A 19 32.78 -33.75 -12.33
N ALA A 20 31.71 -33.30 -12.99
CA ALA A 20 31.09 -34.05 -14.08
C ALA A 20 32.11 -34.38 -15.21
N PRO A 21 31.88 -35.48 -15.96
CA PRO A 21 32.72 -35.82 -17.11
C PRO A 21 32.86 -34.66 -18.11
N PRO A 22 34.05 -34.44 -18.69
CA PRO A 22 34.27 -33.38 -19.68
C PRO A 22 33.27 -33.45 -20.84
N ARG A 23 32.49 -32.38 -21.02
CA ARG A 23 31.57 -32.18 -22.15
C ARG A 23 31.39 -30.69 -22.44
N THR A 24 30.66 -30.38 -23.50
CA THR A 24 30.32 -29.01 -23.91
C THR A 24 28.90 -28.64 -23.52
N LEU A 25 28.60 -27.34 -23.56
CA LEU A 25 27.24 -26.81 -23.42
C LEU A 25 26.29 -27.34 -24.51
N LEU A 26 26.79 -27.56 -25.73
CA LEU A 26 26.01 -28.13 -26.81
C LEU A 26 25.63 -29.59 -26.55
N ASP A 27 26.53 -30.38 -25.92
CA ASP A 27 26.19 -31.74 -25.50
C ASP A 27 25.01 -31.75 -24.51
N ILE A 28 24.92 -30.73 -23.65
CA ILE A 28 23.79 -30.54 -22.74
C ILE A 28 22.51 -30.24 -23.53
N PHE A 29 22.57 -29.22 -24.38
CA PHE A 29 21.44 -28.74 -25.16
C PHE A 29 20.88 -29.84 -26.07
N GLN A 30 21.75 -30.51 -26.84
CA GLN A 30 21.36 -31.60 -27.74
C GLN A 30 20.77 -32.80 -27.00
N ALA A 31 21.31 -33.14 -25.82
CA ALA A 31 20.72 -34.17 -24.98
C ALA A 31 19.32 -33.77 -24.46
N THR A 32 19.04 -32.49 -24.26
CA THR A 32 17.69 -32.00 -23.91
C THR A 32 16.76 -32.02 -25.12
N VAL A 33 17.21 -31.53 -26.28
CA VAL A 33 16.44 -31.55 -27.54
C VAL A 33 15.98 -32.97 -27.89
N ALA A 34 16.88 -33.95 -27.79
CA ALA A 34 16.56 -35.35 -28.05
C ALA A 34 15.54 -35.94 -27.05
N ARG A 35 15.54 -35.48 -25.80
CA ARG A 35 14.62 -35.98 -24.75
C ARG A 35 13.26 -35.28 -24.77
N HIS A 36 13.20 -34.01 -25.14
CA HIS A 36 12.02 -33.16 -25.03
C HIS A 36 11.71 -32.35 -26.31
N PRO A 37 11.69 -32.95 -27.51
CA PRO A 37 11.65 -32.22 -28.77
C PRO A 37 10.40 -31.33 -28.93
N GLY A 38 9.24 -31.78 -28.42
CA GLY A 38 7.98 -31.05 -28.47
C GLY A 38 7.67 -30.17 -27.26
N ALA A 39 8.60 -30.04 -26.30
CA ALA A 39 8.40 -29.16 -25.15
C ALA A 39 8.76 -27.70 -25.51
N PRO A 40 8.08 -26.70 -24.93
CA PRO A 40 8.48 -25.30 -25.09
C PRO A 40 9.88 -25.04 -24.52
N ALA A 41 10.75 -24.42 -25.31
CA ALA A 41 12.15 -24.16 -24.98
C ALA A 41 12.44 -22.68 -24.72
N LEU A 42 11.80 -21.80 -25.50
CA LEU A 42 12.04 -20.36 -25.47
C LEU A 42 10.74 -19.61 -25.83
N ASP A 43 10.44 -18.53 -25.11
CA ASP A 43 9.21 -17.75 -25.26
C ASP A 43 9.44 -16.29 -24.86
N ASP A 44 9.09 -15.32 -25.69
CA ASP A 44 9.11 -13.88 -25.36
C ASP A 44 7.71 -13.24 -25.36
N GLY A 45 6.65 -14.06 -25.46
CA GLY A 45 5.26 -13.65 -25.56
C GLY A 45 4.79 -13.32 -26.98
N ALA A 46 5.71 -13.07 -27.92
CA ALA A 46 5.42 -12.86 -29.34
C ALA A 46 5.78 -14.09 -30.18
N ALA A 47 6.93 -14.68 -29.92
CA ALA A 47 7.42 -15.91 -30.52
C ALA A 47 7.66 -16.97 -29.44
N SER A 48 7.33 -18.22 -29.75
CA SER A 48 7.60 -19.37 -28.89
C SER A 48 8.12 -20.53 -29.72
N PHE A 49 9.21 -21.13 -29.27
CA PHE A 49 9.86 -22.26 -29.91
C PHE A 49 9.74 -23.50 -29.03
N THR A 50 9.42 -24.64 -29.63
CA THR A 50 9.74 -25.94 -29.05
C THR A 50 11.24 -26.23 -29.14
N TYR A 51 11.75 -27.21 -28.38
CA TYR A 51 13.18 -27.57 -28.47
C TYR A 51 13.60 -28.00 -29.88
N ALA A 52 12.74 -28.70 -30.63
CA ALA A 52 13.03 -29.08 -32.01
C ALA A 52 13.09 -27.87 -32.95
N GLU A 53 12.15 -26.92 -32.80
CA GLU A 53 12.12 -25.69 -33.60
C GLU A 53 13.30 -24.77 -33.25
N LEU A 54 13.63 -24.64 -31.96
CA LEU A 54 14.79 -23.89 -31.49
C LEU A 54 16.08 -24.48 -32.06
N SER A 55 16.24 -25.81 -32.04
CA SER A 55 17.43 -26.47 -32.63
C SER A 55 17.55 -26.19 -34.12
N ALA A 56 16.45 -26.28 -34.87
CA ALA A 56 16.44 -26.02 -36.31
C ALA A 56 16.80 -24.55 -36.63
N GLU A 57 16.27 -23.60 -35.85
CA GLU A 57 16.56 -22.18 -36.04
C GLU A 57 18.00 -21.84 -35.66
N VAL A 58 18.52 -22.43 -34.57
CA VAL A 58 19.93 -22.32 -34.16
C VAL A 58 20.86 -22.86 -35.24
N GLU A 59 20.56 -24.01 -35.85
CA GLU A 59 21.35 -24.58 -36.95
C GLU A 59 21.34 -23.67 -38.19
N ARG A 60 20.18 -23.06 -38.50
CA ARG A 60 20.04 -22.10 -39.60
C ARG A 60 20.90 -20.86 -39.39
N VAL A 61 20.84 -20.23 -38.21
CA VAL A 61 21.64 -19.04 -37.88
C VAL A 61 23.13 -19.38 -37.76
N ALA A 62 23.48 -20.57 -37.25
CA ALA A 62 24.86 -21.02 -37.20
C ALA A 62 25.47 -21.18 -38.61
N ALA A 63 24.68 -21.66 -39.58
CA ALA A 63 25.12 -21.73 -40.97
C ALA A 63 25.40 -20.33 -41.55
N GLU A 64 24.58 -19.33 -41.25
CA GLU A 64 24.81 -17.94 -41.67
C GLU A 64 26.11 -17.37 -41.08
N LEU A 65 26.41 -17.65 -39.81
CA LEU A 65 27.68 -17.26 -39.19
C LEU A 65 28.89 -17.90 -39.88
N VAL A 66 28.78 -19.20 -40.23
CA VAL A 66 29.83 -19.91 -40.97
C VAL A 66 30.00 -19.36 -42.38
N GLU A 67 28.91 -19.04 -43.08
CA GLU A 67 28.94 -18.38 -44.40
C GLU A 67 29.56 -16.98 -44.33
N ALA A 68 29.29 -16.23 -43.25
CA ALA A 68 29.91 -14.94 -42.99
C ALA A 68 31.41 -15.05 -42.66
N GLY A 69 31.94 -16.24 -42.38
CA GLY A 69 33.36 -16.49 -42.18
C GLY A 69 33.77 -16.81 -40.74
N VAL A 70 32.82 -17.01 -39.82
CA VAL A 70 33.09 -17.48 -38.46
C VAL A 70 33.56 -18.94 -38.50
N ARG A 71 34.59 -19.28 -37.73
CA ARG A 71 35.18 -20.61 -37.59
C ARG A 71 35.33 -20.98 -36.11
N ARG A 72 35.61 -22.26 -35.86
CA ARG A 72 35.83 -22.75 -34.49
C ARG A 72 36.99 -22.01 -33.82
N GLY A 73 36.74 -21.48 -32.63
CA GLY A 73 37.69 -20.72 -31.83
C GLY A 73 37.68 -19.20 -32.10
N ASP A 74 36.87 -18.72 -33.06
CA ASP A 74 36.62 -17.30 -33.22
C ASP A 74 35.78 -16.75 -32.05
N ARG A 75 35.73 -15.42 -31.93
CA ARG A 75 34.92 -14.70 -30.95
C ARG A 75 33.90 -13.86 -31.69
N VAL A 76 32.64 -13.93 -31.30
CA VAL A 76 31.55 -13.20 -31.94
C VAL A 76 30.93 -12.23 -30.94
N GLY A 77 30.96 -10.94 -31.26
CA GLY A 77 30.26 -9.91 -30.50
C GLY A 77 28.75 -10.10 -30.65
N VAL A 78 28.02 -10.16 -29.53
CA VAL A 78 26.56 -10.29 -29.54
C VAL A 78 25.99 -9.02 -28.93
N ARG A 79 25.27 -8.25 -29.74
CA ARG A 79 24.61 -7.00 -29.34
C ARG A 79 23.16 -7.01 -29.81
N VAL A 80 22.41 -7.94 -29.24
CA VAL A 80 20.97 -8.13 -29.49
C VAL A 80 20.21 -7.70 -28.22
N PRO A 81 19.08 -6.98 -28.34
CA PRO A 81 18.31 -6.54 -27.17
C PRO A 81 17.93 -7.70 -26.24
N SER A 82 18.16 -7.51 -24.94
CA SER A 82 17.72 -8.48 -23.93
C SER A 82 16.20 -8.51 -23.81
N GLY A 83 15.64 -9.71 -23.65
CA GLY A 83 14.19 -9.92 -23.58
C GLY A 83 13.54 -10.33 -24.90
N THR A 84 14.33 -10.66 -25.93
CA THR A 84 13.83 -11.19 -27.21
C THR A 84 14.34 -12.61 -27.45
N THR A 85 13.59 -13.41 -28.23
CA THR A 85 14.02 -14.76 -28.60
C THR A 85 15.29 -14.78 -29.46
N GLU A 86 15.50 -13.76 -30.31
CA GLU A 86 16.65 -13.67 -31.23
C GLU A 86 18.00 -13.66 -30.51
N LEU A 87 18.07 -13.03 -29.33
CA LEU A 87 19.29 -13.00 -28.51
C LEU A 87 19.74 -14.42 -28.13
N TYR A 88 18.81 -15.23 -27.63
CA TYR A 88 19.11 -16.59 -27.16
C TYR A 88 19.38 -17.55 -28.33
N VAL A 89 18.69 -17.37 -29.46
CA VAL A 89 19.00 -18.07 -30.72
C VAL A 89 20.43 -17.73 -31.16
N THR A 90 20.81 -16.45 -31.13
CA THR A 90 22.15 -15.99 -31.54
C THR A 90 23.24 -16.60 -30.65
N ILE A 91 23.04 -16.60 -29.33
CA ILE A 91 24.00 -17.21 -28.39
C ILE A 91 24.21 -18.70 -28.71
N LEU A 92 23.14 -19.46 -28.86
CA LEU A 92 23.23 -20.88 -29.19
C LEU A 92 23.83 -21.12 -30.58
N ALA A 93 23.56 -20.24 -31.55
CA ALA A 93 24.12 -20.32 -32.89
C ALA A 93 25.63 -20.05 -32.92
N VAL A 94 26.11 -19.07 -32.15
CA VAL A 94 27.55 -18.79 -31.99
C VAL A 94 28.28 -19.99 -31.39
N LEU A 95 27.72 -20.58 -30.33
CA LEU A 95 28.26 -21.80 -29.73
C LEU A 95 28.26 -22.96 -30.76
N THR A 96 27.17 -23.11 -31.53
CA THR A 96 27.02 -24.14 -32.57
C THR A 96 28.02 -23.98 -33.72
N ALA A 97 28.38 -22.73 -34.07
CA ALA A 97 29.45 -22.42 -35.01
C ALA A 97 30.86 -22.69 -34.45
N GLY A 98 30.97 -23.11 -33.18
CA GLY A 98 32.22 -23.41 -32.49
C GLY A 98 32.96 -22.16 -32.00
N ALA A 99 32.28 -21.02 -31.94
CA ALA A 99 32.84 -19.73 -31.50
C ALA A 99 32.37 -19.36 -30.08
N ALA A 100 33.12 -18.46 -29.43
CA ALA A 100 32.73 -17.91 -28.13
C ALA A 100 31.93 -16.62 -28.32
N TYR A 101 30.83 -16.46 -27.58
CA TYR A 101 30.09 -15.19 -27.61
C TYR A 101 30.68 -14.18 -26.65
N VAL A 102 30.73 -12.92 -27.09
CA VAL A 102 31.15 -11.74 -26.32
C VAL A 102 29.93 -10.84 -26.21
N PRO A 103 29.14 -10.93 -25.12
CA PRO A 103 27.89 -10.19 -25.03
C PRO A 103 28.14 -8.75 -24.57
N VAL A 104 27.51 -7.80 -25.27
CA VAL A 104 27.33 -6.42 -24.82
C VAL A 104 25.84 -6.14 -24.90
N ASP A 105 25.26 -5.62 -23.81
CA ASP A 105 23.82 -5.31 -23.80
C ASP A 105 23.54 -4.24 -24.88
N ALA A 106 22.45 -4.37 -25.62
CA ALA A 106 22.09 -3.39 -26.64
C ALA A 106 21.85 -1.99 -26.04
N ASP A 107 21.54 -1.92 -24.75
CA ASP A 107 21.39 -0.69 -23.99
C ASP A 107 22.74 -0.07 -23.54
N ASP A 108 23.87 -0.77 -23.71
CA ASP A 108 25.19 -0.21 -23.41
C ASP A 108 25.66 0.73 -24.56
N PRO A 109 26.40 1.82 -24.25
CA PRO A 109 26.91 2.76 -25.26
C PRO A 109 27.74 2.10 -26.35
N GLU A 110 27.73 2.67 -27.55
CA GLU A 110 28.47 2.15 -28.70
C GLU A 110 29.97 2.10 -28.41
N GLU A 111 30.52 3.15 -27.78
CA GLU A 111 31.95 3.26 -27.46
C GLU A 111 32.40 2.13 -26.53
N ARG A 112 31.53 1.74 -25.60
CA ARG A 112 31.78 0.59 -24.72
C ARG A 112 31.74 -0.72 -25.51
N ALA A 113 30.80 -0.87 -26.44
CA ALA A 113 30.74 -2.04 -27.31
C ALA A 113 31.99 -2.15 -28.18
N GLU A 114 32.42 -1.06 -28.81
CA GLU A 114 33.64 -0.97 -29.60
C GLU A 114 34.87 -1.33 -28.76
N LEU A 115 35.01 -0.76 -27.56
CA LEU A 115 36.12 -1.06 -26.65
C LEU A 115 36.15 -2.55 -26.27
N VAL A 116 35.00 -3.10 -25.88
CA VAL A 116 34.87 -4.52 -25.49
C VAL A 116 35.18 -5.44 -26.66
N PHE A 117 34.63 -5.15 -27.84
CA PHE A 117 34.83 -5.97 -29.04
C PHE A 117 36.26 -5.89 -29.58
N ALA A 118 36.89 -4.72 -29.51
CA ALA A 118 38.29 -4.54 -29.85
C ALA A 118 39.21 -5.30 -28.88
N GLU A 119 39.01 -5.14 -27.57
CA GLU A 119 39.80 -5.82 -26.54
C GLU A 119 39.60 -7.35 -26.60
N ALA A 120 38.38 -7.79 -26.93
CA ALA A 120 38.10 -9.20 -27.16
C ALA A 120 38.64 -9.72 -28.49
N GLY A 121 39.00 -8.87 -29.45
CA GLY A 121 39.42 -9.27 -30.78
C GLY A 121 38.34 -10.07 -31.51
N VAL A 122 37.09 -9.58 -31.53
CA VAL A 122 35.97 -10.28 -32.20
C VAL A 122 36.18 -10.35 -33.71
N LYS A 123 35.65 -11.42 -34.32
CA LYS A 123 35.70 -11.66 -35.76
C LYS A 123 34.48 -11.08 -36.48
N ALA A 124 33.33 -11.14 -35.82
CA ALA A 124 32.05 -10.66 -36.32
C ALA A 124 31.23 -10.09 -35.16
N VAL A 125 30.30 -9.20 -35.46
CA VAL A 125 29.30 -8.66 -34.53
C VAL A 125 27.92 -8.97 -35.06
N VAL A 126 27.03 -9.47 -34.19
CA VAL A 126 25.63 -9.76 -34.49
C VAL A 126 24.74 -8.74 -33.79
N THR A 127 24.03 -7.95 -34.59
CA THR A 127 22.95 -7.03 -34.19
C THR A 127 21.62 -7.51 -34.79
N ASP A 128 20.95 -6.71 -35.62
CA ASP A 128 19.91 -7.11 -36.58
C ASP A 128 20.49 -7.82 -37.83
N LYS A 129 21.81 -7.71 -38.05
CA LYS A 129 22.55 -8.32 -39.16
C LYS A 129 23.92 -8.83 -38.67
N ILE A 130 24.52 -9.73 -39.44
CA ILE A 130 25.90 -10.18 -39.21
C ILE A 130 26.86 -9.24 -39.95
N THR A 131 27.74 -8.57 -39.21
CA THR A 131 28.77 -7.68 -39.78
C THR A 131 30.15 -8.22 -39.42
N LEU A 132 31.04 -8.35 -40.41
CA LEU A 132 32.43 -8.68 -40.18
C LEU A 132 33.13 -7.50 -39.49
N ALA A 133 33.86 -7.77 -38.41
CA ALA A 133 34.62 -6.74 -37.74
C ALA A 133 35.77 -6.28 -38.65
N ASP A 134 35.82 -4.98 -38.94
CA ASP A 134 36.89 -4.37 -39.73
C ASP A 134 38.12 -4.23 -38.83
N ASN A 135 38.82 -5.34 -38.62
CA ASN A 135 40.05 -5.37 -37.84
C ASN A 135 41.13 -4.70 -38.70
N GLY A 136 41.10 -3.37 -38.77
CA GLY A 136 42.10 -2.56 -39.42
C GLY A 136 43.46 -2.85 -38.82
N THR A 137 44.21 -3.78 -39.41
CA THR A 137 45.65 -3.86 -39.23
C THR A 137 46.26 -2.61 -39.83
N PRO A 138 46.94 -1.72 -39.06
CA PRO A 138 48.01 -0.93 -39.63
C PRO A 138 49.13 -1.93 -39.95
N ALA A 139 49.42 -2.11 -41.23
CA ALA A 139 50.44 -3.03 -41.70
C ALA A 139 51.89 -2.62 -41.35
N ASP A 140 52.15 -1.80 -40.31
CA ASP A 140 53.47 -1.16 -40.13
C ASP A 140 53.94 -0.88 -38.68
N SER A 141 53.51 -1.63 -37.66
CA SER A 141 54.11 -1.47 -36.31
C SER A 141 54.32 -2.75 -35.49
N ALA A 142 54.46 -3.92 -36.13
CA ALA A 142 55.01 -5.09 -35.47
C ALA A 142 56.53 -5.14 -35.67
N THR A 143 57.30 -4.85 -34.62
CA THR A 143 58.74 -5.16 -34.62
C THR A 143 58.94 -6.69 -34.61
N PRO A 144 60.03 -7.23 -35.21
CA PRO A 144 60.18 -8.68 -35.45
C PRO A 144 60.38 -9.56 -34.20
N ALA A 145 60.13 -9.07 -32.99
CA ALA A 145 60.38 -9.77 -31.74
C ALA A 145 59.13 -10.48 -31.14
N ASP A 146 57.91 -10.09 -31.52
CA ASP A 146 56.67 -10.66 -30.94
C ASP A 146 56.09 -11.85 -31.73
N ARG A 147 56.82 -12.41 -32.71
CA ARG A 147 56.38 -13.58 -33.49
C ARG A 147 56.76 -14.94 -32.90
N LEU A 148 57.16 -15.00 -31.63
CA LEU A 148 57.57 -16.25 -30.98
C LEU A 148 56.77 -16.51 -29.70
N THR A 149 55.64 -17.20 -29.88
CA THR A 149 55.06 -18.29 -29.04
C THR A 149 53.52 -18.35 -29.07
N VAL A 150 52.91 -18.30 -30.25
CA VAL A 150 51.72 -19.14 -30.54
C VAL A 150 51.96 -19.83 -31.88
N SER A 151 53.06 -20.59 -31.97
CA SER A 151 53.31 -21.48 -33.10
C SER A 151 52.54 -22.77 -32.87
N GLY A 152 51.30 -22.75 -33.33
CA GLY A 152 50.56 -23.93 -33.76
C GLY A 152 49.70 -23.48 -34.91
N GLU A 153 50.23 -23.52 -36.13
CA GLU A 153 49.40 -23.47 -37.33
C GLU A 153 48.38 -24.61 -37.18
N ARG A 154 47.18 -24.28 -36.73
CA ARG A 154 46.09 -25.26 -36.66
C ARG A 154 45.81 -25.65 -38.10
N PRO A 155 45.87 -26.95 -38.46
CA PRO A 155 45.49 -27.41 -39.79
C PRO A 155 44.13 -26.81 -40.16
N ALA A 156 43.89 -26.48 -41.43
CA ALA A 156 42.57 -26.00 -41.86
C ALA A 156 41.43 -26.96 -41.47
N GLU A 157 41.76 -28.25 -41.27
CA GLU A 157 40.89 -29.32 -40.74
C GLU A 157 40.57 -29.19 -39.23
N ALA A 158 41.41 -28.52 -38.43
CA ALA A 158 41.20 -28.28 -36.99
C ALA A 158 40.32 -27.06 -36.69
N LEU A 159 40.01 -26.24 -37.70
CA LEU A 159 39.10 -25.09 -37.63
C LEU A 159 37.66 -25.44 -38.08
N ALA A 160 37.43 -26.70 -38.48
CA ALA A 160 36.15 -27.24 -38.89
C ALA A 160 35.69 -28.33 -37.91
N GLY A 161 34.42 -28.27 -37.47
CA GLY A 161 33.82 -29.24 -36.55
C GLY A 161 33.27 -28.64 -35.26
N PRO A 162 32.54 -29.43 -34.44
CA PRO A 162 31.92 -28.95 -33.19
C PRO A 162 32.97 -28.49 -32.16
N PRO A 163 32.59 -27.63 -31.19
CA PRO A 163 33.50 -27.19 -30.14
C PRO A 163 33.97 -28.38 -29.28
N SER A 164 35.17 -28.25 -28.73
CA SER A 164 35.70 -29.14 -27.69
C SER A 164 35.52 -28.53 -26.30
N PRO A 165 35.61 -29.33 -25.22
CA PRO A 165 35.54 -28.80 -23.86
C PRO A 165 36.60 -27.74 -23.53
N ALA A 166 37.73 -27.70 -24.25
CA ALA A 166 38.80 -26.75 -24.03
C ALA A 166 38.59 -25.40 -24.75
N ASP A 167 37.62 -25.32 -25.67
CA ASP A 167 37.31 -24.07 -26.36
C ASP A 167 36.53 -23.11 -25.44
N ASP A 168 36.70 -21.81 -25.66
CA ASP A 168 35.94 -20.77 -24.96
C ASP A 168 34.46 -20.88 -25.32
N ALA A 169 33.57 -20.85 -24.33
CA ALA A 169 32.14 -20.74 -24.52
C ALA A 169 31.69 -19.27 -24.56
N TRP A 170 32.19 -18.47 -23.63
CA TRP A 170 31.87 -17.04 -23.54
C TRP A 170 33.00 -16.22 -22.95
N ILE A 171 32.97 -14.92 -23.23
CA ILE A 171 33.88 -13.93 -22.66
C ILE A 171 33.06 -12.75 -22.15
N ILE A 172 33.06 -12.54 -20.83
CA ILE A 172 32.30 -11.46 -20.18
C ILE A 172 33.27 -10.43 -19.61
N PHE A 173 32.96 -9.14 -19.81
CA PHE A 173 33.83 -8.04 -19.38
C PHE A 173 33.39 -7.43 -18.03
N THR A 174 34.35 -7.22 -17.14
CA THR A 174 34.16 -6.62 -15.80
C THR A 174 34.98 -5.32 -15.62
N SER A 175 34.67 -4.48 -14.63
CA SER A 175 35.32 -3.19 -14.40
C SER A 175 36.77 -3.30 -13.89
N GLY A 176 37.59 -2.32 -14.30
CA GLY A 176 39.03 -2.28 -14.11
C GLY A 176 39.52 -1.34 -13.03
N SER A 177 40.36 -1.80 -12.08
CA SER A 177 41.07 -0.90 -11.15
C SER A 177 42.03 0.10 -11.84
N THR A 178 42.25 -0.06 -13.14
CA THR A 178 43.10 0.78 -14.01
C THR A 178 42.28 1.55 -15.07
N GLY A 179 40.94 1.54 -14.98
CA GLY A 179 40.04 2.20 -15.94
C GLY A 179 39.83 1.48 -17.28
N ARG A 180 40.45 0.31 -17.51
CA ARG A 180 40.21 -0.54 -18.71
C ARG A 180 39.43 -1.81 -18.35
N PRO A 181 38.37 -2.17 -19.11
CA PRO A 181 37.53 -3.34 -18.81
C PRO A 181 38.31 -4.65 -19.03
N LYS A 182 38.01 -5.67 -18.22
CA LYS A 182 38.77 -6.95 -18.18
C LYS A 182 37.91 -8.08 -18.74
N GLY A 183 38.34 -8.71 -19.83
CA GLY A 183 37.67 -9.88 -20.40
C GLY A 183 37.98 -11.15 -19.62
N VAL A 184 36.95 -11.81 -19.09
CA VAL A 184 37.02 -13.12 -18.43
C VAL A 184 36.51 -14.18 -19.38
N ALA A 185 37.40 -15.06 -19.85
CA ALA A 185 37.07 -16.15 -20.78
C ALA A 185 36.78 -17.44 -20.02
N VAL A 186 35.59 -18.00 -20.24
CA VAL A 186 35.13 -19.25 -19.65
C VAL A 186 35.08 -20.34 -20.71
N THR A 187 35.66 -21.50 -20.41
CA THR A 187 35.68 -22.65 -21.32
C THR A 187 34.36 -23.42 -21.29
N HIS A 188 34.08 -24.17 -22.35
CA HIS A 188 32.98 -25.13 -22.37
C HIS A 188 33.04 -26.14 -21.22
N ARG A 189 34.23 -26.58 -20.80
CA ARG A 189 34.43 -27.48 -19.65
C ARG A 189 33.91 -26.86 -18.36
N SER A 190 34.33 -25.63 -18.06
CA SER A 190 33.93 -24.92 -16.84
C SER A 190 32.44 -24.61 -16.85
N ALA A 191 31.91 -24.12 -17.96
CA ALA A 191 30.50 -23.83 -18.12
C ALA A 191 29.62 -25.08 -18.00
N ALA A 192 29.95 -26.18 -18.68
CA ALA A 192 29.16 -27.42 -18.60
C ALA A 192 29.22 -28.05 -17.20
N ALA A 193 30.37 -27.97 -16.52
CA ALA A 193 30.49 -28.43 -15.14
C ALA A 193 29.59 -27.62 -14.19
N PHE A 194 29.50 -26.30 -14.37
CA PHE A 194 28.61 -25.42 -13.60
C PHE A 194 27.14 -25.84 -13.78
N VAL A 195 26.72 -26.03 -15.03
CA VAL A 195 25.35 -26.44 -15.36
C VAL A 195 25.00 -27.82 -14.76
N ASP A 196 25.92 -28.78 -14.79
CA ASP A 196 25.69 -30.10 -14.21
C ASP A 196 25.69 -30.07 -12.67
N ALA A 197 26.50 -29.22 -12.04
CA ALA A 197 26.50 -29.05 -10.59
C ALA A 197 25.19 -28.40 -10.08
N GLU A 198 24.72 -27.32 -10.72
CA GLU A 198 23.45 -26.68 -10.34
C GLU A 198 22.24 -27.59 -10.53
N ALA A 199 22.24 -28.39 -11.61
CA ALA A 199 21.14 -29.31 -11.89
C ALA A 199 20.98 -30.39 -10.81
N GLY A 200 22.04 -30.72 -10.09
CA GLY A 200 22.01 -31.62 -8.93
C GLY A 200 21.65 -30.92 -7.61
N LEU A 201 21.80 -29.60 -7.55
CA LEU A 201 21.65 -28.81 -6.33
C LEU A 201 20.19 -28.44 -6.03
N PHE A 202 19.47 -27.95 -7.04
CA PHE A 202 18.15 -27.36 -6.84
C PHE A 202 17.02 -28.38 -6.95
N LEU A 203 16.08 -28.34 -6.00
CA LEU A 203 14.87 -29.17 -5.97
C LEU A 203 15.15 -30.68 -6.15
N PRO A 204 16.09 -31.31 -5.42
CA PRO A 204 16.45 -32.72 -5.63
C PRO A 204 15.27 -33.68 -5.46
N GLY A 205 14.28 -33.33 -4.61
CA GLY A 205 13.06 -34.10 -4.41
C GLY A 205 11.98 -33.90 -5.50
N ARG A 206 12.07 -32.83 -6.30
CA ARG A 206 11.13 -32.52 -7.39
C ARG A 206 11.82 -31.64 -8.45
N PRO A 207 12.72 -32.19 -9.28
CA PRO A 207 13.52 -31.41 -10.22
C PRO A 207 12.68 -30.57 -11.20
N LEU A 208 13.29 -29.54 -11.80
CA LEU A 208 12.69 -28.82 -12.94
C LEU A 208 12.56 -29.75 -14.16
N GLY A 209 11.56 -29.47 -15.01
CA GLY A 209 11.22 -30.25 -16.20
C GLY A 209 10.41 -29.47 -17.25
N PRO A 210 9.90 -30.14 -18.31
CA PRO A 210 9.15 -29.52 -19.41
C PRO A 210 7.89 -28.71 -19.09
N GLY A 211 7.34 -28.82 -17.88
CA GLY A 211 6.21 -28.02 -17.43
C GLY A 211 6.61 -26.71 -16.74
N ASP A 212 7.90 -26.51 -16.49
CA ASP A 212 8.43 -25.35 -15.79
C ASP A 212 8.79 -24.23 -16.74
N ARG A 213 8.74 -23.02 -16.19
CA ARG A 213 9.04 -21.76 -16.86
C ARG A 213 10.04 -20.98 -16.01
N VAL A 214 11.18 -20.65 -16.60
CA VAL A 214 12.29 -19.93 -15.96
C VAL A 214 12.29 -18.50 -16.48
N LEU A 215 12.37 -17.52 -15.58
CA LEU A 215 12.53 -16.12 -15.97
C LEU A 215 13.91 -15.91 -16.58
N ALA A 216 13.97 -15.20 -17.72
CA ALA A 216 15.19 -14.58 -18.24
C ALA A 216 15.03 -13.05 -18.15
N GLY A 217 15.61 -12.45 -17.11
CA GLY A 217 15.46 -11.01 -16.84
C GLY A 217 16.77 -10.26 -16.63
N LEU A 218 17.87 -10.98 -16.35
CA LEU A 218 19.17 -10.36 -16.18
C LEU A 218 19.78 -10.01 -17.54
N SER A 219 20.70 -9.03 -17.54
CA SER A 219 21.38 -8.66 -18.79
C SER A 219 22.41 -9.71 -19.15
N VAL A 220 22.52 -9.99 -20.45
CA VAL A 220 23.51 -10.93 -20.99
C VAL A 220 24.95 -10.49 -20.83
N ALA A 221 25.20 -9.21 -20.53
CA ALA A 221 26.51 -8.72 -20.14
C ALA A 221 26.91 -9.14 -18.71
N PHE A 222 26.00 -9.75 -17.94
CA PHE A 222 26.27 -10.37 -16.64
C PHE A 222 26.21 -11.88 -16.77
N ASP A 223 27.16 -12.55 -16.14
CA ASP A 223 27.28 -14.00 -16.10
C ASP A 223 26.10 -14.70 -15.40
N ALA A 224 25.39 -14.01 -14.50
CA ALA A 224 24.14 -14.50 -13.92
C ALA A 224 23.03 -14.78 -14.96
N SER A 225 23.06 -14.16 -16.15
CA SER A 225 22.17 -14.56 -17.26
C SER A 225 22.45 -15.98 -17.76
N CYS A 226 23.68 -16.49 -17.57
CA CYS A 226 24.04 -17.86 -17.92
C CYS A 226 23.34 -18.87 -16.99
N GLU A 227 23.16 -18.52 -15.71
CA GLU A 227 22.34 -19.29 -14.77
C GLU A 227 20.90 -19.40 -15.28
N GLU A 228 20.27 -18.28 -15.66
CA GLU A 228 18.89 -18.27 -16.18
C GLU A 228 18.73 -19.18 -17.41
N MET A 229 19.62 -19.05 -18.40
CA MET A 229 19.58 -19.83 -19.64
C MET A 229 19.72 -21.33 -19.38
N TRP A 230 20.74 -21.72 -18.63
CA TRP A 230 21.07 -23.12 -18.46
C TRP A 230 20.24 -23.82 -17.39
N LEU A 231 19.69 -23.09 -16.41
CA LEU A 231 18.65 -23.60 -15.51
C LEU A 231 17.41 -24.05 -16.29
N ALA A 232 17.05 -23.35 -17.37
CA ALA A 232 15.97 -23.77 -18.26
C ALA A 232 16.37 -24.97 -19.14
N TRP A 233 17.41 -24.80 -19.96
CA TRP A 233 17.75 -25.76 -21.02
C TRP A 233 18.34 -27.07 -20.51
N ARG A 234 18.96 -27.11 -19.33
CA ARG A 234 19.44 -28.35 -18.73
C ARG A 234 18.31 -29.27 -18.28
N HIS A 235 17.17 -28.69 -17.93
CA HIS A 235 16.00 -29.37 -17.38
C HIS A 235 14.88 -29.62 -18.42
N GLY A 236 15.02 -29.10 -19.64
CA GLY A 236 13.95 -29.16 -20.63
C GLY A 236 12.80 -28.20 -20.34
N ALA A 237 12.99 -27.24 -19.44
CA ALA A 237 12.02 -26.19 -19.11
C ALA A 237 12.03 -25.09 -20.19
N CYS A 238 11.04 -24.20 -20.13
CA CYS A 238 10.93 -23.06 -21.04
C CYS A 238 11.64 -21.84 -20.44
N LEU A 239 12.59 -21.25 -21.20
CA LEU A 239 13.16 -19.95 -20.88
C LEU A 239 12.19 -18.86 -21.35
N VAL A 240 11.73 -17.99 -20.44
CA VAL A 240 10.76 -16.93 -20.75
C VAL A 240 11.45 -15.59 -20.67
N ALA A 241 11.67 -14.98 -21.84
CA ALA A 241 12.38 -13.72 -21.99
C ALA A 241 11.50 -12.54 -21.54
N ALA A 242 11.89 -11.87 -20.46
CA ALA A 242 11.23 -10.66 -20.00
C ALA A 242 11.89 -9.43 -20.65
N PRO A 243 11.12 -8.50 -21.23
CA PRO A 243 11.67 -7.25 -21.74
C PRO A 243 12.45 -6.50 -20.65
N ARG A 244 13.63 -5.95 -20.98
CA ARG A 244 14.47 -5.24 -19.98
C ARG A 244 13.76 -4.04 -19.36
N SER A 245 12.91 -3.37 -20.12
CA SER A 245 12.07 -2.27 -19.62
C SER A 245 11.21 -2.73 -18.43
N LEU A 246 10.60 -3.91 -18.51
CA LEU A 246 9.80 -4.50 -17.45
C LEU A 246 10.64 -4.92 -16.24
N VAL A 247 11.80 -5.54 -16.47
CA VAL A 247 12.67 -5.96 -15.36
C VAL A 247 13.18 -4.75 -14.57
N ARG A 248 13.45 -3.63 -15.25
CA ARG A 248 13.86 -2.37 -14.64
C ARG A 248 12.78 -1.71 -13.78
N THR A 249 11.48 -1.88 -14.07
CA THR A 249 10.42 -1.32 -13.21
C THR A 249 10.33 -2.02 -11.86
N GLY A 250 10.75 -3.29 -11.79
CA GLY A 250 10.87 -4.09 -10.57
C GLY A 250 9.53 -4.50 -9.94
N MET A 251 8.60 -3.57 -9.70
CA MET A 251 7.29 -3.81 -9.12
C MET A 251 6.33 -4.54 -10.07
N ASP A 252 6.37 -4.23 -11.37
CA ASP A 252 5.45 -4.81 -12.38
C ASP A 252 5.85 -6.22 -12.80
N LEU A 253 7.10 -6.60 -12.52
CA LEU A 253 7.57 -7.95 -12.78
C LEU A 253 6.75 -8.97 -11.97
N GLY A 254 6.35 -8.67 -10.73
CA GLY A 254 5.53 -9.58 -9.90
C GLY A 254 4.23 -10.03 -10.58
N PRO A 255 3.31 -9.13 -10.97
CA PRO A 255 2.14 -9.47 -11.76
C PRO A 255 2.46 -10.17 -13.09
N TRP A 256 3.56 -9.81 -13.75
CA TRP A 256 4.00 -10.46 -14.99
C TRP A 256 4.42 -11.91 -14.76
N LEU A 257 5.14 -12.22 -13.67
CA LEU A 257 5.52 -13.58 -13.27
C LEU A 257 4.28 -14.47 -13.17
N VAL A 258 3.22 -13.96 -12.53
CA VAL A 258 1.93 -14.66 -12.40
C VAL A 258 1.25 -14.84 -13.75
N ALA A 259 1.20 -13.79 -14.57
CA ALA A 259 0.56 -13.84 -15.89
C ALA A 259 1.24 -14.83 -16.85
N HIS A 260 2.55 -15.00 -16.74
CA HIS A 260 3.35 -15.90 -17.59
C HIS A 260 3.65 -17.25 -16.92
N GLY A 261 3.05 -17.52 -15.75
CA GLY A 261 3.17 -18.81 -15.06
C GLY A 261 4.61 -19.19 -14.72
N ILE A 262 5.42 -18.22 -14.28
CA ILE A 262 6.83 -18.46 -13.96
C ILE A 262 6.94 -19.33 -12.70
N THR A 263 7.78 -20.36 -12.78
CA THR A 263 7.97 -21.37 -11.72
C THR A 263 9.36 -21.34 -11.10
N ALA A 264 10.37 -20.78 -11.78
CA ALA A 264 11.72 -20.64 -11.26
C ALA A 264 12.29 -19.27 -11.64
N VAL A 265 12.99 -18.64 -10.69
CA VAL A 265 13.57 -17.31 -10.85
C VAL A 265 14.97 -17.30 -10.25
N SER A 266 15.96 -16.87 -11.03
CA SER A 266 17.23 -16.38 -10.49
C SER A 266 17.26 -14.85 -10.58
N THR A 267 17.70 -14.19 -9.51
CA THR A 267 17.71 -12.73 -9.44
C THR A 267 18.58 -12.18 -8.31
N VAL A 268 18.69 -10.85 -8.22
CA VAL A 268 19.34 -10.18 -7.09
C VAL A 268 18.34 -9.95 -5.93
N PRO A 269 18.78 -10.05 -4.66
CA PRO A 269 17.95 -9.76 -3.48
C PRO A 269 17.17 -8.43 -3.56
N THR A 270 17.79 -7.37 -4.07
CA THR A 270 17.15 -6.04 -4.19
C THR A 270 15.91 -6.07 -5.08
N LEU A 271 15.95 -6.81 -6.19
CA LEU A 271 14.82 -6.91 -7.12
C LEU A 271 13.70 -7.76 -6.51
N ALA A 272 14.04 -8.91 -5.93
CA ALA A 272 13.08 -9.78 -5.26
C ALA A 272 12.40 -9.13 -4.05
N ALA A 273 13.08 -8.19 -3.37
CA ALA A 273 12.51 -7.45 -2.25
C ALA A 273 11.26 -6.63 -2.63
N LEU A 274 11.17 -6.19 -3.89
CA LEU A 274 10.06 -5.40 -4.44
C LEU A 274 8.80 -6.22 -4.67
N TRP A 275 8.92 -7.54 -4.86
CA TRP A 275 7.79 -8.38 -5.20
C TRP A 275 6.93 -8.73 -3.97
N PRO A 276 5.59 -8.62 -4.08
CA PRO A 276 4.68 -9.21 -3.10
C PRO A 276 4.94 -10.72 -2.96
N ALA A 277 4.77 -11.29 -1.77
CA ALA A 277 5.02 -12.72 -1.58
C ALA A 277 4.06 -13.59 -2.41
N GLU A 278 2.83 -13.09 -2.61
CA GLU A 278 1.74 -13.77 -3.31
C GLU A 278 2.01 -13.88 -4.82
N THR A 279 2.79 -12.95 -5.42
CA THR A 279 3.13 -13.05 -6.84
C THR A 279 4.12 -14.17 -7.14
N LEU A 280 4.70 -14.75 -6.08
CA LEU A 280 5.65 -15.85 -6.18
C LEU A 280 4.99 -17.19 -5.86
N ASP A 281 3.68 -17.25 -5.56
CA ASP A 281 3.01 -18.48 -5.08
C ASP A 281 3.23 -19.68 -6.02
N ASP A 282 3.32 -19.45 -7.33
CA ASP A 282 3.62 -20.48 -8.35
C ASP A 282 5.13 -20.72 -8.55
N VAL A 283 5.99 -19.82 -8.05
CA VAL A 283 7.46 -19.95 -8.04
C VAL A 283 7.87 -20.95 -6.97
N ARG A 284 8.45 -22.07 -7.41
CA ARG A 284 8.93 -23.17 -6.57
C ARG A 284 10.43 -23.15 -6.31
N LEU A 285 11.20 -22.44 -7.14
CA LEU A 285 12.63 -22.23 -6.97
C LEU A 285 12.95 -20.74 -7.10
N LEU A 286 13.61 -20.18 -6.07
CA LEU A 286 14.09 -18.81 -6.08
C LEU A 286 15.58 -18.79 -5.73
N ILE A 287 16.40 -18.26 -6.61
CA ILE A 287 17.85 -18.20 -6.45
C ILE A 287 18.25 -16.72 -6.31
N PHE A 288 19.07 -16.43 -5.30
CA PHE A 288 19.64 -15.11 -5.05
C PHE A 288 21.15 -15.12 -5.22
N GLY A 289 21.66 -14.22 -6.05
CA GLY A 289 23.09 -14.02 -6.26
C GLY A 289 23.46 -12.55 -6.42
N GLY A 290 24.76 -12.25 -6.51
CA GLY A 290 25.28 -10.92 -6.84
C GLY A 290 25.29 -9.88 -5.69
N GLU A 291 24.40 -9.97 -4.71
CA GLU A 291 24.35 -9.08 -3.54
C GLU A 291 24.21 -9.85 -2.22
N ALA A 292 24.54 -9.20 -1.10
CA ALA A 292 24.26 -9.78 0.20
C ALA A 292 22.74 -9.83 0.43
N CYS A 293 22.19 -11.03 0.64
CA CYS A 293 20.76 -11.20 0.91
C CYS A 293 20.43 -10.79 2.36
N PRO A 294 19.47 -9.87 2.58
CA PRO A 294 19.01 -9.54 3.92
C PRO A 294 18.33 -10.75 4.60
N PRO A 295 18.62 -11.06 5.88
CA PRO A 295 17.99 -12.16 6.59
C PRO A 295 16.45 -12.11 6.58
N GLU A 296 15.87 -10.91 6.61
CA GLU A 296 14.43 -10.70 6.59
C GLU A 296 13.79 -11.07 5.25
N LEU A 297 14.55 -10.94 4.15
CA LEU A 297 14.11 -11.33 2.81
C LEU A 297 14.11 -12.84 2.67
N ALA A 298 15.18 -13.51 3.12
CA ALA A 298 15.27 -14.97 3.19
C ALA A 298 14.09 -15.55 4.00
N ALA A 299 13.85 -15.03 5.21
CA ALA A 299 12.73 -15.45 6.06
C ALA A 299 11.34 -15.16 5.48
N ARG A 300 11.21 -14.16 4.60
CA ARG A 300 9.95 -13.85 3.92
C ARG A 300 9.63 -14.86 2.82
N LEU A 301 10.65 -15.31 2.09
CA LEU A 301 10.48 -16.01 0.82
C LEU A 301 10.74 -17.51 0.92
N ALA A 302 11.51 -17.96 1.90
CA ALA A 302 11.69 -19.37 2.25
C ALA A 302 10.44 -19.90 2.98
N VAL A 303 9.43 -20.27 2.20
CA VAL A 303 8.15 -20.81 2.67
C VAL A 303 7.99 -22.26 2.25
N GLU A 304 7.13 -23.01 2.96
CA GLU A 304 6.84 -24.41 2.65
C GLU A 304 6.43 -24.58 1.17
N GLY A 305 7.12 -25.48 0.46
CA GLY A 305 6.88 -25.77 -0.96
C GLY A 305 7.72 -24.96 -1.96
N ARG A 306 8.50 -23.96 -1.50
CA ARG A 306 9.48 -23.21 -2.31
C ARG A 306 10.89 -23.37 -1.73
N GLU A 307 11.85 -23.74 -2.56
CA GLU A 307 13.26 -23.65 -2.21
C GLU A 307 13.79 -22.25 -2.52
N VAL A 308 14.53 -21.66 -1.57
CA VAL A 308 15.21 -20.39 -1.76
C VAL A 308 16.69 -20.57 -1.50
N TRP A 309 17.51 -20.27 -2.48
CA TRP A 309 18.96 -20.49 -2.44
C TRP A 309 19.69 -19.15 -2.47
N ASN A 310 20.77 -19.05 -1.69
CA ASN A 310 21.74 -17.97 -1.81
C ASN A 310 22.99 -18.53 -2.48
N THR A 311 23.30 -18.04 -3.67
CA THR A 311 24.46 -18.43 -4.48
C THR A 311 25.52 -17.33 -4.45
N TYR A 312 26.78 -17.73 -4.53
CA TYR A 312 27.92 -16.84 -4.58
C TYR A 312 28.93 -17.36 -5.60
N GLY A 313 29.42 -16.46 -6.44
CA GLY A 313 30.55 -16.71 -7.31
C GLY A 313 31.00 -15.40 -7.94
N PRO A 314 32.31 -15.14 -8.04
CA PRO A 314 32.83 -14.16 -8.98
C PRO A 314 32.77 -14.72 -10.41
N THR A 315 32.75 -13.85 -11.41
CA THR A 315 32.79 -14.23 -12.83
C THR A 315 34.01 -15.08 -13.18
N GLU A 316 35.11 -14.83 -12.50
CA GLU A 316 36.38 -15.54 -12.55
C GLU A 316 36.31 -17.01 -12.10
N ALA A 317 35.24 -17.39 -11.40
CA ALA A 317 34.97 -18.76 -10.96
C ALA A 317 33.75 -19.39 -11.65
N THR A 318 33.30 -18.81 -12.78
CA THR A 318 32.16 -19.25 -13.59
C THR A 318 30.83 -19.21 -12.82
N VAL A 319 30.23 -18.02 -12.76
CA VAL A 319 28.86 -17.75 -12.26
C VAL A 319 28.65 -18.03 -10.76
N VAL A 320 28.64 -19.30 -10.36
CA VAL A 320 28.42 -19.75 -8.98
C VAL A 320 29.53 -20.70 -8.57
N ALA A 321 30.18 -20.40 -7.44
CA ALA A 321 31.20 -21.25 -6.83
C ALA A 321 30.69 -21.93 -5.56
N SER A 322 29.75 -21.32 -4.85
CA SER A 322 29.17 -21.84 -3.61
C SER A 322 27.69 -21.50 -3.48
N ALA A 323 26.96 -22.31 -2.73
CA ALA A 323 25.53 -22.09 -2.50
C ALA A 323 25.07 -22.57 -1.11
N ALA A 324 24.05 -21.90 -0.57
CA ALA A 324 23.37 -22.28 0.66
C ALA A 324 21.85 -22.28 0.47
N LEU A 325 21.20 -23.37 0.88
CA LEU A 325 19.74 -23.39 1.03
C LEU A 325 19.35 -22.49 2.20
N MET A 326 18.49 -21.52 1.94
CA MET A 326 17.95 -20.65 2.98
C MET A 326 16.65 -21.23 3.53
N THR A 327 16.66 -21.53 4.83
CA THR A 327 15.48 -21.99 5.57
C THR A 327 14.69 -20.84 6.19
N GLY A 328 15.22 -19.61 6.12
CA GLY A 328 14.70 -18.45 6.86
C GLY A 328 15.19 -18.38 8.32
N GLU A 329 16.03 -19.30 8.76
CA GLU A 329 16.61 -19.36 10.11
C GLU A 329 18.15 -19.32 10.07
N GLY A 330 18.77 -18.71 11.10
CA GLY A 330 20.23 -18.58 11.19
C GLY A 330 20.82 -17.45 10.34
N PRO A 331 22.17 -17.30 10.30
CA PRO A 331 22.81 -16.30 9.46
C PRO A 331 22.68 -16.67 7.98
N VAL A 332 22.55 -15.67 7.11
CA VAL A 332 22.59 -15.85 5.66
C VAL A 332 24.01 -16.22 5.26
N ARG A 333 24.18 -17.43 4.70
CA ARG A 333 25.46 -17.99 4.25
C ARG A 333 25.59 -17.86 2.75
N ILE A 334 26.82 -17.72 2.27
CA ILE A 334 27.16 -17.96 0.85
C ILE A 334 27.45 -19.45 0.59
N GLY A 335 27.59 -20.23 1.66
CA GLY A 335 27.40 -21.68 1.64
C GLY A 335 28.64 -22.51 1.39
N LEU A 336 28.43 -23.71 0.87
CA LEU A 336 29.44 -24.72 0.58
C LEU A 336 29.73 -24.76 -0.93
N PRO A 337 30.92 -25.23 -1.35
CA PRO A 337 31.26 -25.34 -2.77
C PRO A 337 30.26 -26.16 -3.57
N LEU A 338 30.10 -25.81 -4.85
CA LEU A 338 29.46 -26.67 -5.84
C LEU A 338 30.33 -27.91 -6.15
N ASP A 339 29.72 -28.94 -6.71
CA ASP A 339 30.44 -30.14 -7.18
C ASP A 339 31.49 -29.77 -8.24
N GLY A 340 32.77 -29.98 -7.93
CA GLY A 340 33.90 -29.62 -8.79
C GLY A 340 34.55 -28.27 -8.47
N TRP A 341 34.04 -27.51 -7.50
CA TRP A 341 34.68 -26.32 -6.93
C TRP A 341 35.32 -26.67 -5.59
N ASP A 342 36.42 -26.01 -5.28
CA ASP A 342 37.06 -26.08 -3.97
C ASP A 342 37.21 -24.66 -3.41
N LEU A 343 36.99 -24.49 -2.11
CA LEU A 343 37.09 -23.19 -1.44
C LEU A 343 38.05 -23.28 -0.26
N ALA A 344 38.80 -22.21 -0.03
CA ALA A 344 39.62 -22.07 1.17
C ALA A 344 39.57 -20.64 1.72
N VAL A 345 39.62 -20.50 3.04
CA VAL A 345 39.72 -19.20 3.71
C VAL A 345 41.14 -19.07 4.26
N VAL A 346 41.90 -18.10 3.77
CA VAL A 346 43.33 -17.95 4.10
C VAL A 346 43.63 -16.63 4.80
N ASP A 347 44.70 -16.61 5.58
CA ASP A 347 45.25 -15.40 6.19
C ASP A 347 46.13 -14.60 5.21
N ALA A 348 46.76 -13.53 5.71
CA ALA A 348 47.64 -12.66 4.92
C ALA A 348 48.92 -13.36 4.43
N GLN A 349 49.27 -14.52 4.98
CA GLN A 349 50.42 -15.33 4.58
C GLN A 349 50.02 -16.41 3.56
N GLY A 350 48.73 -16.55 3.25
CA GLY A 350 48.21 -17.57 2.35
C GLY A 350 48.02 -18.93 3.02
N GLU A 351 48.04 -18.99 4.35
CA GLU A 351 47.78 -20.22 5.10
C GLU A 351 46.28 -20.32 5.47
N PRO A 352 45.66 -21.50 5.38
CA PRO A 352 44.27 -21.67 5.79
C PRO A 352 44.04 -21.32 7.26
N VAL A 353 43.04 -20.49 7.54
CA VAL A 353 42.65 -20.16 8.93
C VAL A 353 42.01 -21.36 9.62
N GLU A 354 41.92 -21.32 10.95
CA GLU A 354 41.12 -22.30 11.72
C GLU A 354 39.62 -22.13 11.45
N MET A 355 38.85 -23.21 11.55
CA MET A 355 37.40 -23.19 11.44
C MET A 355 36.78 -22.22 12.48
N GLY A 356 35.97 -21.26 12.04
CA GLY A 356 35.47 -20.13 12.83
C GLY A 356 36.23 -18.81 12.62
N GLY A 357 37.43 -18.87 12.01
CA GLY A 357 38.25 -17.71 11.66
C GLY A 357 37.73 -16.95 10.43
N THR A 358 38.16 -15.70 10.30
CA THR A 358 37.88 -14.83 9.14
C THR A 358 39.15 -14.59 8.33
N GLY A 359 39.06 -14.70 7.01
CA GLY A 359 40.18 -14.49 6.09
C GLY A 359 39.69 -14.22 4.66
N GLU A 360 40.63 -14.19 3.72
CA GLU A 360 40.35 -14.00 2.29
C GLU A 360 39.86 -15.31 1.66
N LEU A 361 38.82 -15.24 0.83
CA LEU A 361 38.29 -16.40 0.10
C LEU A 361 39.12 -16.68 -1.16
N ILE A 362 39.64 -17.92 -1.23
CA ILE A 362 40.35 -18.47 -2.37
C ILE A 362 39.51 -19.56 -3.02
N ILE A 363 39.43 -19.56 -4.34
CA ILE A 363 38.61 -20.48 -5.13
C ILE A 363 39.51 -21.32 -6.03
N GLY A 364 39.24 -22.63 -6.07
CA GLY A 364 39.89 -23.62 -6.91
C GLY A 364 38.85 -24.48 -7.64
N GLY A 365 39.33 -25.41 -8.47
CA GLY A 365 38.50 -26.41 -9.14
C GLY A 365 38.21 -26.12 -10.61
N VAL A 366 37.25 -26.84 -11.17
CA VAL A 366 36.97 -26.88 -12.62
C VAL A 366 36.38 -25.57 -13.17
N GLY A 367 35.79 -24.74 -12.29
CA GLY A 367 35.15 -23.48 -12.65
C GLY A 367 36.09 -22.30 -12.88
N LEU A 368 37.40 -22.46 -12.67
CA LEU A 368 38.34 -21.35 -12.85
C LEU A 368 38.40 -20.90 -14.32
N ALA A 369 38.13 -19.61 -14.54
CA ALA A 369 38.26 -18.95 -15.82
C ALA A 369 39.69 -18.47 -16.06
N ARG A 370 39.87 -17.66 -17.10
CA ARG A 370 41.11 -16.92 -17.36
C ARG A 370 40.84 -15.50 -17.80
N TYR A 371 41.73 -14.58 -17.47
CA TYR A 371 41.71 -13.26 -18.12
C TYR A 371 42.27 -13.34 -19.54
N LEU A 372 41.81 -12.46 -20.42
CA LEU A 372 42.42 -12.29 -21.75
C LEU A 372 43.84 -11.71 -21.67
N ASP A 373 44.11 -10.88 -20.65
CA ASP A 373 45.43 -10.33 -20.32
C ASP A 373 46.26 -11.38 -19.55
N PRO A 374 47.35 -11.93 -20.13
CA PRO A 374 48.16 -12.96 -19.50
C PRO A 374 48.87 -12.51 -18.21
N ALA A 375 49.26 -11.23 -18.11
CA ALA A 375 49.96 -10.72 -16.94
C ALA A 375 49.00 -10.65 -15.74
N LYS A 376 47.79 -10.15 -15.99
CA LYS A 376 46.71 -10.11 -15.00
C LYS A 376 46.21 -11.50 -14.61
N ASP A 377 46.16 -12.42 -15.58
CA ASP A 377 45.82 -13.81 -15.33
C ASP A 377 46.80 -14.46 -14.36
N ALA A 378 48.10 -14.29 -14.60
CA ALA A 378 49.15 -14.81 -13.72
C ALA A 378 49.12 -14.16 -12.31
N GLU A 379 48.77 -12.88 -12.21
CA GLU A 379 48.63 -12.17 -10.93
C GLU A 379 47.45 -12.68 -10.11
N LYS A 380 46.27 -12.83 -10.74
CA LYS A 380 45.02 -13.14 -10.03
C LYS A 380 44.74 -14.63 -9.85
N TYR A 381 45.28 -15.47 -10.74
CA TYR A 381 45.19 -16.92 -10.68
C TYR A 381 46.54 -17.57 -10.38
N ALA A 382 47.15 -17.15 -9.27
CA ALA A 382 48.45 -17.65 -8.84
C ALA A 382 48.36 -19.07 -8.24
N PRO A 383 49.45 -19.86 -8.27
CA PRO A 383 49.54 -21.08 -7.48
C PRO A 383 49.39 -20.80 -5.99
N LEU A 384 48.76 -21.72 -5.25
CA LEU A 384 48.67 -21.67 -3.79
C LEU A 384 49.35 -22.90 -3.18
N PRO A 385 50.67 -22.83 -2.89
CA PRO A 385 51.45 -23.98 -2.42
C PRO A 385 50.96 -24.57 -1.10
N SER A 386 50.39 -23.77 -0.20
CA SER A 386 49.85 -24.21 1.10
C SER A 386 48.73 -25.26 0.96
N LEU A 387 48.03 -25.27 -0.18
CA LEU A 387 46.99 -26.25 -0.52
C LEU A 387 47.38 -27.19 -1.67
N GLY A 388 48.57 -27.03 -2.24
CA GLY A 388 49.02 -27.79 -3.41
C GLY A 388 48.22 -27.48 -4.69
N TRP A 389 47.54 -26.33 -4.75
CA TRP A 389 46.79 -25.91 -5.94
C TRP A 389 47.73 -25.24 -6.93
N GLU A 390 47.82 -25.80 -8.15
CA GLU A 390 48.65 -25.23 -9.23
C GLU A 390 48.09 -23.91 -9.76
N ARG A 391 46.78 -23.67 -9.57
CA ARG A 391 46.09 -22.45 -9.96
C ARG A 391 44.93 -22.18 -9.00
N ALA A 392 44.88 -21.00 -8.40
CA ALA A 392 43.87 -20.60 -7.45
C ALA A 392 43.47 -19.13 -7.67
N TYR A 393 42.18 -18.82 -7.66
CA TYR A 393 41.69 -17.46 -7.81
C TYR A 393 41.53 -16.79 -6.43
N ARG A 394 42.17 -15.63 -6.25
CA ARG A 394 42.02 -14.80 -5.03
C ARG A 394 40.87 -13.80 -5.24
N SER A 395 39.74 -13.95 -4.53
CA SER A 395 38.53 -13.15 -4.79
C SER A 395 38.58 -11.72 -4.22
N GLY A 396 39.44 -11.48 -3.22
CA GLY A 396 39.46 -10.26 -2.43
C GLY A 396 38.27 -10.10 -1.46
N ASP A 397 37.39 -11.09 -1.38
CA ASP A 397 36.27 -11.10 -0.43
C ASP A 397 36.72 -11.69 0.90
N LEU A 398 36.29 -11.05 2.00
CA LEU A 398 36.53 -11.54 3.35
C LEU A 398 35.33 -12.37 3.81
N VAL A 399 35.61 -13.58 4.29
CA VAL A 399 34.58 -14.52 4.74
C VAL A 399 34.98 -15.15 6.07
N ARG A 400 33.97 -15.48 6.88
CA ARG A 400 34.14 -16.32 8.07
C ARG A 400 33.87 -17.77 7.69
N ALA A 401 34.81 -18.65 8.03
CA ALA A 401 34.70 -20.08 7.85
C ALA A 401 33.80 -20.70 8.92
N GLU A 402 32.75 -21.43 8.54
CA GLU A 402 31.91 -22.22 9.45
C GLU A 402 31.67 -23.62 8.88
N PRO A 403 31.51 -24.66 9.71
CA PRO A 403 31.24 -26.02 9.25
C PRO A 403 30.01 -26.13 8.35
N GLU A 404 28.98 -25.33 8.63
CA GLU A 404 27.72 -25.28 7.87
C GLU A 404 27.81 -24.45 6.58
N GLY A 405 28.97 -23.85 6.28
CA GLY A 405 29.22 -23.05 5.08
C GLY A 405 29.65 -21.61 5.39
N LEU A 406 30.24 -20.96 4.39
CA LEU A 406 30.88 -19.65 4.52
C LEU A 406 29.87 -18.52 4.80
N VAL A 407 30.27 -17.58 5.67
CA VAL A 407 29.53 -16.33 5.95
C VAL A 407 30.30 -15.15 5.38
N PHE A 408 29.65 -14.36 4.52
CA PHE A 408 30.26 -13.17 3.92
C PHE A 408 30.51 -12.07 4.98
N ALA A 409 31.73 -11.56 5.07
CA ALA A 409 32.15 -10.59 6.09
C ALA A 409 32.53 -9.21 5.52
N GLY A 410 32.56 -9.05 4.19
CA GLY A 410 32.85 -7.79 3.51
C GLY A 410 33.95 -7.96 2.46
N ARG A 411 34.57 -6.84 2.07
CA ARG A 411 35.69 -6.80 1.13
C ARG A 411 36.92 -6.16 1.78
N ALA A 412 38.09 -6.52 1.30
CA ALA A 412 39.36 -5.93 1.73
C ALA A 412 39.69 -4.59 1.04
N ASP A 413 38.93 -4.18 0.01
CA ASP A 413 39.10 -2.96 -0.80
C ASP A 413 37.90 -1.98 -0.71
N GLU A 414 38.02 -0.76 -1.30
CA GLU A 414 37.03 0.35 -1.23
C GLU A 414 35.83 0.20 -2.19
N GLN A 415 35.54 -1.03 -2.59
CA GLN A 415 34.56 -1.32 -3.63
C GLN A 415 33.13 -1.38 -3.06
N ILE A 416 32.22 -0.59 -3.62
CA ILE A 416 30.81 -0.52 -3.20
C ILE A 416 29.90 -1.27 -4.19
N LYS A 417 28.73 -1.72 -3.74
CA LYS A 417 27.68 -2.27 -4.62
C LYS A 417 26.48 -1.33 -4.66
N LEU A 418 26.15 -0.76 -5.83
CA LEU A 418 24.96 0.08 -6.05
C LEU A 418 24.07 -0.57 -7.12
N GLY A 419 22.83 -0.93 -6.78
CA GLY A 419 21.87 -1.55 -7.71
C GLY A 419 22.39 -2.83 -8.39
N GLY A 420 23.03 -3.73 -7.63
CA GLY A 420 23.63 -4.96 -8.15
C GLY A 420 24.99 -4.79 -8.83
N ARG A 421 25.49 -3.56 -9.02
CA ARG A 421 26.74 -3.28 -9.73
C ARG A 421 27.88 -2.99 -8.78
N ARG A 422 29.05 -3.52 -9.09
CA ARG A 422 30.29 -3.35 -8.33
C ARG A 422 31.00 -2.08 -8.82
N ILE A 423 31.09 -1.06 -7.96
CA ILE A 423 31.61 0.29 -8.26
C ILE A 423 32.85 0.57 -7.41
N GLU A 424 33.91 1.07 -8.03
CA GLU A 424 35.10 1.57 -7.33
C GLU A 424 35.01 3.10 -7.23
N LEU A 425 34.86 3.66 -6.02
CA LEU A 425 34.80 5.12 -5.86
C LEU A 425 36.11 5.80 -6.29
N GLY A 426 37.24 5.09 -6.16
CA GLY A 426 38.54 5.56 -6.64
C GLY A 426 38.64 5.69 -8.18
N GLU A 427 37.92 4.88 -8.94
CA GLU A 427 37.83 4.99 -10.41
C GLU A 427 37.12 6.29 -10.80
N VAL A 428 36.05 6.63 -10.07
CA VAL A 428 35.29 7.86 -10.25
C VAL A 428 36.10 9.07 -9.78
N ASP A 429 36.78 8.99 -8.64
CA ASP A 429 37.66 10.06 -8.13
C ASP A 429 38.79 10.38 -9.12
N ALA A 430 39.39 9.35 -9.73
CA ALA A 430 40.47 9.51 -10.71
C ALA A 430 39.97 10.14 -12.00
N ALA A 431 38.81 9.69 -12.51
CA ALA A 431 38.18 10.28 -13.69
C ALA A 431 37.79 11.75 -13.46
N LEU A 432 37.22 12.07 -12.29
CA LEU A 432 36.89 13.45 -11.91
C LEU A 432 38.13 14.33 -11.80
N SER A 433 39.22 13.81 -11.25
CA SER A 433 40.48 14.54 -11.10
C SER A 433 41.21 14.75 -12.43
N ALA A 434 40.93 13.92 -13.45
CA ALA A 434 41.53 14.01 -14.77
C ALA A 434 40.87 15.07 -15.67
N LEU A 435 39.76 15.68 -15.23
CA LEU A 435 39.05 16.71 -15.99
C LEU A 435 39.87 18.01 -16.09
N PRO A 436 39.97 18.63 -17.29
CA PRO A 436 40.68 19.89 -17.47
C PRO A 436 40.11 21.01 -16.57
N GLY A 437 40.95 21.65 -15.76
CA GLY A 437 40.53 22.77 -14.90
C GLY A 437 39.99 22.39 -13.52
N VAL A 438 40.03 21.11 -13.13
CA VAL A 438 39.73 20.65 -11.76
C VAL A 438 40.99 20.72 -10.88
N ALA A 439 40.90 21.45 -9.76
CA ALA A 439 41.96 21.58 -8.76
C ALA A 439 41.84 20.56 -7.61
N GLY A 440 40.65 19.97 -7.42
CA GLY A 440 40.41 18.87 -6.48
C GLY A 440 39.06 18.22 -6.73
N ALA A 441 38.98 16.90 -6.58
CA ALA A 441 37.74 16.16 -6.79
C ALA A 441 37.50 15.08 -5.72
N ALA A 442 36.22 14.81 -5.46
CA ALA A 442 35.79 13.67 -4.65
C ALA A 442 34.39 13.20 -5.04
N ALA A 443 34.21 11.89 -5.19
CA ALA A 443 32.93 11.23 -5.31
C ALA A 443 32.41 10.83 -3.92
N ALA A 444 31.13 11.07 -3.68
CA ALA A 444 30.43 10.60 -2.49
C ALA A 444 28.99 10.20 -2.83
N VAL A 445 28.43 9.29 -2.03
CA VAL A 445 27.02 8.91 -2.15
C VAL A 445 26.18 9.83 -1.24
N ARG A 446 25.10 10.41 -1.78
CA ARG A 446 24.12 11.23 -1.04
C ARG A 446 22.72 10.67 -1.24
N GLY A 447 22.12 10.15 -0.17
CA GLY A 447 20.89 9.36 -0.29
C GLY A 447 21.17 8.09 -1.10
N GLN A 448 20.65 8.00 -2.33
CA GLN A 448 20.92 6.93 -3.30
C GLN A 448 21.70 7.40 -4.55
N LEU A 449 22.21 8.65 -4.56
CA LEU A 449 22.91 9.26 -5.69
C LEU A 449 24.43 9.21 -5.55
N LEU A 450 25.15 9.00 -6.66
CA LEU A 450 26.60 9.23 -6.77
C LEU A 450 26.86 10.68 -7.22
N VAL A 451 27.56 11.47 -6.40
CA VAL A 451 27.83 12.90 -6.62
C VAL A 451 29.33 13.16 -6.66
N GLY A 452 29.81 13.85 -7.69
CA GLY A 452 31.19 14.27 -7.88
C GLY A 452 31.36 15.74 -7.51
N TYR A 453 32.05 16.01 -6.42
CA TYR A 453 32.32 17.35 -5.91
C TYR A 453 33.64 17.84 -6.50
N LEU A 454 33.61 18.99 -7.17
CA LEU A 454 34.73 19.57 -7.90
C LEU A 454 35.10 20.94 -7.33
N VAL A 455 36.40 21.19 -7.16
CA VAL A 455 36.93 22.54 -6.94
C VAL A 455 37.57 22.97 -8.25
N THR A 456 37.09 24.07 -8.83
CA THR A 456 37.43 24.48 -10.20
C THR A 456 37.79 25.96 -10.27
N GLY A 457 38.37 26.42 -11.40
CA GLY A 457 38.54 27.85 -11.69
C GLY A 457 37.27 28.50 -12.27
N ASP A 458 37.27 29.83 -12.41
CA ASP A 458 36.11 30.64 -12.84
C ASP A 458 35.62 30.34 -14.28
N ASP A 459 36.49 29.75 -15.13
CA ASP A 459 36.20 29.43 -16.54
C ASP A 459 35.94 27.92 -16.78
N PHE A 460 35.55 27.15 -15.75
CA PHE A 460 35.31 25.70 -15.86
C PHE A 460 33.94 25.38 -16.49
N ASP A 461 33.95 24.63 -17.60
CA ASP A 461 32.73 24.19 -18.28
C ASP A 461 32.24 22.84 -17.74
N LEU A 462 31.13 22.89 -16.99
CA LEU A 462 30.47 21.71 -16.42
C LEU A 462 29.85 20.78 -17.48
N ALA A 463 29.44 21.30 -18.63
CA ALA A 463 28.84 20.50 -19.70
C ALA A 463 29.93 19.70 -20.43
N GLU A 464 31.03 20.35 -20.81
CA GLU A 464 32.21 19.70 -21.39
C GLU A 464 32.78 18.64 -20.43
N ALA A 465 32.84 18.95 -19.13
CA ALA A 465 33.28 18.01 -18.11
C ALA A 465 32.39 16.77 -17.99
N ARG A 466 31.07 16.90 -18.17
CA ARG A 466 30.15 15.76 -18.17
C ARG A 466 30.29 14.91 -19.42
N GLU A 467 30.44 15.53 -20.59
CA GLU A 467 30.70 14.81 -21.84
C GLU A 467 31.99 13.98 -21.73
N LEU A 468 33.07 14.57 -21.22
CA LEU A 468 34.33 13.86 -21.00
C LEU A 468 34.22 12.69 -20.00
N LEU A 469 33.34 12.79 -19.00
CA LEU A 469 33.06 11.67 -18.09
C LEU A 469 32.17 10.61 -18.72
N HIS A 470 31.20 11.00 -19.55
CA HIS A 470 30.39 10.06 -20.31
C HIS A 470 31.24 9.25 -21.31
N ASP A 471 32.26 9.87 -21.89
CA ASP A 471 33.20 9.22 -22.81
C ASP A 471 34.18 8.27 -22.09
N SER A 472 34.44 8.50 -20.78
CA SER A 472 35.48 7.79 -20.02
C SER A 472 34.97 6.82 -18.96
N LEU A 473 33.71 6.95 -18.52
CA LEU A 473 33.08 6.11 -17.51
C LEU A 473 31.79 5.46 -18.04
N PRO A 474 31.46 4.23 -17.60
CA PRO A 474 30.13 3.66 -17.80
C PRO A 474 29.02 4.59 -17.30
N ALA A 475 27.88 4.64 -17.98
CA ALA A 475 26.78 5.56 -17.65
C ALA A 475 26.31 5.52 -16.17
N ALA A 476 26.40 4.38 -15.50
CA ALA A 476 26.05 4.26 -14.08
C ALA A 476 27.16 4.64 -13.10
N LEU A 477 28.37 4.90 -13.60
CA LEU A 477 29.52 5.38 -12.84
C LEU A 477 29.75 6.89 -13.04
N VAL A 478 29.09 7.52 -14.02
CA VAL A 478 29.15 8.97 -14.22
C VAL A 478 28.45 9.66 -13.04
N PRO A 479 29.20 10.39 -12.20
CA PRO A 479 28.64 11.02 -11.02
C PRO A 479 27.99 12.35 -11.40
N ARG A 480 26.99 12.80 -10.63
CA ARG A 480 26.46 14.16 -10.80
C ARG A 480 27.49 15.18 -10.32
N LEU A 481 27.92 16.06 -11.22
CA LEU A 481 28.94 17.08 -10.91
C LEU A 481 28.37 18.27 -10.15
N ALA A 482 29.10 18.70 -9.12
CA ALA A 482 28.81 19.89 -8.35
C ALA A 482 30.10 20.67 -8.05
N VAL A 483 30.13 21.94 -8.46
CA VAL A 483 31.25 22.83 -8.13
C VAL A 483 31.09 23.36 -6.71
N VAL A 484 32.14 23.23 -5.91
CA VAL A 484 32.22 23.69 -4.52
C VAL A 484 33.47 24.55 -4.33
N GLU A 485 33.42 25.49 -3.39
CA GLU A 485 34.55 26.38 -3.10
C GLU A 485 35.74 25.61 -2.52
N GLU A 486 35.50 24.60 -1.69
CA GLU A 486 36.54 23.74 -1.10
C GLU A 486 36.05 22.31 -0.81
N LEU A 487 36.98 21.35 -0.79
CA LEU A 487 36.71 19.98 -0.31
C LEU A 487 37.04 19.88 1.19
N PRO A 488 36.06 19.58 2.06
CA PRO A 488 36.32 19.39 3.48
C PRO A 488 37.27 18.21 3.70
N THR A 489 38.24 18.37 4.60
CA THR A 489 39.24 17.34 4.93
C THR A 489 39.23 17.03 6.42
N ARG A 490 39.53 15.77 6.76
CA ARG A 490 39.72 15.31 8.16
C ARG A 490 41.09 15.74 8.67
N THR A 491 41.28 15.68 9.99
CA THR A 491 42.60 15.91 10.64
C THR A 491 43.73 15.01 10.11
N SER A 492 43.40 13.92 9.40
CA SER A 492 44.36 13.03 8.73
C SER A 492 44.76 13.47 7.32
N GLY A 493 44.26 14.60 6.80
CA GLY A 493 44.52 15.07 5.43
C GLY A 493 43.75 14.31 4.33
N LYS A 494 42.82 13.41 4.71
CA LYS A 494 41.91 12.72 3.79
C LYS A 494 40.61 13.49 3.63
N ILE A 495 39.97 13.39 2.47
CA ILE A 495 38.68 14.04 2.18
C ILE A 495 37.60 13.53 3.14
N ASP A 496 36.86 14.46 3.76
CA ASP A 496 35.76 14.14 4.66
C ASP A 496 34.44 14.08 3.87
N ARG A 497 34.19 12.91 3.29
CA ARG A 497 33.01 12.69 2.42
C ARG A 497 31.67 12.89 3.12
N ASP A 498 31.61 12.91 4.45
CA ASP A 498 30.39 13.17 5.23
C ASP A 498 30.05 14.67 5.32
N ALA A 499 31.05 15.55 5.14
CA ALA A 499 30.91 17.01 5.29
C ALA A 499 30.60 17.75 3.98
N LEU A 500 30.56 17.07 2.83
CA LEU A 500 30.27 17.68 1.52
C LEU A 500 28.82 18.19 1.42
N PRO A 501 28.58 19.37 0.80
CA PRO A 501 27.30 20.10 0.85
C PRO A 501 26.13 19.40 0.15
N TRP A 502 24.91 19.68 0.64
CA TRP A 502 23.62 19.22 0.11
C TRP A 502 22.48 20.14 0.60
N PRO A 503 21.55 20.64 -0.25
CA PRO A 503 21.41 20.49 -1.71
C PRO A 503 22.50 21.23 -2.51
N LEU A 504 22.59 20.96 -3.81
CA LEU A 504 23.67 21.45 -4.68
C LEU A 504 23.53 22.96 -5.02
N PRO A 505 24.63 23.76 -5.00
CA PRO A 505 24.63 25.14 -5.50
C PRO A 505 24.35 25.22 -7.02
N GLY A 506 23.59 26.22 -7.50
CA GLY A 506 23.47 26.55 -8.93
C GLY A 506 22.40 25.81 -9.76
N SER A 507 21.54 24.98 -9.15
CA SER A 507 20.48 24.24 -9.88
C SER A 507 19.36 25.18 -10.39
N GLN A 508 19.46 25.67 -11.63
CA GLN A 508 18.34 26.28 -12.37
C GLN A 508 17.75 25.29 -13.39
N PRO A 509 16.42 25.25 -13.61
CA PRO A 509 15.81 24.30 -14.54
C PRO A 509 16.26 24.52 -16.00
N GLY A 510 16.90 23.52 -16.62
CA GLY A 510 17.25 23.48 -18.05
C GLY A 510 16.13 22.92 -18.95
N ALA A 511 16.44 22.71 -20.24
CA ALA A 511 15.53 22.38 -21.34
C ALA A 511 14.73 21.05 -21.19
N GLY A 512 13.72 21.05 -20.34
CA GLY A 512 12.74 19.98 -20.19
C GLY A 512 11.30 20.49 -20.08
N GLY A 513 11.12 21.77 -20.43
CA GLY A 513 9.85 22.48 -20.33
C GLY A 513 9.27 22.44 -18.92
N TRP A 514 7.96 22.59 -18.85
CA TRP A 514 7.24 22.75 -17.60
C TRP A 514 7.35 21.55 -16.61
N PRO A 515 7.33 20.26 -17.04
CA PRO A 515 7.53 19.13 -16.11
C PRO A 515 8.88 19.17 -15.37
N ALA A 516 9.95 19.60 -16.05
CA ALA A 516 11.28 19.74 -15.47
C ALA A 516 11.36 20.86 -14.42
N GLU A 517 10.67 21.98 -14.67
CA GLU A 517 10.55 23.07 -13.70
C GLU A 517 9.86 22.59 -12.41
N GLN A 518 8.79 21.81 -12.53
CA GLN A 518 8.06 21.27 -11.37
C GLN A 518 8.89 20.26 -10.58
N TRP A 519 9.65 19.42 -11.29
CA TRP A 519 10.59 18.48 -10.69
C TRP A 519 11.69 19.19 -9.89
N THR A 520 12.30 20.20 -10.49
CA THR A 520 13.35 21.01 -9.85
C THR A 520 12.85 21.68 -8.57
N ALA A 521 11.64 22.27 -8.63
CA ALA A 521 11.00 22.89 -7.49
C ALA A 521 10.74 21.92 -6.32
N VAL A 522 10.67 20.62 -6.61
CA VAL A 522 10.34 19.56 -5.65
C VAL A 522 11.58 18.88 -5.07
N LEU A 523 12.60 18.57 -5.89
CA LEU A 523 13.82 17.88 -5.45
C LEU A 523 14.99 18.82 -5.12
N GLY A 524 14.90 20.09 -5.49
CA GLY A 524 15.98 21.06 -5.31
C GLY A 524 17.16 20.84 -6.28
N VAL A 525 17.02 19.92 -7.22
CA VAL A 525 17.99 19.65 -8.29
C VAL A 525 17.25 19.64 -9.62
N ALA A 526 17.81 20.30 -10.63
CA ALA A 526 17.23 20.38 -11.96
C ALA A 526 17.50 19.10 -12.74
N PRO A 527 16.50 18.49 -13.42
CA PRO A 527 16.75 17.36 -14.29
C PRO A 527 17.64 17.81 -15.46
N GLU A 528 18.62 17.00 -15.80
CA GLU A 528 19.65 17.33 -16.80
C GLU A 528 19.15 17.19 -18.25
N GLY A 529 18.09 16.41 -18.45
CA GLY A 529 17.46 16.16 -19.73
C GLY A 529 16.29 15.16 -19.61
N PRO A 530 15.61 14.80 -20.71
CA PRO A 530 14.45 13.91 -20.69
C PRO A 530 14.74 12.55 -20.03
N ASP A 531 15.95 12.00 -20.05
CA ASP A 531 16.18 10.68 -19.44
C ASP A 531 16.40 10.72 -17.92
N SER A 532 16.38 11.91 -17.29
CA SER A 532 16.57 12.09 -15.84
C SER A 532 15.47 11.37 -15.04
N ASP A 533 15.79 10.57 -14.02
CA ASP A 533 14.82 9.75 -13.26
C ASP A 533 14.51 10.27 -11.84
N PHE A 534 13.23 10.38 -11.45
CA PHE A 534 12.79 11.16 -10.28
C PHE A 534 13.23 10.56 -8.96
N PHE A 535 13.19 9.23 -8.86
CA PHE A 535 13.58 8.54 -7.63
C PHE A 535 15.08 8.34 -7.59
N THR A 536 15.70 8.10 -8.74
CA THR A 536 17.15 8.06 -8.89
C THR A 536 17.75 9.41 -8.53
N GLU A 537 17.10 10.52 -8.87
CA GLU A 537 17.49 11.89 -8.52
C GLU A 537 17.16 12.31 -7.07
N GLY A 538 16.76 11.36 -6.20
CA GLY A 538 16.57 11.61 -4.76
C GLY A 538 15.13 11.87 -4.34
N GLY A 539 14.16 11.62 -5.21
CA GLY A 539 12.74 11.67 -4.89
C GLY A 539 12.28 10.58 -3.91
N GLY A 540 11.41 10.96 -2.97
CA GLY A 540 10.71 10.07 -2.04
C GLY A 540 9.20 10.28 -2.09
N SER A 541 8.42 9.56 -1.29
CA SER A 541 6.95 9.53 -1.45
C SER A 541 6.25 10.88 -1.26
N LEU A 542 6.77 11.76 -0.40
CA LEU A 542 6.22 13.11 -0.21
C LEU A 542 6.57 14.05 -1.38
N SER A 543 7.79 13.96 -1.91
CA SER A 543 8.19 14.76 -3.08
C SER A 543 7.50 14.24 -4.34
N ALA A 544 7.33 12.93 -4.49
CA ALA A 544 6.54 12.31 -5.57
C ALA A 544 5.09 12.83 -5.58
N ALA A 545 4.43 12.85 -4.42
CA ALA A 545 3.08 13.41 -4.31
C ALA A 545 3.03 14.90 -4.71
N ARG A 546 4.04 15.70 -4.32
CA ARG A 546 4.14 17.12 -4.70
C ARG A 546 4.38 17.31 -6.20
N LEU A 547 5.26 16.51 -6.80
CA LEU A 547 5.51 16.57 -8.24
C LEU A 547 4.24 16.20 -9.01
N VAL A 548 3.59 15.08 -8.68
CA VAL A 548 2.35 14.65 -9.34
C VAL A 548 1.27 15.72 -9.24
N SER A 549 1.07 16.30 -8.04
CA SER A 549 0.14 17.42 -7.84
C SER A 549 0.46 18.61 -8.75
N ALA A 550 1.75 18.93 -8.94
CA ALA A 550 2.15 19.99 -9.86
C ALA A 550 1.84 19.63 -11.32
N LEU A 551 2.22 18.44 -11.79
CA LEU A 551 2.03 17.98 -13.18
C LEU A 551 0.57 17.90 -13.61
N ARG A 552 -0.28 17.53 -12.65
CA ARG A 552 -1.73 17.43 -12.76
C ARG A 552 -2.42 18.71 -13.18
N ALA A 553 -1.77 19.88 -13.05
CA ALA A 553 -2.28 21.14 -13.57
C ALA A 553 -2.47 21.13 -15.10
N ARG A 554 -1.62 20.39 -15.84
CA ARG A 554 -1.69 20.27 -17.30
C ARG A 554 -2.14 18.89 -17.77
N TYR A 555 -1.85 17.86 -16.98
CA TYR A 555 -2.09 16.46 -17.33
C TYR A 555 -2.95 15.78 -16.28
N PRO A 556 -4.28 15.93 -16.42
CA PRO A 556 -5.22 15.68 -15.34
C PRO A 556 -5.29 14.24 -14.83
N GLU A 557 -4.82 13.25 -15.61
CA GLU A 557 -4.96 11.84 -15.28
C GLU A 557 -3.74 11.26 -14.57
N VAL A 558 -2.64 12.00 -14.49
CA VAL A 558 -1.38 11.49 -13.94
C VAL A 558 -1.52 11.19 -12.47
N THR A 559 -1.21 9.98 -12.05
CA THR A 559 -1.28 9.54 -10.65
C THR A 559 0.07 9.48 -9.98
N VAL A 560 0.07 9.36 -8.65
CA VAL A 560 1.31 9.06 -7.93
C VAL A 560 1.89 7.75 -8.42
N ALA A 561 1.04 6.74 -8.66
CA ALA A 561 1.47 5.48 -9.25
C ALA A 561 2.09 5.67 -10.64
N ASP A 562 1.57 6.59 -11.45
CA ASP A 562 2.10 6.87 -12.79
C ASP A 562 3.48 7.52 -12.73
N LEU A 563 3.77 8.37 -11.74
CA LEU A 563 5.14 8.85 -11.51
C LEU A 563 6.05 7.71 -11.06
N TYR A 564 5.55 6.75 -10.26
CA TYR A 564 6.30 5.53 -9.93
C TYR A 564 6.50 4.60 -11.14
N GLU A 565 5.58 4.60 -12.12
CA GLU A 565 5.63 3.78 -13.34
C GLU A 565 6.44 4.45 -14.47
N HIS A 566 6.43 5.79 -14.52
CA HIS A 566 7.08 6.63 -15.52
C HIS A 566 7.97 7.67 -14.83
N SER A 567 8.97 7.17 -14.11
CA SER A 567 9.81 7.99 -13.23
C SER A 567 10.83 8.87 -13.95
N THR A 568 11.14 8.65 -15.24
CA THR A 568 12.03 9.52 -16.02
C THR A 568 11.32 10.80 -16.48
N LEU A 569 12.00 11.93 -16.66
CA LEU A 569 11.42 13.20 -17.09
C LEU A 569 10.76 13.07 -18.47
N GLY A 570 11.32 12.24 -19.33
CA GLY A 570 10.94 11.96 -20.71
C GLY A 570 9.91 10.84 -20.77
N GLY A 571 9.98 9.84 -19.89
CA GLY A 571 8.91 8.86 -19.70
C GLY A 571 7.66 9.52 -19.12
N LEU A 572 7.85 10.38 -18.14
CA LEU A 572 6.86 11.31 -17.61
C LEU A 572 6.37 12.21 -18.74
N THR A 573 7.23 12.91 -19.47
CA THR A 573 6.82 13.79 -20.59
C THR A 573 6.07 13.03 -21.68
N ALA A 574 6.48 11.81 -22.02
CA ALA A 574 5.80 10.96 -23.00
C ALA A 574 4.49 10.36 -22.45
N LEU A 575 4.41 10.05 -21.16
CA LEU A 575 3.16 9.75 -20.47
C LEU A 575 2.25 10.97 -20.56
N LEU A 576 2.76 12.16 -20.25
CA LEU A 576 2.03 13.40 -20.31
C LEU A 576 1.57 13.68 -21.76
N GLU A 577 2.39 13.42 -22.78
CA GLU A 577 2.04 13.58 -24.21
C GLU A 577 1.03 12.53 -24.72
N ARG A 578 1.10 11.29 -24.22
CA ARG A 578 0.14 10.20 -24.53
C ARG A 578 -1.16 10.33 -23.75
N SER A 579 -1.07 10.82 -22.53
CA SER A 579 -2.20 11.36 -21.78
C SER A 579 -2.72 12.52 -22.61
N SER A 580 -4.03 12.68 -22.75
CA SER A 580 -4.52 13.86 -23.45
C SER A 580 -4.17 15.10 -22.61
N PRO A 581 -3.23 15.98 -23.01
CA PRO A 581 -3.10 17.29 -22.36
C PRO A 581 -4.48 17.92 -22.40
N ARG A 582 -5.03 18.34 -21.25
CA ARG A 582 -6.43 18.78 -21.07
C ARG A 582 -7.12 19.03 -22.42
N ALA A 583 -7.68 17.98 -23.02
CA ALA A 583 -8.27 18.13 -24.35
C ALA A 583 -9.47 19.04 -24.15
N ALA A 584 -9.48 20.18 -24.83
CA ALA A 584 -10.62 21.10 -24.84
C ALA A 584 -11.83 20.49 -25.60
N THR A 585 -11.97 19.16 -25.62
CA THR A 585 -12.91 18.41 -26.45
C THR A 585 -13.60 17.31 -25.65
N GLY A 586 -14.16 17.71 -24.52
CA GLY A 586 -15.46 17.27 -24.03
C GLY A 586 -16.02 18.47 -23.28
N GLU A 587 -17.29 18.84 -23.43
CA GLU A 587 -17.88 19.88 -22.56
C GLU A 587 -17.64 19.45 -21.11
N ALA A 588 -16.68 20.09 -20.43
CA ALA A 588 -16.38 19.80 -19.04
C ALA A 588 -17.69 19.90 -18.28
N ARG A 589 -18.09 18.81 -17.63
CA ARG A 589 -19.41 18.71 -16.99
C ARG A 589 -19.56 19.86 -16.00
N ARG A 590 -20.29 20.89 -16.40
CA ARG A 590 -20.47 22.08 -15.56
C ARG A 590 -21.53 21.79 -14.52
N VAL A 591 -21.07 21.37 -13.35
CA VAL A 591 -21.93 21.14 -12.18
C VAL A 591 -22.59 22.46 -11.78
N ARG A 592 -23.93 22.48 -11.80
CA ARG A 592 -24.72 23.62 -11.35
C ARG A 592 -24.88 23.61 -9.83
N PRO A 593 -24.76 24.77 -9.14
CA PRO A 593 -25.10 24.88 -7.74
C PRO A 593 -26.57 24.49 -7.47
N MET A 594 -26.86 24.06 -6.24
CA MET A 594 -28.24 23.78 -5.84
C MET A 594 -29.10 25.05 -6.00
N PRO A 595 -30.25 24.97 -6.68
CA PRO A 595 -31.15 26.12 -6.80
C PRO A 595 -31.62 26.63 -5.43
N ASN A 596 -31.71 27.95 -5.27
CA ASN A 596 -32.25 28.57 -4.05
C ASN A 596 -33.66 28.12 -3.71
N SER A 597 -34.49 27.85 -4.72
CA SER A 597 -35.85 27.32 -4.52
C SER A 597 -35.83 25.98 -3.80
N ALA A 598 -34.85 25.10 -4.10
CA ALA A 598 -34.69 23.83 -3.40
C ALA A 598 -34.21 24.02 -1.96
N SER A 599 -33.25 24.93 -1.72
CA SER A 599 -32.80 25.29 -0.37
C SER A 599 -33.95 25.84 0.49
N ILE A 600 -34.76 26.75 -0.06
CA ILE A 600 -35.93 27.32 0.62
C ILE A 600 -36.96 26.22 0.90
N ALA A 601 -37.19 25.32 -0.06
CA ALA A 601 -38.09 24.19 0.13
C ALA A 601 -37.59 23.25 1.25
N GLN A 602 -36.29 22.93 1.33
CA GLN A 602 -35.74 22.13 2.44
C GLN A 602 -35.94 22.83 3.79
N VAL A 603 -35.73 24.14 3.88
CA VAL A 603 -35.98 24.92 5.11
C VAL A 603 -37.45 24.88 5.51
N ALA A 604 -38.36 25.11 4.57
CA ALA A 604 -39.80 25.05 4.82
C ALA A 604 -40.25 23.63 5.24
N LEU A 605 -39.75 22.61 4.55
CA LEU A 605 -40.04 21.20 4.85
C LEU A 605 -39.42 20.73 6.17
N MET A 606 -38.44 21.44 6.72
CA MET A 606 -37.88 21.10 8.02
C MET A 606 -38.86 21.36 9.16
N VAL A 607 -39.79 22.31 9.02
CA VAL A 607 -40.82 22.57 10.03
C VAL A 607 -41.69 21.34 10.28
N PRO A 608 -42.34 20.71 9.28
CA PRO A 608 -43.08 19.48 9.50
C PRO A 608 -42.19 18.31 9.93
N LEU A 609 -40.95 18.20 9.43
CA LEU A 609 -39.99 17.16 9.88
C LEU A 609 -39.67 17.29 11.38
N MET A 610 -39.39 18.49 11.87
CA MET A 610 -39.15 18.75 13.29
C MET A 610 -40.42 18.64 14.10
N THR A 611 -41.59 18.89 13.50
CA THR A 611 -42.88 18.66 14.18
C THR A 611 -43.07 17.18 14.50
N VAL A 612 -42.55 16.25 13.69
CA VAL A 612 -42.54 14.80 14.04
C VAL A 612 -41.72 14.54 15.31
N SER A 613 -40.52 15.11 15.40
CA SER A 613 -39.70 15.04 16.62
C SER A 613 -40.38 15.71 17.81
N GLY A 614 -41.00 16.85 17.59
CA GLY A 614 -41.76 17.60 18.59
C GLY A 614 -42.95 16.81 19.11
N LEU A 615 -43.70 16.14 18.24
CA LEU A 615 -44.79 15.23 18.59
C LEU A 615 -44.31 14.09 19.48
N ARG A 616 -43.16 13.47 19.15
CA ARG A 616 -42.55 12.42 20.00
C ARG A 616 -42.25 12.96 21.39
N LEU A 617 -41.64 14.14 21.48
CA LEU A 617 -41.34 14.78 22.75
C LEU A 617 -42.62 15.15 23.51
N THR A 618 -43.63 15.70 22.85
CA THR A 618 -44.92 16.07 23.45
C THR A 618 -45.64 14.86 24.04
N VAL A 619 -45.59 13.68 23.41
CA VAL A 619 -46.14 12.44 23.99
C VAL A 619 -45.44 12.09 25.30
N VAL A 620 -44.11 12.18 25.33
CA VAL A 620 -43.31 11.89 26.54
C VAL A 620 -43.60 12.93 27.63
N VAL A 621 -43.62 14.22 27.29
CA VAL A 621 -43.90 15.32 28.22
C VAL A 621 -45.32 15.22 28.78
N ALA A 622 -46.31 14.90 27.95
CA ALA A 622 -47.70 14.71 28.40
C ALA A 622 -47.83 13.51 29.35
N ALA A 623 -47.13 12.40 29.06
CA ALA A 623 -47.09 11.24 29.96
C ALA A 623 -46.46 11.58 31.32
N LEU A 624 -45.33 12.29 31.32
CA LEU A 624 -44.66 12.73 32.55
C LEU A 624 -45.52 13.74 33.32
N ALA A 625 -46.18 14.67 32.64
CA ALA A 625 -47.05 15.64 33.27
C ALA A 625 -48.28 15.00 33.92
N ASN A 626 -48.90 14.02 33.26
CA ASN A 626 -50.00 13.26 33.85
C ASN A 626 -49.58 12.42 35.07
N LEU A 627 -48.31 11.99 35.12
CA LEU A 627 -47.79 11.15 36.19
C LEU A 627 -47.34 11.98 37.41
N LEU A 628 -46.69 13.12 37.16
CA LEU A 628 -45.99 13.89 38.19
C LEU A 628 -46.73 15.18 38.61
N TRP A 629 -47.60 15.69 37.74
CA TRP A 629 -48.30 16.97 37.92
C TRP A 629 -49.78 16.84 37.52
N THR A 630 -50.45 17.95 37.23
CA THR A 630 -51.86 17.95 36.78
C THR A 630 -51.98 17.36 35.37
N PRO A 631 -52.91 16.41 35.14
CA PRO A 631 -53.10 15.82 33.83
C PRO A 631 -53.41 16.86 32.74
N VAL A 632 -52.62 16.83 31.66
CA VAL A 632 -52.76 17.75 30.51
C VAL A 632 -53.57 17.16 29.36
N THR A 633 -53.72 15.82 29.31
CA THR A 633 -54.57 15.12 28.33
C THR A 633 -54.97 13.72 28.81
N SER A 634 -55.83 13.02 28.08
CA SER A 634 -56.22 11.65 28.38
C SER A 634 -55.09 10.65 28.11
N TRP A 635 -54.97 9.63 28.97
CA TRP A 635 -54.04 8.50 28.79
C TRP A 635 -54.26 7.74 27.47
N TRP A 636 -55.48 7.76 26.92
CA TRP A 636 -55.75 7.13 25.61
C TRP A 636 -55.00 7.82 24.47
N TRP A 637 -54.93 9.16 24.48
CA TRP A 637 -54.17 9.91 23.47
C TRP A 637 -52.66 9.71 23.64
N ILE A 638 -52.19 9.63 24.88
CA ILE A 638 -50.78 9.31 25.18
C ILE A 638 -50.45 7.89 24.71
N ALA A 639 -51.29 6.90 25.00
CA ALA A 639 -51.10 5.53 24.57
C ALA A 639 -51.11 5.39 23.04
N ALA A 640 -52.06 6.04 22.37
CA ALA A 640 -52.11 6.07 20.90
C ALA A 640 -50.87 6.75 20.30
N GLY A 641 -50.46 7.89 20.85
CA GLY A 641 -49.24 8.60 20.45
C GLY A 641 -47.98 7.77 20.68
N ALA A 642 -47.86 7.10 21.83
CA ALA A 642 -46.73 6.24 22.15
C ALA A 642 -46.66 5.03 21.23
N LEU A 643 -47.80 4.39 20.95
CA LEU A 643 -47.89 3.28 20.00
C LEU A 643 -47.46 3.71 18.59
N LEU A 644 -47.90 4.88 18.13
CA LEU A 644 -47.62 5.35 16.79
C LEU A 644 -46.20 5.92 16.61
N LEU A 645 -45.73 6.72 17.57
CA LEU A 645 -44.54 7.57 17.42
C LEU A 645 -43.30 7.08 18.20
N LEU A 646 -43.49 6.26 19.25
CA LEU A 646 -42.39 5.77 20.08
C LEU A 646 -42.12 4.27 19.86
N SER A 647 -43.17 3.46 19.65
CA SER A 647 -43.01 2.02 19.42
C SER A 647 -42.26 1.72 18.11
N PRO A 648 -41.39 0.69 18.06
CA PRO A 648 -40.71 0.33 16.82
C PRO A 648 -41.66 0.02 15.65
N PRO A 649 -42.74 -0.78 15.80
CA PRO A 649 -43.67 -1.05 14.70
C PRO A 649 -44.33 0.22 14.15
N GLY A 650 -44.75 1.15 15.03
CA GLY A 650 -45.38 2.41 14.63
C GLY A 650 -44.41 3.29 13.82
N ARG A 651 -43.17 3.44 14.29
CA ARG A 651 -42.13 4.19 13.60
C ARG A 651 -41.77 3.61 12.23
N LEU A 652 -41.67 2.28 12.14
CA LEU A 652 -41.38 1.58 10.87
C LEU A 652 -42.55 1.73 9.88
N ALA A 653 -43.79 1.62 10.34
CA ALA A 653 -44.98 1.80 9.51
C ALA A 653 -45.11 3.24 9.00
N LEU A 654 -44.89 4.25 9.85
CA LEU A 654 -44.91 5.66 9.47
C LEU A 654 -43.86 5.97 8.40
N SER A 655 -42.62 5.54 8.62
CA SER A 655 -41.54 5.79 7.67
C SER A 655 -41.78 5.08 6.34
N ALA A 656 -42.17 3.81 6.37
CA ALA A 656 -42.48 3.08 5.14
C ALA A 656 -43.68 3.68 4.40
N GLY A 657 -44.72 4.10 5.11
CA GLY A 657 -45.86 4.80 4.54
C GLY A 657 -45.46 6.10 3.84
N CYS A 658 -44.63 6.92 4.51
CA CYS A 658 -44.09 8.15 3.95
C CYS A 658 -43.24 7.87 2.69
N ALA A 659 -42.32 6.91 2.76
CA ALA A 659 -41.47 6.52 1.64
C ALA A 659 -42.29 5.99 0.45
N ARG A 660 -43.27 5.12 0.68
CA ARG A 660 -44.15 4.59 -0.38
C ARG A 660 -44.99 5.68 -1.04
N LEU A 661 -45.50 6.63 -0.26
CA LEU A 661 -46.28 7.75 -0.76
C LEU A 661 -45.43 8.68 -1.64
N LEU A 662 -44.21 8.99 -1.19
CA LEU A 662 -43.35 9.96 -1.88
C LEU A 662 -42.55 9.34 -3.03
N LEU A 663 -42.12 8.08 -2.89
CA LEU A 663 -41.15 7.42 -3.77
C LEU A 663 -41.74 6.26 -4.58
N GLY A 664 -43.05 5.98 -4.51
CA GLY A 664 -43.66 4.83 -5.19
C GLY A 664 -43.47 4.77 -6.71
N GLY A 665 -43.19 5.89 -7.38
CA GLY A 665 -42.89 5.98 -8.81
C GLY A 665 -41.40 6.13 -9.15
N LEU A 666 -40.51 6.09 -8.16
CA LEU A 666 -39.08 6.25 -8.36
C LEU A 666 -38.50 5.08 -9.18
N ARG A 667 -37.67 5.39 -10.18
CA ARG A 667 -36.98 4.39 -10.99
C ARG A 667 -35.46 4.57 -10.84
N PRO A 668 -34.66 3.51 -11.06
CA PRO A 668 -33.22 3.67 -11.25
C PRO A 668 -32.91 4.69 -12.35
N GLY A 669 -31.95 5.59 -12.11
CA GLY A 669 -31.59 6.66 -13.04
C GLY A 669 -30.82 7.81 -12.38
N ALA A 670 -30.54 8.85 -13.17
CA ALA A 670 -29.96 10.10 -12.69
C ALA A 670 -31.02 11.20 -12.68
N TYR A 671 -31.12 11.93 -11.57
CA TYR A 671 -32.10 13.00 -11.37
C TYR A 671 -31.40 14.32 -11.03
N PRO A 672 -31.93 15.49 -11.42
CA PRO A 672 -31.31 16.76 -11.08
C PRO A 672 -31.34 17.03 -9.56
N ARG A 673 -30.19 17.41 -9.00
CA ARG A 673 -30.06 17.87 -7.61
C ARG A 673 -30.82 19.19 -7.44
N GLY A 674 -31.66 19.23 -6.42
CA GLY A 674 -32.62 20.30 -6.19
C GLY A 674 -33.97 20.13 -6.91
N GLY A 675 -34.11 19.10 -7.76
CA GLY A 675 -35.39 18.75 -8.38
C GLY A 675 -36.37 18.06 -7.42
N ALA A 676 -37.59 17.80 -7.90
CA ALA A 676 -38.65 17.18 -7.09
C ALA A 676 -38.27 15.79 -6.54
N VAL A 677 -37.56 14.98 -7.33
CA VAL A 677 -37.09 13.65 -6.89
C VAL A 677 -36.06 13.77 -5.77
N HIS A 678 -35.11 14.72 -5.89
CA HIS A 678 -34.16 15.00 -4.83
C HIS A 678 -34.87 15.39 -3.52
N LEU A 679 -35.81 16.34 -3.57
CA LEU A 679 -36.51 16.82 -2.37
C LEU A 679 -37.37 15.72 -1.72
N LYS A 680 -38.03 14.88 -2.51
CA LYS A 680 -38.80 13.73 -2.01
C LYS A 680 -37.92 12.69 -1.33
N LEU A 681 -36.77 12.37 -1.94
CA LEU A 681 -35.78 11.45 -1.39
C LEU A 681 -35.21 11.99 -0.07
N TRP A 682 -34.73 13.22 -0.08
CA TRP A 682 -34.19 13.89 1.11
C TRP A 682 -35.24 13.96 2.23
N PHE A 683 -36.49 14.30 1.92
CA PHE A 683 -37.56 14.34 2.92
C PHE A 683 -37.84 12.96 3.50
N ALA A 684 -37.96 11.92 2.68
CA ALA A 684 -38.23 10.56 3.15
C ALA A 684 -37.09 10.04 4.06
N ASP A 685 -35.85 10.32 3.68
CA ASP A 685 -34.65 9.96 4.46
C ASP A 685 -34.61 10.71 5.80
N GLN A 686 -34.80 12.03 5.78
CA GLN A 686 -34.87 12.85 6.99
C GLN A 686 -36.04 12.47 7.89
N PHE A 687 -37.20 12.11 7.32
CA PHE A 687 -38.36 11.64 8.07
C PHE A 687 -38.06 10.33 8.80
N ALA A 688 -37.39 9.38 8.13
CA ALA A 688 -36.93 8.14 8.75
C ALA A 688 -35.91 8.41 9.88
N ALA A 689 -34.97 9.32 9.67
CA ALA A 689 -33.98 9.74 10.66
C ALA A 689 -34.65 10.39 11.90
N ARG A 690 -35.65 11.26 11.72
CA ARG A 690 -36.39 11.89 12.84
C ARG A 690 -37.28 10.94 13.63
N LEU A 691 -37.60 9.78 13.07
CA LEU A 691 -38.19 8.68 13.83
C LEU A 691 -37.14 7.86 14.58
N GLY A 692 -35.84 8.07 14.35
CA GLY A 692 -34.76 7.29 14.99
C GLY A 692 -34.69 5.85 14.47
N LEU A 693 -34.91 5.67 13.16
CA LEU A 693 -34.81 4.37 12.49
C LEU A 693 -33.37 3.92 12.18
N PRO A 694 -32.40 4.81 11.85
CA PRO A 694 -31.00 4.40 11.74
C PRO A 694 -30.50 3.67 12.99
N ASP A 695 -30.93 4.14 14.17
CA ASP A 695 -30.61 3.52 15.46
C ASP A 695 -31.22 2.14 15.66
N LEU A 696 -32.21 1.71 14.87
CA LEU A 696 -32.75 0.35 14.94
C LEU A 696 -31.96 -0.64 14.05
N GLY A 697 -30.93 -0.17 13.33
CA GLY A 697 -30.12 -0.99 12.43
C GLY A 697 -29.60 -2.25 13.10
N SER A 698 -29.61 -3.37 12.38
CA SER A 698 -29.30 -4.75 12.82
C SER A 698 -30.32 -5.49 13.71
N ALA A 699 -31.48 -4.90 14.00
CA ALA A 699 -32.58 -5.65 14.63
C ALA A 699 -33.26 -6.60 13.61
N PRO A 700 -33.86 -7.73 14.04
CA PRO A 700 -34.61 -8.64 13.16
C PRO A 700 -35.74 -7.97 12.36
N TRP A 701 -36.21 -6.80 12.80
CA TRP A 701 -37.22 -6.02 12.09
C TRP A 701 -36.70 -5.36 10.82
N MET A 702 -35.39 -5.29 10.57
CA MET A 702 -34.85 -4.69 9.35
C MET A 702 -35.32 -5.41 8.09
N SER A 703 -35.41 -6.74 8.11
CA SER A 703 -35.99 -7.49 6.99
C SER A 703 -37.47 -7.20 6.79
N TRP A 704 -38.22 -6.95 7.88
CA TRP A 704 -39.63 -6.56 7.80
C TRP A 704 -39.79 -5.13 7.26
N TYR A 705 -38.99 -4.20 7.77
CA TYR A 705 -38.94 -2.82 7.32
C TYR A 705 -38.57 -2.70 5.84
N ALA A 706 -37.55 -3.44 5.39
CA ALA A 706 -37.18 -3.53 3.99
C ALA A 706 -38.36 -3.95 3.10
N ARG A 707 -39.12 -4.97 3.52
CA ARG A 707 -40.34 -5.40 2.80
C ARG A 707 -41.44 -4.33 2.82
N LEU A 708 -41.64 -3.64 3.93
CA LEU A 708 -42.57 -2.52 4.01
C LEU A 708 -42.17 -1.39 3.05
N LEU A 709 -40.87 -1.11 2.87
CA LEU A 709 -40.36 -0.14 1.90
C LEU A 709 -40.50 -0.58 0.45
N GLY A 710 -40.64 -1.88 0.18
CA GLY A 710 -40.82 -2.43 -1.18
C GLY A 710 -39.69 -3.34 -1.65
N ALA A 711 -38.68 -3.56 -0.81
CA ALA A 711 -37.58 -4.45 -1.12
C ALA A 711 -38.04 -5.92 -1.16
N GLN A 712 -37.38 -6.70 -2.02
CA GLN A 712 -37.55 -8.14 -2.09
C GLN A 712 -36.50 -8.80 -1.19
N VAL A 713 -36.93 -9.31 -0.04
CA VAL A 713 -36.04 -9.97 0.92
C VAL A 713 -36.35 -11.46 0.98
N GLY A 714 -35.44 -12.25 0.42
CA GLY A 714 -35.50 -13.71 0.36
C GLY A 714 -35.57 -14.37 1.74
N GLU A 715 -35.94 -15.64 1.73
CA GLU A 715 -36.02 -16.44 2.95
C GLU A 715 -34.66 -16.55 3.62
N ASP A 716 -34.67 -16.46 4.93
CA ASP A 716 -33.49 -16.57 5.79
C ASP A 716 -32.35 -15.62 5.39
N ALA A 717 -32.62 -14.47 4.79
CA ALA A 717 -31.59 -13.46 4.61
C ALA A 717 -31.29 -12.74 5.94
N ASP A 718 -30.01 -12.60 6.26
CA ASP A 718 -29.52 -11.91 7.44
C ASP A 718 -29.15 -10.47 7.05
N LEU A 719 -29.91 -9.48 7.55
CA LEU A 719 -29.76 -8.06 7.20
C LEU A 719 -29.39 -7.25 8.43
N HIS A 720 -28.09 -7.05 8.66
CA HIS A 720 -27.56 -6.32 9.82
C HIS A 720 -27.28 -4.83 9.52
N SER A 721 -27.66 -4.34 8.34
CA SER A 721 -27.56 -2.92 7.95
C SER A 721 -28.91 -2.35 7.51
N PRO A 722 -29.15 -1.03 7.67
CA PRO A 722 -30.40 -0.41 7.24
C PRO A 722 -30.66 -0.59 5.73
N PRO A 723 -31.89 -0.98 5.32
CA PRO A 723 -32.24 -1.05 3.90
C PRO A 723 -32.37 0.35 3.27
N PRO A 724 -32.30 0.48 1.94
CA PRO A 724 -32.51 1.77 1.27
C PRO A 724 -33.94 2.26 1.45
N ILE A 725 -34.10 3.54 1.79
CA ILE A 725 -35.42 4.20 1.90
C ILE A 725 -36.22 4.15 0.59
N THR A 726 -35.53 3.97 -0.54
CA THR A 726 -36.13 3.84 -1.88
C THR A 726 -36.88 2.52 -2.08
N GLY A 727 -36.62 1.51 -1.24
CA GLY A 727 -37.12 0.15 -1.44
C GLY A 727 -36.44 -0.61 -2.60
N LEU A 728 -35.47 -0.02 -3.29
CA LEU A 728 -34.77 -0.61 -4.44
C LEU A 728 -33.66 -1.59 -4.00
N LEU A 729 -34.06 -2.65 -3.31
CA LEU A 729 -33.17 -3.72 -2.83
C LEU A 729 -33.77 -5.10 -3.15
N ARG A 730 -32.93 -5.99 -3.71
CA ARG A 730 -33.22 -7.42 -3.81
C ARG A 730 -32.16 -8.22 -3.07
N LEU A 731 -32.57 -8.95 -2.06
CA LEU A 731 -31.72 -9.80 -1.24
C LEU A 731 -32.12 -11.26 -1.45
N GLY A 732 -31.20 -12.07 -1.97
CA GLY A 732 -31.44 -13.49 -2.26
C GLY A 732 -31.61 -14.34 -1.01
N ARG A 733 -32.13 -15.56 -1.18
CA ARG A 733 -32.26 -16.55 -0.09
C ARG A 733 -30.90 -16.77 0.57
N GLY A 734 -30.84 -16.65 1.90
CA GLY A 734 -29.61 -16.88 2.67
C GLY A 734 -28.46 -15.92 2.45
N ALA A 735 -28.70 -14.78 1.80
CA ALA A 735 -27.68 -13.74 1.72
C ALA A 735 -27.43 -13.12 3.09
N SER A 736 -26.17 -12.75 3.34
CA SER A 736 -25.72 -12.15 4.61
C SER A 736 -25.17 -10.76 4.35
N VAL A 737 -25.72 -9.76 5.03
CA VAL A 737 -25.23 -8.38 5.02
C VAL A 737 -24.82 -8.01 6.43
N GLU A 738 -23.54 -7.77 6.62
CA GLU A 738 -22.94 -7.38 7.90
C GLU A 738 -23.29 -5.93 8.30
N PRO A 739 -22.94 -5.47 9.52
CA PRO A 739 -23.15 -4.09 9.96
C PRO A 739 -22.40 -3.04 9.14
N GLU A 740 -22.90 -1.81 9.19
CA GLU A 740 -22.29 -0.63 8.54
C GLU A 740 -22.08 -0.78 7.02
N VAL A 741 -22.80 -1.69 6.35
CA VAL A 741 -22.83 -1.76 4.89
C VAL A 741 -23.75 -0.67 4.36
N ASP A 742 -23.25 0.18 3.45
CA ASP A 742 -24.05 1.18 2.78
C ASP A 742 -24.89 0.54 1.67
N LEU A 743 -26.18 0.35 1.97
CA LEU A 743 -27.20 -0.17 1.06
C LEU A 743 -28.10 0.94 0.49
N SER A 744 -27.78 2.22 0.66
CA SER A 744 -28.67 3.32 0.30
C SER A 744 -29.09 3.32 -1.18
N GLY A 745 -28.23 2.81 -2.08
CA GLY A 745 -28.47 2.79 -3.53
C GLY A 745 -28.64 4.20 -4.12
N VAL A 746 -28.20 5.23 -3.39
CA VAL A 746 -28.30 6.64 -3.76
C VAL A 746 -27.01 7.36 -3.42
N TRP A 747 -26.53 8.22 -4.30
CA TRP A 747 -25.49 9.19 -3.96
C TRP A 747 -25.57 10.44 -4.84
N TYR A 748 -24.91 11.49 -4.37
CA TYR A 748 -24.86 12.78 -5.04
C TYR A 748 -23.57 12.89 -5.82
N ASP A 749 -23.68 13.15 -7.11
CA ASP A 749 -22.56 13.33 -8.02
C ASP A 749 -22.79 14.68 -8.71
N GLY A 750 -22.05 15.71 -8.31
CA GLY A 750 -22.19 17.08 -8.81
C GLY A 750 -23.62 17.60 -8.63
N ASP A 751 -24.29 17.90 -9.73
CA ASP A 751 -25.67 18.37 -9.82
C ASP A 751 -26.68 17.24 -10.10
N LEU A 752 -26.27 15.98 -9.92
CA LEU A 752 -27.11 14.80 -10.12
C LEU A 752 -27.25 14.00 -8.82
N VAL A 753 -28.42 13.40 -8.65
CA VAL A 753 -28.72 12.36 -7.67
C VAL A 753 -28.79 11.05 -8.45
N ARG A 754 -27.83 10.16 -8.22
CA ARG A 754 -27.80 8.83 -8.85
C ARG A 754 -28.56 7.85 -7.97
N VAL A 755 -29.53 7.16 -8.56
CA VAL A 755 -30.42 6.20 -7.88
C VAL A 755 -30.35 4.86 -8.60
N GLY A 756 -30.24 3.76 -7.87
CA GLY A 756 -30.12 2.44 -8.47
C GLY A 756 -30.54 1.31 -7.54
N GLU A 757 -30.97 0.21 -8.15
CA GLU A 757 -31.32 -1.01 -7.42
C GLU A 757 -30.06 -1.79 -7.05
N ILE A 758 -29.97 -2.24 -5.80
CA ILE A 758 -28.92 -3.15 -5.34
C ILE A 758 -29.47 -4.58 -5.36
N ARG A 759 -28.75 -5.50 -5.99
CA ARG A 759 -29.10 -6.93 -6.03
C ARG A 759 -28.00 -7.75 -5.38
N ILE A 760 -28.34 -8.52 -4.35
CA ILE A 760 -27.44 -9.42 -3.65
C ILE A 760 -27.94 -10.85 -3.86
N GLY A 761 -27.14 -11.69 -4.51
CA GLY A 761 -27.49 -13.06 -4.88
C GLY A 761 -27.68 -14.00 -3.68
N ALA A 762 -28.31 -15.16 -3.94
CA ALA A 762 -28.52 -16.17 -2.90
C ALA A 762 -27.19 -16.67 -2.31
N GLY A 763 -27.13 -16.77 -0.98
CA GLY A 763 -25.93 -17.18 -0.24
C GLY A 763 -24.73 -16.25 -0.37
N ALA A 764 -24.88 -15.05 -0.95
CA ALA A 764 -23.81 -14.08 -1.04
C ALA A 764 -23.60 -13.35 0.29
N THR A 765 -22.36 -12.93 0.54
CA THR A 765 -21.96 -12.28 1.78
C THR A 765 -21.33 -10.92 1.49
N VAL A 766 -21.79 -9.88 2.18
CA VAL A 766 -21.24 -8.52 2.10
C VAL A 766 -20.68 -8.11 3.45
N GLY A 767 -19.37 -7.95 3.50
CA GLY A 767 -18.62 -7.62 4.71
C GLY A 767 -18.85 -6.21 5.22
N SER A 768 -18.61 -6.00 6.50
CA SER A 768 -18.85 -4.75 7.23
C SER A 768 -18.19 -3.53 6.57
N ARG A 769 -18.80 -2.34 6.67
CA ARG A 769 -18.28 -1.08 6.06
C ARG A 769 -18.10 -1.10 4.53
N SER A 770 -18.70 -2.05 3.83
CA SER A 770 -18.69 -2.04 2.37
C SER A 770 -19.71 -1.05 1.81
N THR A 771 -19.38 -0.41 0.69
CA THR A 771 -20.26 0.53 -0.03
C THR A 771 -20.72 -0.10 -1.33
N LEU A 772 -22.04 -0.29 -1.49
CA LEU A 772 -22.62 -0.82 -2.73
C LEU A 772 -23.20 0.32 -3.56
N LEU A 773 -22.58 0.60 -4.72
CA LEU A 773 -23.01 1.69 -5.58
C LEU A 773 -24.38 1.41 -6.25
N PRO A 774 -25.11 2.46 -6.67
CA PRO A 774 -26.35 2.29 -7.44
C PRO A 774 -26.20 1.32 -8.62
N GLY A 775 -27.05 0.29 -8.71
CA GLY A 775 -27.04 -0.67 -9.81
C GLY A 775 -26.18 -1.91 -9.57
N THR A 776 -25.52 -2.02 -8.41
CA THR A 776 -24.66 -3.15 -8.05
C THR A 776 -25.40 -4.50 -8.07
N LYS A 777 -24.74 -5.52 -8.63
CA LYS A 777 -25.24 -6.90 -8.70
C LYS A 777 -24.20 -7.90 -8.17
N ILE A 778 -24.44 -8.47 -7.00
CA ILE A 778 -23.58 -9.49 -6.41
C ILE A 778 -24.12 -10.88 -6.78
N GLY A 779 -23.29 -11.69 -7.43
CA GLY A 779 -23.63 -13.06 -7.83
C GLY A 779 -23.89 -14.01 -6.65
N LYS A 780 -24.53 -15.15 -6.93
CA LYS A 780 -24.80 -16.18 -5.91
C LYS A 780 -23.51 -16.67 -5.27
N TYR A 781 -23.51 -16.86 -3.95
CA TYR A 781 -22.34 -17.34 -3.18
C TYR A 781 -21.05 -16.51 -3.36
N ALA A 782 -21.16 -15.27 -3.87
CA ALA A 782 -20.02 -14.38 -3.93
C ALA A 782 -19.74 -13.75 -2.56
N GLN A 783 -18.48 -13.43 -2.29
CA GLN A 783 -18.04 -12.84 -1.02
C GLN A 783 -17.36 -11.50 -1.27
N VAL A 784 -17.92 -10.44 -0.70
CA VAL A 784 -17.32 -9.09 -0.69
C VAL A 784 -16.68 -8.88 0.68
N ALA A 785 -15.37 -8.63 0.69
CA ALA A 785 -14.63 -8.39 1.93
C ALA A 785 -15.06 -7.07 2.60
N PRO A 786 -14.90 -6.93 3.93
CA PRO A 786 -15.17 -5.67 4.63
C PRO A 786 -14.43 -4.47 4.02
N GLY A 787 -15.04 -3.29 4.08
CA GLY A 787 -14.49 -2.02 3.59
C GLY A 787 -14.36 -1.92 2.06
N SER A 788 -15.04 -2.77 1.30
CA SER A 788 -14.95 -2.75 -0.17
C SER A 788 -15.96 -1.80 -0.81
N ALA A 789 -15.61 -1.19 -1.95
CA ALA A 789 -16.52 -0.38 -2.75
C ALA A 789 -16.87 -1.11 -4.05
N VAL A 790 -18.12 -1.55 -4.19
CA VAL A 790 -18.54 -2.36 -5.35
C VAL A 790 -19.28 -1.49 -6.36
N GLU A 791 -18.76 -1.47 -7.58
CA GLU A 791 -19.44 -0.95 -8.77
C GLU A 791 -19.74 -2.10 -9.74
N GLY A 792 -20.91 -2.07 -10.39
CA GLY A 792 -21.25 -3.04 -11.43
C GLY A 792 -21.60 -4.44 -10.89
N ALA A 793 -21.11 -5.49 -11.57
CA ALA A 793 -21.52 -6.87 -11.33
C ALA A 793 -20.36 -7.75 -10.85
N ILE A 794 -20.59 -8.47 -9.76
CA ILE A 794 -19.67 -9.48 -9.22
C ILE A 794 -20.14 -10.89 -9.65
N PRO A 795 -19.28 -11.70 -10.30
CA PRO A 795 -19.62 -13.07 -10.68
C PRO A 795 -19.92 -13.99 -9.49
N ALA A 796 -20.74 -15.01 -9.72
CA ALA A 796 -21.08 -16.01 -8.70
C ALA A 796 -19.85 -16.79 -8.21
N GLY A 797 -19.81 -17.15 -6.91
CA GLY A 797 -18.76 -17.98 -6.32
C GLY A 797 -17.36 -17.36 -6.29
N THR A 798 -17.25 -16.04 -6.47
CA THR A 798 -15.97 -15.32 -6.45
C THR A 798 -15.82 -14.45 -5.21
N ARG A 799 -14.57 -14.24 -4.78
CA ARG A 799 -14.22 -13.37 -3.67
C ARG A 799 -13.64 -12.06 -4.20
N TRP A 800 -14.13 -10.94 -3.70
CA TRP A 800 -13.75 -9.59 -4.10
C TRP A 800 -13.38 -8.74 -2.88
N ALA A 801 -12.45 -7.80 -3.05
CA ALA A 801 -12.09 -6.82 -2.03
C ALA A 801 -11.54 -5.54 -2.66
N GLY A 802 -11.54 -4.45 -1.89
CA GLY A 802 -10.92 -3.18 -2.28
C GLY A 802 -11.91 -2.10 -2.69
N ALA A 803 -11.43 -0.90 -2.95
CA ALA A 803 -12.20 0.22 -3.46
C ALA A 803 -11.46 0.87 -4.63
N PRO A 804 -11.91 0.68 -5.89
CA PRO A 804 -12.97 -0.23 -6.32
C PRO A 804 -12.66 -1.70 -6.01
N ALA A 805 -13.69 -2.51 -5.84
CA ALA A 805 -13.53 -3.92 -5.56
C ALA A 805 -12.93 -4.66 -6.76
N ALA A 806 -11.86 -5.42 -6.52
CA ALA A 806 -11.21 -6.30 -7.49
C ALA A 806 -11.31 -7.77 -7.06
N ARG A 807 -11.20 -8.69 -8.04
CA ARG A 807 -11.29 -10.13 -7.80
C ARG A 807 -10.04 -10.61 -7.07
N LEU A 808 -10.22 -11.25 -5.91
CA LEU A 808 -9.15 -11.90 -5.14
C LEU A 808 -9.03 -13.40 -5.41
N GLY A 809 -10.10 -14.06 -5.88
CA GLY A 809 -10.08 -15.50 -6.10
C GLY A 809 -11.46 -16.15 -6.01
N LYS A 810 -11.50 -17.43 -5.63
CA LYS A 810 -12.75 -18.18 -5.38
C LYS A 810 -13.29 -17.88 -3.97
N ALA A 811 -14.61 -17.78 -3.84
CA ALA A 811 -15.26 -17.66 -2.54
C ALA A 811 -15.20 -18.99 -1.80
N ARG A 812 -14.98 -18.95 -0.47
CA ARG A 812 -15.04 -20.16 0.35
C ARG A 812 -16.51 -20.48 0.62
N ARG A 813 -16.97 -21.67 0.25
CA ARG A 813 -18.34 -22.10 0.51
C ARG A 813 -18.45 -22.74 1.88
N THR A 814 -19.37 -22.27 2.70
CA THR A 814 -19.83 -23.01 3.89
C THR A 814 -20.85 -24.05 3.41
N GLU A 815 -20.55 -25.34 3.62
CA GLU A 815 -21.32 -26.45 3.03
C GLU A 815 -22.68 -26.65 3.70
N GLU A 816 -22.77 -26.42 5.01
CA GLU A 816 -24.00 -26.60 5.79
C GLU A 816 -24.46 -25.29 6.45
N ARG A 817 -25.75 -24.99 6.28
CA ARG A 817 -26.38 -23.78 6.81
C ARG A 817 -26.84 -24.01 8.25
N ALA A 818 -26.59 -23.04 9.14
CA ALA A 818 -27.13 -23.11 10.49
C ALA A 818 -28.66 -23.02 10.53
N ALA A 819 -29.29 -23.82 11.41
CA ALA A 819 -30.74 -23.83 11.57
C ALA A 819 -31.28 -22.54 12.20
N ARG A 820 -32.45 -22.11 11.73
CA ARG A 820 -33.11 -20.89 12.20
C ARG A 820 -34.03 -21.16 13.38
N SER A 821 -33.92 -20.38 14.44
CA SER A 821 -34.82 -20.46 15.61
C SER A 821 -35.75 -19.25 15.70
N ARG A 822 -37.06 -19.49 15.74
CA ARG A 822 -38.09 -18.44 15.94
C ARG A 822 -37.99 -17.79 17.33
N LEU A 823 -37.61 -18.57 18.34
CA LEU A 823 -37.39 -18.08 19.70
C LEU A 823 -36.32 -16.99 19.70
N TRP A 824 -35.17 -17.25 19.08
CA TRP A 824 -34.07 -16.28 19.02
C TRP A 824 -34.45 -15.01 18.23
N VAL A 825 -35.23 -15.11 17.16
CA VAL A 825 -35.77 -13.90 16.49
C VAL A 825 -36.55 -13.02 17.47
N GLY A 826 -37.41 -13.64 18.30
CA GLY A 826 -38.14 -12.94 19.36
C GLY A 826 -37.22 -12.32 20.40
N VAL A 827 -36.17 -13.05 20.84
CA VAL A 827 -35.18 -12.56 21.81
C VAL A 827 -34.45 -11.33 21.28
N TYR A 828 -33.95 -11.35 20.04
CA TYR A 828 -33.30 -10.20 19.43
C TYR A 828 -34.24 -9.00 19.30
N ALA A 829 -35.49 -9.24 18.87
CA ALA A 829 -36.51 -8.19 18.76
C ALA A 829 -36.81 -7.53 20.11
N LEU A 830 -37.07 -8.31 21.16
CA LEU A 830 -37.31 -7.81 22.51
C LEU A 830 -36.07 -7.11 23.09
N SER A 831 -34.88 -7.66 22.83
CA SER A 831 -33.62 -7.05 23.25
C SER A 831 -33.40 -5.69 22.58
N ALA A 832 -33.74 -5.55 21.29
CA ALA A 832 -33.67 -4.26 20.61
C ALA A 832 -34.59 -3.20 21.27
N VAL A 833 -35.79 -3.59 21.72
CA VAL A 833 -36.66 -2.71 22.53
C VAL A 833 -35.94 -2.36 23.83
N GLY A 834 -35.52 -3.35 24.62
CA GLY A 834 -34.90 -3.13 25.92
C GLY A 834 -33.67 -2.22 25.85
N LEU A 835 -32.79 -2.45 24.88
CA LEU A 835 -31.62 -1.61 24.63
C LEU A 835 -32.00 -0.16 24.28
N SER A 836 -33.05 0.05 23.48
CA SER A 836 -33.53 1.38 23.13
C SER A 836 -34.13 2.16 24.32
N LEU A 837 -34.52 1.48 25.40
CA LEU A 837 -35.05 2.09 26.62
C LEU A 837 -33.98 2.49 27.62
N LEU A 838 -32.73 2.02 27.48
CA LEU A 838 -31.67 2.31 28.45
C LEU A 838 -31.35 3.82 28.57
N PRO A 839 -31.22 4.59 27.47
CA PRO A 839 -31.01 6.03 27.58
C PRO A 839 -32.20 6.75 28.24
N VAL A 840 -33.42 6.23 28.06
CA VAL A 840 -34.63 6.78 28.69
C VAL A 840 -34.60 6.60 30.20
N ALA A 841 -34.20 5.42 30.69
CA ALA A 841 -34.04 5.16 32.13
C ALA A 841 -32.96 6.06 32.75
N ALA A 842 -31.86 6.29 32.05
CA ALA A 842 -30.81 7.21 32.46
C ALA A 842 -31.31 8.67 32.53
N ALA A 843 -32.02 9.13 31.49
CA ALA A 843 -32.64 10.46 31.48
C ALA A 843 -33.66 10.63 32.62
N ALA A 844 -34.45 9.60 32.93
CA ALA A 844 -35.39 9.61 34.05
C ALA A 844 -34.68 9.78 35.41
N THR A 845 -33.49 9.21 35.58
CA THR A 845 -32.67 9.40 36.79
C THR A 845 -32.21 10.85 36.91
N GLY A 846 -31.70 11.43 35.82
CA GLY A 846 -31.31 12.85 35.81
C GLY A 846 -32.51 13.77 36.12
N LEU A 847 -33.67 13.48 35.53
CA LEU A 847 -34.91 14.20 35.84
C LEU A 847 -35.30 14.07 37.32
N ALA A 848 -35.21 12.88 37.92
CA ALA A 848 -35.51 12.68 39.32
C ALA A 848 -34.60 13.53 40.24
N VAL A 849 -33.31 13.66 39.92
CA VAL A 849 -32.37 14.54 40.64
C VAL A 849 -32.78 16.01 40.50
N LEU A 850 -33.12 16.47 39.29
CA LEU A 850 -33.61 17.83 39.06
C LEU A 850 -34.85 18.15 39.90
N LEU A 851 -35.82 17.22 39.91
CA LEU A 851 -37.07 17.39 40.66
C LEU A 851 -36.83 17.37 42.17
N ALA A 852 -35.95 16.50 42.66
CA ALA A 852 -35.62 16.42 44.09
C ALA A 852 -34.92 17.68 44.61
N MET A 853 -34.04 18.27 43.80
CA MET A 853 -33.29 19.46 44.19
C MET A 853 -34.04 20.77 43.90
N GLY A 854 -35.02 20.77 43.00
CA GLY A 854 -35.91 21.90 42.73
C GLY A 854 -35.22 23.16 42.20
N SER A 855 -34.02 23.04 41.63
CA SER A 855 -33.20 24.18 41.21
C SER A 855 -32.52 23.94 39.86
N TRP A 856 -32.47 24.97 39.02
CA TRP A 856 -31.75 24.95 37.74
C TRP A 856 -30.25 24.67 37.92
N TRP A 857 -29.67 25.08 39.06
CA TRP A 857 -28.27 24.83 39.40
C TRP A 857 -27.97 23.34 39.65
N ALA A 858 -28.98 22.48 39.76
CA ALA A 858 -28.81 21.03 39.86
C ALA A 858 -28.53 20.34 38.51
N LEU A 859 -28.61 21.05 37.37
CA LEU A 859 -28.40 20.49 36.04
C LEU A 859 -27.08 19.73 35.85
N PRO A 860 -25.91 20.25 36.27
CA PRO A 860 -24.66 19.50 36.14
C PRO A 860 -24.71 18.17 36.93
N VAL A 861 -25.27 18.21 38.15
CA VAL A 861 -25.38 17.02 39.02
C VAL A 861 -26.33 16.00 38.40
N ALA A 862 -27.48 16.45 37.87
CA ALA A 862 -28.44 15.61 37.18
C ALA A 862 -27.88 14.98 35.90
N THR A 863 -27.10 15.75 35.13
CA THR A 863 -26.40 15.27 33.93
C THR A 863 -25.42 14.17 34.28
N VAL A 864 -24.57 14.40 35.29
CA VAL A 864 -23.61 13.41 35.79
C VAL A 864 -24.34 12.17 36.31
N ALA A 865 -25.43 12.33 37.06
CA ALA A 865 -26.21 11.20 37.58
C ALA A 865 -26.81 10.34 36.44
N GLY A 866 -27.42 10.97 35.44
CA GLY A 866 -27.96 10.27 34.27
C GLY A 866 -26.87 9.54 33.49
N MET A 867 -25.75 10.21 33.20
CA MET A 867 -24.61 9.60 32.52
C MET A 867 -24.01 8.44 33.34
N ALA A 868 -23.87 8.60 34.66
CA ALA A 868 -23.33 7.56 35.53
C ALA A 868 -24.24 6.33 35.57
N VAL A 869 -25.56 6.51 35.61
CA VAL A 869 -26.51 5.38 35.51
C VAL A 869 -26.40 4.70 34.15
N PHE A 870 -26.34 5.47 33.05
CA PHE A 870 -26.19 4.87 31.72
C PHE A 870 -24.86 4.11 31.58
N ALA A 871 -23.76 4.67 32.08
CA ALA A 871 -22.46 4.03 32.13
C ALA A 871 -22.51 2.75 32.98
N LEU A 872 -23.09 2.79 34.18
CA LEU A 872 -23.19 1.62 35.05
C LEU A 872 -24.02 0.50 34.41
N VAL A 873 -25.18 0.83 33.84
CA VAL A 873 -26.03 -0.15 33.16
C VAL A 873 -25.34 -0.74 31.94
N THR A 874 -24.66 0.08 31.15
CA THR A 874 -23.85 -0.38 30.01
C THR A 874 -22.73 -1.31 30.49
N LEU A 875 -21.99 -0.91 31.52
CA LEU A 875 -20.92 -1.69 32.12
C LEU A 875 -21.40 -3.07 32.58
N VAL A 876 -22.44 -3.11 33.41
CA VAL A 876 -23.02 -4.35 33.92
C VAL A 876 -23.53 -5.21 32.77
N SER A 877 -24.25 -4.62 31.82
CA SER A 877 -24.81 -5.35 30.68
C SER A 877 -23.71 -5.96 29.80
N VAL A 878 -22.68 -5.20 29.43
CA VAL A 878 -21.55 -5.69 28.62
C VAL A 878 -20.79 -6.78 29.37
N ARG A 879 -20.55 -6.64 30.68
CA ARG A 879 -19.87 -7.65 31.48
C ARG A 879 -20.68 -8.94 31.56
N LEU A 880 -21.99 -8.85 31.81
CA LEU A 880 -22.88 -10.01 31.80
C LEU A 880 -22.95 -10.68 30.44
N LEU A 881 -23.05 -9.90 29.36
CA LEU A 881 -23.05 -10.42 27.99
C LEU A 881 -21.73 -11.08 27.61
N SER A 882 -20.60 -10.67 28.20
CA SER A 882 -19.30 -11.31 27.95
C SER A 882 -19.10 -12.67 28.64
N ILE A 883 -19.96 -13.04 29.61
CA ILE A 883 -19.86 -14.34 30.29
C ILE A 883 -20.11 -15.47 29.29
N CYS A 884 -19.16 -16.41 29.22
CA CYS A 884 -19.16 -17.55 28.27
C CYS A 884 -19.12 -17.15 26.78
N LEU A 885 -18.73 -15.92 26.45
CA LEU A 885 -18.51 -15.51 25.07
C LEU A 885 -17.07 -15.86 24.67
N HIS A 886 -16.90 -16.85 23.80
CA HIS A 886 -15.59 -17.34 23.33
C HIS A 886 -15.44 -17.21 21.82
N PRO A 887 -14.21 -17.10 21.28
CA PRO A 887 -13.95 -17.20 19.85
C PRO A 887 -14.53 -18.49 19.25
N GLY A 888 -15.14 -18.40 18.08
CA GLY A 888 -15.76 -19.56 17.42
C GLY A 888 -16.73 -19.18 16.30
N GLN A 889 -17.33 -20.20 15.70
CA GLN A 889 -18.44 -20.07 14.76
C GLN A 889 -19.73 -20.53 15.45
N TYR A 890 -20.74 -19.67 15.47
CA TYR A 890 -22.01 -19.92 16.13
C TYR A 890 -23.16 -19.70 15.15
N PRO A 891 -24.29 -20.44 15.24
CA PRO A 891 -25.49 -20.07 14.52
C PRO A 891 -25.88 -18.62 14.84
N VAL A 892 -26.27 -17.82 13.84
CA VAL A 892 -26.73 -16.43 14.08
C VAL A 892 -27.89 -16.41 15.08
N HIS A 893 -28.72 -17.45 15.10
CA HIS A 893 -29.81 -17.62 16.05
C HIS A 893 -29.37 -18.46 17.27
N SER A 894 -28.40 -17.94 18.02
CA SER A 894 -27.87 -18.58 19.23
C SER A 894 -27.51 -17.56 20.31
N ARG A 895 -27.24 -18.04 21.52
CA ARG A 895 -26.86 -17.20 22.65
C ARG A 895 -25.54 -16.43 22.40
N PRO A 896 -24.43 -17.06 21.95
CA PRO A 896 -23.18 -16.32 21.72
C PRO A 896 -23.31 -15.25 20.61
N ALA A 897 -24.06 -15.55 19.55
CA ALA A 897 -24.33 -14.59 18.49
C ALA A 897 -25.15 -13.40 18.98
N TRP A 898 -26.17 -13.66 19.81
CA TRP A 898 -26.97 -12.61 20.44
C TRP A 898 -26.15 -11.76 21.40
N GLN A 899 -25.26 -12.38 22.18
CA GLN A 899 -24.35 -11.67 23.08
C GLN A 899 -23.45 -10.70 22.31
N ALA A 900 -22.78 -11.16 21.24
CA ALA A 900 -21.91 -10.32 20.42
C ALA A 900 -22.69 -9.17 19.76
N TRP A 901 -23.87 -9.45 19.20
CA TRP A 901 -24.74 -8.42 18.63
C TRP A 901 -25.17 -7.38 19.67
N ALA A 902 -25.68 -7.82 20.82
CA ALA A 902 -26.17 -6.93 21.88
C ALA A 902 -25.02 -6.08 22.46
N THR A 903 -23.83 -6.66 22.64
CA THR A 903 -22.63 -5.93 23.04
C THR A 903 -22.25 -4.88 22.01
N GLY A 904 -22.20 -5.22 20.72
CA GLY A 904 -21.91 -4.23 19.66
C GLY A 904 -22.90 -3.07 19.66
N ARG A 905 -24.19 -3.35 19.86
CA ARG A 905 -25.25 -2.34 19.98
C ARG A 905 -25.09 -1.44 21.21
N LEU A 906 -24.74 -2.01 22.36
CA LEU A 906 -24.44 -1.25 23.58
C LEU A 906 -23.21 -0.35 23.40
N MET A 907 -22.16 -0.86 22.77
CA MET A 907 -20.95 -0.09 22.49
C MET A 907 -21.22 1.08 21.54
N ALA A 908 -22.00 0.87 20.47
CA ALA A 908 -22.44 1.94 19.58
C ALA A 908 -23.27 3.00 20.31
N SER A 909 -24.18 2.58 21.20
CA SER A 909 -24.98 3.50 22.01
C SER A 909 -24.15 4.26 23.04
N ALA A 910 -23.20 3.59 23.70
CA ALA A 910 -22.27 4.19 24.65
C ALA A 910 -21.41 5.27 24.00
N ARG A 911 -20.91 5.04 22.78
CA ARG A 911 -20.15 6.04 22.03
C ARG A 911 -20.91 7.36 21.85
N VAL A 912 -22.23 7.29 21.66
CA VAL A 912 -23.08 8.48 21.48
C VAL A 912 -23.41 9.14 22.83
N TRP A 913 -24.01 8.39 23.76
CA TRP A 913 -24.54 8.96 25.01
C TRP A 913 -23.48 9.22 26.08
N LEU A 914 -22.31 8.57 25.98
CA LEU A 914 -21.16 8.76 26.86
C LEU A 914 -19.97 9.34 26.10
N PHE A 915 -20.20 10.06 25.01
CA PHE A 915 -19.14 10.70 24.23
C PHE A 915 -18.12 11.48 25.10
N PRO A 916 -18.49 12.19 26.19
CA PRO A 916 -17.51 12.81 27.08
C PRO A 916 -16.50 11.85 27.76
N LEU A 917 -16.81 10.55 27.84
CA LEU A 917 -15.89 9.50 28.29
C LEU A 917 -15.00 8.98 27.16
N TYR A 918 -15.41 9.13 25.91
CA TYR A 918 -14.63 8.79 24.72
C TYR A 918 -13.74 9.97 24.31
N ALA A 919 -12.69 9.68 23.51
CA ALA A 919 -11.69 10.67 23.13
C ALA A 919 -11.09 11.44 24.32
N SER A 920 -11.01 10.83 25.51
CA SER A 920 -10.57 11.46 26.76
C SER A 920 -9.53 10.60 27.48
N ILE A 921 -8.89 11.16 28.52
CA ILE A 921 -8.00 10.42 29.41
C ILE A 921 -8.71 9.27 30.15
N LEU A 922 -10.05 9.29 30.21
CA LEU A 922 -10.86 8.24 30.83
C LEU A 922 -11.15 7.07 29.89
N THR A 923 -11.05 7.23 28.56
CA THR A 923 -11.40 6.18 27.59
C THR A 923 -10.71 4.84 27.88
N PRO A 924 -9.38 4.80 28.14
CA PRO A 924 -8.69 3.53 28.43
C PRO A 924 -9.18 2.85 29.71
N ALA A 925 -9.54 3.62 30.75
CA ALA A 925 -10.09 3.07 31.98
C ALA A 925 -11.51 2.54 31.78
N TRP A 926 -12.35 3.29 31.05
CA TRP A 926 -13.71 2.91 30.70
C TRP A 926 -13.75 1.59 29.90
N LEU A 927 -12.95 1.48 28.84
CA LEU A 927 -12.88 0.27 28.01
C LEU A 927 -12.32 -0.93 28.78
N ARG A 928 -11.36 -0.73 29.72
CA ARG A 928 -10.91 -1.79 30.64
C ARG A 928 -12.02 -2.29 31.55
N ALA A 929 -12.82 -1.38 32.11
CA ALA A 929 -13.95 -1.75 32.95
C ALA A 929 -14.95 -2.63 32.18
N LEU A 930 -15.19 -2.31 30.90
CA LEU A 930 -16.05 -3.09 29.99
C LEU A 930 -15.47 -4.46 29.62
N GLY A 931 -14.21 -4.76 29.96
CA GLY A 931 -13.57 -6.07 29.77
C GLY A 931 -12.53 -6.13 28.67
N MET A 932 -12.16 -4.99 28.07
CA MET A 932 -11.08 -4.89 27.09
C MET A 932 -9.70 -4.94 27.75
N ARG A 933 -8.75 -5.63 27.12
CA ARG A 933 -7.35 -5.64 27.60
C ARG A 933 -6.62 -4.43 27.03
N VAL A 934 -6.42 -3.38 27.83
CA VAL A 934 -5.73 -2.14 27.40
C VAL A 934 -4.44 -1.93 28.18
N GLY A 935 -3.32 -1.74 27.47
CA GLY A 935 -1.99 -1.50 28.02
C GLY A 935 -1.81 -0.13 28.69
N ARG A 936 -0.55 0.22 29.01
CA ARG A 936 -0.17 1.51 29.60
C ARG A 936 0.01 2.59 28.53
N ASP A 937 -0.29 3.85 28.89
CA ASP A 937 -0.14 5.05 28.05
C ASP A 937 -0.73 4.90 26.63
N VAL A 938 -1.84 4.17 26.52
CA VAL A 938 -2.61 3.98 25.29
C VAL A 938 -3.56 5.17 25.09
N GLU A 939 -3.62 5.68 23.87
CA GLU A 939 -4.60 6.70 23.46
C GLU A 939 -5.69 6.04 22.62
N LEU A 940 -6.94 6.21 23.03
CA LEU A 940 -8.11 5.63 22.38
C LEU A 940 -9.14 6.74 22.19
N SER A 941 -9.54 6.97 20.93
CA SER A 941 -10.60 7.90 20.62
C SER A 941 -11.97 7.20 20.58
N THR A 942 -12.65 7.17 19.44
CA THR A 942 -14.00 6.61 19.28
C THR A 942 -13.98 5.19 18.72
N VAL A 943 -13.54 4.22 19.54
CA VAL A 943 -13.39 2.80 19.15
C VAL A 943 -14.71 2.03 19.28
N LEU A 944 -15.15 1.39 18.19
CA LEU A 944 -16.21 0.38 18.18
C LEU A 944 -15.60 -1.02 18.20
N ALA A 945 -15.80 -1.75 19.30
CA ALA A 945 -15.21 -3.08 19.47
C ALA A 945 -16.06 -4.04 20.30
N LEU A 946 -15.79 -5.34 20.20
CA LEU A 946 -16.22 -6.34 21.17
C LEU A 946 -15.18 -6.38 22.33
N PRO A 947 -15.48 -5.83 23.53
CA PRO A 947 -14.45 -5.62 24.55
C PRO A 947 -13.73 -6.91 24.96
N SER A 948 -14.46 -7.99 25.22
CA SER A 948 -13.89 -9.29 25.62
C SER A 948 -13.06 -9.97 24.53
N MET A 949 -13.16 -9.53 23.27
CA MET A 949 -12.43 -10.04 22.11
C MET A 949 -11.29 -9.11 21.68
N THR A 950 -11.05 -8.00 22.40
CA THR A 950 -10.12 -6.97 21.94
C THR A 950 -8.99 -6.76 22.93
N SER A 951 -7.76 -6.71 22.40
CA SER A 951 -6.56 -6.40 23.16
C SER A 951 -5.74 -5.30 22.49
N VAL A 952 -5.23 -4.35 23.28
CA VAL A 952 -4.43 -3.20 22.83
C VAL A 952 -3.18 -3.10 23.70
N GLY A 953 -2.01 -3.15 23.06
CA GLY A 953 -0.70 -3.11 23.71
C GLY A 953 -0.29 -1.72 24.19
N ASP A 954 0.75 -1.66 25.02
CA ASP A 954 1.29 -0.43 25.59
C ASP A 954 1.66 0.61 24.52
N GLY A 955 1.32 1.87 24.75
CA GLY A 955 1.66 3.00 23.87
C GLY A 955 0.92 3.02 22.52
N ALA A 956 -0.03 2.11 22.28
CA ALA A 956 -0.81 2.12 21.04
C ALA A 956 -1.70 3.37 20.91
N PHE A 957 -2.09 3.70 19.69
CA PHE A 957 -2.96 4.81 19.35
C PHE A 957 -4.07 4.32 18.40
N LEU A 958 -5.34 4.42 18.82
CA LEU A 958 -6.50 4.14 17.97
C LEU A 958 -7.28 5.44 17.80
N ALA A 959 -7.39 5.87 16.55
CA ALA A 959 -7.98 7.14 16.17
C ALA A 959 -9.52 7.03 16.05
N ASP A 960 -10.14 8.03 15.43
CA ASP A 960 -11.60 8.16 15.38
C ASP A 960 -12.27 7.12 14.50
N ASP A 961 -13.47 6.72 14.92
CA ASP A 961 -14.35 5.79 14.22
C ASP A 961 -13.65 4.48 13.82
N THR A 962 -12.77 3.97 14.68
CA THR A 962 -12.06 2.71 14.44
C THR A 962 -12.92 1.50 14.80
N MET A 963 -12.86 0.45 13.97
CA MET A 963 -13.64 -0.78 14.17
C MET A 963 -12.73 -1.99 14.43
N VAL A 964 -12.87 -2.62 15.60
CA VAL A 964 -11.97 -3.70 16.05
C VAL A 964 -12.74 -4.93 16.50
N ALA A 965 -12.35 -6.11 15.99
CA ALA A 965 -13.06 -7.38 16.21
C ALA A 965 -14.58 -7.34 15.87
N PRO A 966 -15.00 -6.80 14.72
CA PRO A 966 -16.38 -6.98 14.27
C PRO A 966 -16.68 -8.47 14.04
N TYR A 967 -17.92 -8.91 14.31
CA TYR A 967 -18.34 -10.25 13.94
C TYR A 967 -18.52 -10.36 12.43
N GLU A 968 -18.30 -11.55 11.88
CA GLU A 968 -18.50 -11.84 10.45
C GLU A 968 -19.69 -12.78 10.25
N LEU A 969 -20.43 -12.63 9.16
CA LEU A 969 -21.58 -13.47 8.83
C LEU A 969 -21.29 -14.32 7.59
N ASP A 970 -21.64 -15.60 7.61
CA ASP A 970 -21.61 -16.45 6.42
C ASP A 970 -22.59 -17.61 6.53
N GLY A 971 -23.54 -17.73 5.59
CA GLY A 971 -24.46 -18.87 5.54
C GLY A 971 -25.25 -19.14 6.83
N GLY A 972 -25.71 -18.10 7.53
CA GLY A 972 -26.42 -18.23 8.82
C GLY A 972 -25.51 -18.54 10.02
N TRP A 973 -24.19 -18.53 9.83
CA TRP A 973 -23.19 -18.59 10.90
C TRP A 973 -22.65 -17.19 11.19
N MET A 974 -22.38 -16.93 12.46
CA MET A 974 -21.67 -15.77 12.97
C MET A 974 -20.30 -16.22 13.48
N ARG A 975 -19.23 -15.70 12.88
CA ARG A 975 -17.86 -15.90 13.34
C ARG A 975 -17.46 -14.77 14.28
N ILE A 976 -17.02 -15.13 15.47
CA ILE A 976 -16.45 -14.23 16.48
C ILE A 976 -15.01 -14.64 16.70
N ALA A 977 -14.07 -13.71 16.66
CA ALA A 977 -12.66 -14.00 16.98
C ALA A 977 -11.96 -12.79 17.59
N GLU A 978 -10.89 -13.05 18.33
CA GLU A 978 -10.10 -12.00 18.96
C GLU A 978 -9.40 -11.11 17.92
N ALA A 979 -9.27 -9.82 18.22
CA ALA A 979 -8.38 -8.90 17.50
C ALA A 979 -7.35 -8.29 18.47
N ARG A 980 -6.13 -8.06 17.97
CA ARG A 980 -5.02 -7.55 18.78
C ARG A 980 -4.35 -6.34 18.12
N ILE A 981 -4.20 -5.26 18.86
CA ILE A 981 -3.40 -4.10 18.48
C ILE A 981 -2.09 -4.15 19.26
N GLY A 982 -0.96 -4.15 18.55
CA GLY A 982 0.38 -4.32 19.12
C GLY A 982 0.83 -3.13 19.98
N LYS A 983 1.97 -3.28 20.65
CA LYS A 983 2.59 -2.17 21.39
C LYS A 983 3.02 -1.06 20.42
N ARG A 984 2.77 0.20 20.78
CA ARG A 984 3.02 1.40 19.94
C ARG A 984 2.44 1.31 18.53
N ALA A 985 1.46 0.44 18.32
CA ALA A 985 0.79 0.31 17.05
C ALA A 985 -0.20 1.47 16.85
N PHE A 986 -0.43 1.83 15.59
CA PHE A 986 -1.30 2.93 15.19
C PHE A 986 -2.43 2.40 14.31
N LEU A 987 -3.68 2.73 14.64
CA LEU A 987 -4.84 2.50 13.79
C LEU A 987 -5.50 3.85 13.49
N GLY A 988 -5.39 4.31 12.25
CA GLY A 988 -5.86 5.62 11.80
C GLY A 988 -7.38 5.73 11.69
N ASN A 989 -7.85 6.94 11.38
CA ASN A 989 -9.27 7.27 11.33
C ASN A 989 -10.04 6.35 10.37
N SER A 990 -11.22 5.90 10.79
CA SER A 990 -12.05 4.93 10.06
C SER A 990 -11.35 3.58 9.79
N GLY A 991 -10.17 3.33 10.36
CA GLY A 991 -9.40 2.11 10.17
C GLY A 991 -10.05 0.91 10.84
N MET A 992 -9.81 -0.29 10.29
CA MET A 992 -10.40 -1.52 10.79
C MET A 992 -9.40 -2.64 11.05
N THR A 993 -9.62 -3.37 12.15
CA THR A 993 -8.96 -4.64 12.45
C THR A 993 -10.02 -5.73 12.60
N ALA A 994 -10.25 -6.48 11.53
CA ALA A 994 -11.26 -7.53 11.48
C ALA A 994 -11.01 -8.65 12.51
N ALA A 995 -12.05 -9.43 12.84
CA ALA A 995 -11.95 -10.55 13.75
C ALA A 995 -10.86 -11.56 13.33
N GLY A 996 -9.98 -11.93 14.26
CA GLY A 996 -8.83 -12.82 14.02
C GLY A 996 -7.60 -12.12 13.41
N ARG A 997 -7.62 -10.79 13.23
CA ARG A 997 -6.45 -10.03 12.74
C ARG A 997 -5.70 -9.36 13.88
N LYS A 998 -4.43 -9.06 13.62
CA LYS A 998 -3.55 -8.37 14.56
C LYS A 998 -2.80 -7.25 13.85
N VAL A 999 -2.87 -6.03 14.41
CA VAL A 999 -1.90 -4.98 14.10
C VAL A 999 -0.63 -5.29 14.91
N PRO A 1000 0.52 -5.46 14.28
CA PRO A 1000 1.75 -5.90 14.94
C PRO A 1000 2.35 -4.78 15.79
N LYS A 1001 3.39 -5.09 16.58
CA LYS A 1001 4.10 -4.08 17.37
C LYS A 1001 4.71 -3.05 16.40
N ASP A 1002 4.67 -1.77 16.75
CA ASP A 1002 5.17 -0.66 15.93
C ASP A 1002 4.52 -0.58 14.54
N GLY A 1003 3.43 -1.32 14.30
CA GLY A 1003 2.73 -1.35 13.02
C GLY A 1003 1.71 -0.23 12.91
N LEU A 1004 1.51 0.28 11.70
CA LEU A 1004 0.52 1.31 11.40
C LEU A 1004 -0.50 0.77 10.41
N VAL A 1005 -1.77 1.05 10.62
CA VAL A 1005 -2.84 0.91 9.63
C VAL A 1005 -3.43 2.30 9.44
N GLY A 1006 -3.35 2.82 8.22
CA GLY A 1006 -3.69 4.19 7.90
C GLY A 1006 -5.19 4.47 7.90
N VAL A 1007 -5.53 5.69 7.48
CA VAL A 1007 -6.92 6.17 7.39
C VAL A 1007 -7.69 5.34 6.36
N LEU A 1008 -8.97 5.04 6.65
CA LEU A 1008 -9.86 4.26 5.78
C LEU A 1008 -9.23 2.92 5.31
N SER A 1009 -8.39 2.30 6.14
CA SER A 1009 -7.60 1.11 5.76
C SER A 1009 -7.95 -0.11 6.61
N ALA A 1010 -7.78 -1.31 6.06
CA ALA A 1010 -7.95 -2.56 6.82
C ALA A 1010 -6.60 -3.19 7.18
N THR A 1011 -6.51 -3.74 8.38
CA THR A 1011 -5.33 -4.49 8.83
C THR A 1011 -5.15 -5.75 7.95
N PRO A 1012 -4.00 -6.03 7.32
CA PRO A 1012 -3.81 -7.24 6.54
C PRO A 1012 -3.86 -8.51 7.40
N LYS A 1013 -4.04 -9.68 6.76
CA LYS A 1013 -4.09 -10.97 7.48
C LYS A 1013 -2.75 -11.33 8.14
N LYS A 1014 -1.64 -11.07 7.46
CA LYS A 1014 -0.29 -11.25 7.97
C LYS A 1014 0.39 -9.88 7.95
N ALA A 1015 0.71 -9.37 9.12
CA ALA A 1015 1.30 -8.04 9.31
C ALA A 1015 2.58 -8.18 10.15
N LYS A 1016 3.69 -7.56 9.74
CA LYS A 1016 5.00 -7.70 10.42
C LYS A 1016 5.26 -6.53 11.39
N SER A 1017 6.08 -6.75 12.41
CA SER A 1017 6.42 -5.65 13.35
C SER A 1017 7.08 -4.50 12.58
N GLY A 1018 6.65 -3.26 12.85
CA GLY A 1018 7.20 -2.06 12.19
C GLY A 1018 6.66 -1.75 10.79
N SER A 1019 5.86 -2.62 10.17
CA SER A 1019 5.26 -2.36 8.86
C SER A 1019 4.08 -1.39 8.97
N SER A 1020 3.99 -0.43 8.04
CA SER A 1020 2.85 0.47 7.91
C SER A 1020 1.98 0.03 6.74
N TYR A 1021 0.67 0.13 6.83
CA TYR A 1021 -0.26 -0.27 5.77
C TYR A 1021 -1.26 0.84 5.47
N LEU A 1022 -1.59 1.06 4.21
CA LEU A 1022 -2.59 2.03 3.77
C LEU A 1022 -3.42 1.47 2.62
N GLY A 1023 -4.69 1.84 2.56
CA GLY A 1023 -5.56 1.57 1.42
C GLY A 1023 -6.39 0.29 1.56
N MET A 1024 -7.19 0.06 0.52
CA MET A 1024 -8.06 -1.11 0.37
C MET A 1024 -7.94 -1.64 -1.08
N PRO A 1025 -7.17 -2.72 -1.33
CA PRO A 1025 -6.47 -3.57 -0.36
C PRO A 1025 -5.29 -2.85 0.32
N PRO A 1026 -4.89 -3.27 1.54
CA PRO A 1026 -3.80 -2.64 2.27
C PRO A 1026 -2.46 -2.86 1.57
N VAL A 1027 -1.79 -1.76 1.24
CA VAL A 1027 -0.43 -1.70 0.67
C VAL A 1027 0.55 -1.30 1.76
N GLU A 1028 1.71 -1.97 1.82
CA GLU A 1028 2.76 -1.65 2.80
C GLU A 1028 3.46 -0.33 2.43
N LEU A 1029 3.60 0.57 3.40
CA LEU A 1029 4.32 1.83 3.29
C LEU A 1029 5.66 1.72 4.03
N ARG A 1030 6.73 2.18 3.39
CA ARG A 1030 8.04 2.32 4.04
C ARG A 1030 8.00 3.52 4.99
N ARG A 1031 8.40 3.28 6.23
CA ARG A 1031 8.45 4.32 7.26
C ARG A 1031 9.87 4.47 7.78
N THR A 1032 10.35 5.70 7.82
CA THR A 1032 11.46 6.15 8.65
C THR A 1032 10.91 6.59 10.01
N ASN A 1033 11.43 6.02 11.10
CA ASN A 1033 11.07 6.47 12.45
C ASN A 1033 11.84 7.75 12.75
N GLU A 1034 11.14 8.86 13.03
CA GLU A 1034 11.77 10.09 13.47
C GLU A 1034 12.07 10.03 14.98
N THR A 1035 13.32 10.29 15.35
CA THR A 1035 13.74 10.38 16.76
C THR A 1035 13.65 11.84 17.23
N GLY A 1036 12.49 12.22 17.79
CA GLY A 1036 12.24 13.54 18.39
C GLY A 1036 12.00 13.51 19.92
N ASP A 1037 11.76 14.67 20.52
CA ASP A 1037 11.46 14.83 21.96
C ASP A 1037 10.17 14.10 22.34
N ARG A 1038 10.30 13.09 23.20
CA ARG A 1038 9.21 12.21 23.65
C ARG A 1038 8.36 12.77 24.79
N SER A 1039 8.81 13.84 25.44
CA SER A 1039 8.19 14.38 26.67
C SER A 1039 6.81 15.03 26.45
N ARG A 1040 6.43 15.28 25.20
CA ARG A 1040 5.10 15.83 24.82
C ARG A 1040 4.31 14.92 23.89
N THR A 1041 4.77 13.69 23.68
CA THR A 1041 4.14 12.70 22.79
C THR A 1041 3.88 11.39 23.53
N TYR A 1042 4.92 10.62 23.82
CA TYR A 1042 4.81 9.28 24.41
C TYR A 1042 4.90 9.30 25.94
N ASP A 1043 5.74 10.16 26.51
CA ASP A 1043 6.11 10.14 27.93
C ASP A 1043 5.82 11.49 28.63
N PRO A 1044 4.55 11.94 28.66
CA PRO A 1044 4.17 13.24 29.21
C PRO A 1044 4.35 13.31 30.74
N PRO A 1045 4.93 14.40 31.28
CA PRO A 1045 5.03 14.58 32.72
C PRO A 1045 3.63 14.72 33.36
N TRP A 1046 3.53 14.35 34.63
CA TRP A 1046 2.27 14.36 35.39
C TRP A 1046 1.54 15.72 35.35
N ARG A 1047 2.29 16.83 35.27
CA ARG A 1047 1.72 18.19 35.18
C ARG A 1047 0.88 18.38 33.92
N LEU A 1048 1.32 17.84 32.78
CA LEU A 1048 0.55 17.88 31.53
C LEU A 1048 -0.65 16.93 31.60
N LYS A 1049 -0.51 15.76 32.23
CA LYS A 1049 -1.64 14.85 32.52
C LYS A 1049 -2.74 15.54 33.35
N ALA A 1050 -2.36 16.24 34.41
CA ALA A 1050 -3.29 17.00 35.24
C ALA A 1050 -3.92 18.18 34.51
N ALA A 1051 -3.14 18.92 33.70
CA ALA A 1051 -3.66 20.04 32.91
C ALA A 1051 -4.67 19.58 31.84
N ARG A 1052 -4.38 18.48 31.13
CA ARG A 1052 -5.34 17.85 30.19
C ARG A 1052 -6.62 17.44 30.91
N ALA A 1053 -6.50 16.74 32.05
CA ALA A 1053 -7.66 16.31 32.84
C ALA A 1053 -8.53 17.50 33.31
N LEU A 1054 -7.92 18.64 33.66
CA LEU A 1054 -8.67 19.85 34.02
C LEU A 1054 -9.47 20.39 32.82
N VAL A 1055 -8.87 20.48 31.63
CA VAL A 1055 -9.58 20.91 30.41
C VAL A 1055 -10.69 19.91 30.05
N GLU A 1056 -10.39 18.61 30.10
CA GLU A 1056 -11.37 17.56 29.80
C GLU A 1056 -12.52 17.49 30.80
N SER A 1057 -12.34 17.95 32.05
CA SER A 1057 -13.45 18.04 33.01
C SER A 1057 -14.57 18.99 32.52
N LEU A 1058 -14.22 19.97 31.68
CA LEU A 1058 -15.19 20.87 31.06
C LEU A 1058 -16.03 20.19 29.97
N ARG A 1059 -15.72 18.95 29.57
CA ARG A 1059 -16.54 18.18 28.61
C ARG A 1059 -17.94 17.86 29.13
N LEU A 1060 -18.17 17.99 30.44
CA LEU A 1060 -19.51 17.91 31.04
C LEU A 1060 -20.38 19.12 30.70
N LEU A 1061 -19.80 20.27 30.32
CA LEU A 1061 -20.55 21.48 29.98
C LEU A 1061 -21.47 21.28 28.78
N PRO A 1062 -21.02 20.82 27.59
CA PRO A 1062 -21.92 20.61 26.46
C PRO A 1062 -22.98 19.54 26.74
N ALA A 1063 -22.64 18.48 27.48
CA ALA A 1063 -23.64 17.50 27.94
C ALA A 1063 -24.71 18.15 28.83
N THR A 1064 -24.30 19.03 29.75
CA THR A 1064 -25.22 19.78 30.61
C THR A 1064 -26.08 20.75 29.79
N CYS A 1065 -25.51 21.41 28.78
CA CYS A 1065 -26.27 22.25 27.84
C CYS A 1065 -27.31 21.44 27.05
N THR A 1066 -26.97 20.22 26.62
CA THR A 1066 -27.92 19.32 25.94
C THR A 1066 -29.08 18.95 26.86
N VAL A 1067 -28.81 18.63 28.13
CA VAL A 1067 -29.88 18.38 29.12
C VAL A 1067 -30.70 19.65 29.39
N ALA A 1068 -30.05 20.81 29.49
CA ALA A 1068 -30.72 22.09 29.67
C ALA A 1068 -31.68 22.39 28.50
N LEU A 1069 -31.25 22.20 27.25
CA LEU A 1069 -32.11 22.36 26.07
C LEU A 1069 -33.27 21.39 26.07
N ALA A 1070 -33.06 20.13 26.48
CA ALA A 1070 -34.14 19.15 26.61
C ALA A 1070 -35.19 19.60 27.65
N VAL A 1071 -34.74 20.07 28.82
CA VAL A 1071 -35.62 20.56 29.89
C VAL A 1071 -36.36 21.82 29.46
N LEU A 1072 -35.69 22.80 28.84
CA LEU A 1072 -36.33 24.02 28.34
C LEU A 1072 -37.35 23.72 27.24
N SER A 1073 -37.01 22.84 26.30
CA SER A 1073 -37.93 22.42 25.23
C SER A 1073 -39.16 21.71 25.82
N ALA A 1074 -38.95 20.79 26.76
CA ALA A 1074 -40.04 20.11 27.44
C ALA A 1074 -40.92 21.08 28.24
N GLY A 1075 -40.31 22.03 28.96
CA GLY A 1075 -41.00 23.06 29.72
C GLY A 1075 -41.82 23.99 28.83
N ALA A 1076 -41.28 24.42 27.69
CA ALA A 1076 -42.00 25.24 26.72
C ALA A 1076 -43.23 24.49 26.16
N LEU A 1077 -43.08 23.21 25.80
CA LEU A 1077 -44.20 22.39 25.33
C LEU A 1077 -45.25 22.17 26.40
N LEU A 1078 -44.84 21.97 27.66
CA LEU A 1078 -45.76 21.83 28.78
C LEU A 1078 -46.56 23.13 29.01
N GLN A 1079 -45.90 24.29 28.99
CA GLN A 1079 -46.57 25.59 29.12
C GLN A 1079 -47.57 25.82 27.98
N LEU A 1080 -47.19 25.52 26.74
CA LEU A 1080 -48.09 25.60 25.58
C LEU A 1080 -49.26 24.63 25.71
N ALA A 1081 -49.03 23.42 26.22
CA ALA A 1081 -50.07 22.43 26.44
C ALA A 1081 -51.08 22.88 27.51
N GLN A 1082 -50.62 23.55 28.57
CA GLN A 1082 -51.46 24.09 29.62
C GLN A 1082 -52.24 25.33 29.17
N ALA A 1083 -51.60 26.22 28.42
CA ALA A 1083 -52.20 27.48 27.99
C ALA A 1083 -53.17 27.31 26.80
N TYR A 1084 -52.83 26.44 25.84
CA TYR A 1084 -53.52 26.33 24.55
C TYR A 1084 -53.90 24.89 24.16
N GLY A 1085 -53.62 23.90 25.01
CA GLY A 1085 -53.94 22.49 24.78
C GLY A 1085 -52.81 21.70 24.10
N VAL A 1086 -52.81 20.37 24.33
CA VAL A 1086 -51.76 19.45 23.83
C VAL A 1086 -51.65 19.43 22.31
N ALA A 1087 -52.74 19.67 21.57
CA ALA A 1087 -52.71 19.74 20.11
C ALA A 1087 -51.90 20.94 19.60
N VAL A 1088 -52.03 22.10 20.25
CA VAL A 1088 -51.24 23.30 19.90
C VAL A 1088 -49.78 23.09 20.27
N ALA A 1089 -49.50 22.53 21.46
CA ALA A 1089 -48.12 22.18 21.86
C ALA A 1089 -47.47 21.19 20.88
N ALA A 1090 -48.21 20.18 20.42
CA ALA A 1090 -47.78 19.23 19.41
C ALA A 1090 -47.38 19.91 18.09
N LEU A 1091 -48.18 20.84 17.57
CA LEU A 1091 -47.88 21.60 16.36
C LEU A 1091 -46.72 22.58 16.54
N ALA A 1092 -46.64 23.23 17.71
CA ALA A 1092 -45.55 24.13 18.06
C ALA A 1092 -44.22 23.40 18.35
N GLY A 1093 -44.25 22.07 18.52
CA GLY A 1093 -43.09 21.22 18.75
C GLY A 1093 -41.97 21.40 17.72
N GLY A 1094 -42.32 21.51 16.43
CA GLY A 1094 -41.33 21.75 15.38
C GLY A 1094 -40.58 23.08 15.56
N PRO A 1095 -41.29 24.22 15.60
CA PRO A 1095 -40.69 25.52 15.89
C PRO A 1095 -39.87 25.58 17.19
N VAL A 1096 -40.33 24.95 18.28
CA VAL A 1096 -39.59 24.89 19.55
C VAL A 1096 -38.25 24.18 19.39
N LEU A 1097 -38.25 23.01 18.74
CA LEU A 1097 -37.01 22.24 18.53
C LEU A 1097 -36.06 22.93 17.54
N LEU A 1098 -36.59 23.62 16.52
CA LEU A 1098 -35.79 24.44 15.61
C LEU A 1098 -35.09 25.59 16.35
N ALA A 1099 -35.79 26.26 17.28
CA ALA A 1099 -35.20 27.29 18.11
C ALA A 1099 -34.12 26.72 19.05
N ALA A 1100 -34.39 25.58 19.69
CA ALA A 1100 -33.40 24.88 20.52
C ALA A 1100 -32.15 24.49 19.72
N GLY A 1101 -32.32 23.99 18.49
CA GLY A 1101 -31.22 23.69 17.57
C GLY A 1101 -30.40 24.92 17.21
N ALA A 1102 -31.04 26.06 16.93
CA ALA A 1102 -30.33 27.31 16.67
C ALA A 1102 -29.49 27.77 17.88
N VAL A 1103 -30.01 27.62 19.10
CA VAL A 1103 -29.26 27.90 20.33
C VAL A 1103 -28.08 26.95 20.50
N ALA A 1104 -28.26 25.65 20.24
CA ALA A 1104 -27.19 24.66 20.28
C ALA A 1104 -26.05 25.00 19.31
N ALA A 1105 -26.41 25.32 18.06
CA ALA A 1105 -25.49 25.72 17.01
C ALA A 1105 -24.71 26.98 17.38
N ALA A 1106 -25.39 28.02 17.85
CA ALA A 1106 -24.75 29.26 18.29
C ALA A 1106 -23.81 29.04 19.48
N THR A 1107 -24.21 28.19 20.44
CA THR A 1107 -23.39 27.84 21.62
C THR A 1107 -22.10 27.14 21.21
N ALA A 1108 -22.17 26.17 20.27
CA ALA A 1108 -20.98 25.51 19.76
C ALA A 1108 -20.05 26.47 19.01
N SER A 1109 -20.59 27.39 18.21
CA SER A 1109 -19.79 28.42 17.54
C SER A 1109 -19.11 29.36 18.52
N LEU A 1110 -19.82 29.82 19.55
CA LEU A 1110 -19.25 30.64 20.63
C LEU A 1110 -18.14 29.88 21.38
N ALA A 1111 -18.35 28.60 21.69
CA ALA A 1111 -17.37 27.75 22.34
C ALA A 1111 -16.10 27.60 21.47
N LYS A 1112 -16.25 27.33 20.16
CA LYS A 1112 -15.12 27.26 19.22
C LYS A 1112 -14.30 28.55 19.24
N TRP A 1113 -14.94 29.72 19.12
CA TRP A 1113 -14.23 31.00 19.09
C TRP A 1113 -13.58 31.36 20.43
N ALA A 1114 -14.25 31.08 21.56
CA ALA A 1114 -13.69 31.30 22.89
C ALA A 1114 -12.51 30.36 23.19
N LEU A 1115 -12.61 29.10 22.77
CA LEU A 1115 -11.60 28.08 23.05
C LEU A 1115 -10.44 28.08 22.07
N LEU A 1116 -10.60 28.50 20.81
CA LEU A 1116 -9.54 28.32 19.80
C LEU A 1116 -9.21 29.58 19.01
N GLY A 1117 -10.15 30.51 18.88
CA GLY A 1117 -9.99 31.63 17.94
C GLY A 1117 -9.95 31.13 16.48
N ARG A 1118 -9.04 31.68 15.67
CA ARG A 1118 -8.74 31.18 14.33
C ARG A 1118 -7.67 30.09 14.42
N ILE A 1119 -7.95 28.93 13.84
CA ILE A 1119 -6.99 27.83 13.74
C ILE A 1119 -6.05 28.08 12.56
N ALA A 1120 -4.76 27.80 12.75
CA ALA A 1120 -3.72 27.96 11.73
C ALA A 1120 -2.98 26.64 11.52
N ARG A 1121 -2.44 26.45 10.30
CA ARG A 1121 -1.60 25.31 9.92
C ARG A 1121 -0.38 25.13 10.84
N GLY A 1122 0.08 23.90 10.96
CA GLY A 1122 1.32 23.55 11.66
C GLY A 1122 1.21 22.29 12.53
N ASP A 1123 2.32 21.98 13.19
CA ASP A 1123 2.44 20.76 13.99
C ASP A 1123 2.26 21.05 15.49
N ARG A 1124 1.46 20.20 16.14
CA ARG A 1124 1.11 20.30 17.56
C ARG A 1124 1.34 18.94 18.21
N PRO A 1125 2.25 18.81 19.19
CA PRO A 1125 2.35 17.58 19.98
C PRO A 1125 1.01 17.24 20.65
N LEU A 1126 0.69 15.96 20.78
CA LEU A 1126 -0.54 15.48 21.41
C LEU A 1126 -0.77 16.09 22.80
N TRP A 1127 0.30 16.25 23.59
CA TRP A 1127 0.22 16.85 24.92
C TRP A 1127 0.43 18.37 24.90
N SER A 1128 -0.31 19.06 24.03
CA SER A 1128 -0.34 20.53 23.96
C SER A 1128 -1.73 21.07 24.27
N SER A 1129 -1.79 22.28 24.85
CA SER A 1129 -3.09 22.88 25.23
C SER A 1129 -4.02 23.10 24.03
N PHE A 1130 -3.45 23.29 22.84
CA PHE A 1130 -4.22 23.43 21.61
C PHE A 1130 -5.06 22.18 21.35
N VAL A 1131 -4.44 20.99 21.35
CA VAL A 1131 -5.12 19.71 21.07
C VAL A 1131 -6.27 19.50 22.05
N TRP A 1132 -6.06 19.70 23.35
CA TRP A 1132 -7.10 19.46 24.36
C TRP A 1132 -8.25 20.46 24.29
N ARG A 1133 -7.95 21.72 23.96
CA ARG A 1133 -8.97 22.76 23.71
C ARG A 1133 -9.74 22.48 22.43
N ASN A 1134 -9.07 21.91 21.42
CA ASN A 1134 -9.67 21.52 20.14
C ASN A 1134 -10.67 20.39 20.37
N GLU A 1135 -10.24 19.31 21.03
CA GLU A 1135 -11.12 18.20 21.39
C GLU A 1135 -12.30 18.65 22.28
N LEU A 1136 -12.10 19.65 23.16
CA LEU A 1136 -13.19 20.22 23.95
C LEU A 1136 -14.19 21.00 23.08
N ALA A 1137 -13.71 21.78 22.10
CA ALA A 1137 -14.58 22.47 21.14
C ALA A 1137 -15.35 21.48 20.26
N ASP A 1138 -14.68 20.41 19.79
CA ASP A 1138 -15.31 19.32 19.04
C ASP A 1138 -16.39 18.63 19.88
N ASN A 1139 -16.18 18.46 21.18
CA ASN A 1139 -17.21 17.93 22.07
C ASN A 1139 -18.47 18.83 22.17
N PHE A 1140 -18.37 20.15 21.97
CA PHE A 1140 -19.55 21.01 21.79
C PHE A 1140 -20.24 20.77 20.44
N VAL A 1141 -19.48 20.47 19.40
CA VAL A 1141 -20.05 20.06 18.11
C VAL A 1141 -20.78 18.73 18.26
N GLU A 1142 -20.12 17.69 18.74
CA GLU A 1142 -20.61 16.31 18.78
C GLU A 1142 -21.77 16.11 19.77
N VAL A 1143 -21.69 16.66 20.99
CA VAL A 1143 -22.68 16.40 22.04
C VAL A 1143 -23.86 17.37 22.01
N LEU A 1144 -23.66 18.59 21.50
CA LEU A 1144 -24.65 19.66 21.54
C LEU A 1144 -25.15 20.02 20.13
N ALA A 1145 -24.29 20.52 19.24
CA ALA A 1145 -24.77 21.03 17.95
C ALA A 1145 -25.17 19.93 16.95
N ALA A 1146 -24.47 18.80 16.91
CA ALA A 1146 -24.73 17.70 15.98
C ALA A 1146 -26.15 17.13 16.13
N PRO A 1147 -26.58 16.63 17.30
CA PRO A 1147 -27.91 16.04 17.45
C PRO A 1147 -29.05 17.07 17.37
N TRP A 1148 -28.83 18.31 17.86
CA TRP A 1148 -29.87 19.33 17.92
C TRP A 1148 -30.00 20.17 16.63
N PHE A 1149 -28.93 20.27 15.83
CA PHE A 1149 -28.88 21.12 14.64
C PHE A 1149 -28.24 20.45 13.42
N ALA A 1150 -27.00 19.96 13.50
CA ALA A 1150 -26.26 19.57 12.29
C ALA A 1150 -26.88 18.36 11.56
N GLU A 1151 -27.23 17.30 12.29
CA GLU A 1151 -27.89 16.10 11.75
C GLU A 1151 -29.26 16.39 11.11
N PRO A 1152 -30.12 17.25 11.70
CA PRO A 1152 -31.27 17.82 11.02
C PRO A 1152 -31.00 18.40 9.65
N TRP A 1153 -29.92 19.16 9.52
CA TRP A 1153 -29.67 20.01 8.37
C TRP A 1153 -28.69 19.43 7.34
N LEU A 1154 -28.35 18.14 7.43
CA LEU A 1154 -27.50 17.47 6.44
C LEU A 1154 -28.04 17.64 5.01
N GLY A 1155 -27.16 18.08 4.11
CA GLY A 1155 -27.46 18.32 2.69
C GLY A 1155 -28.26 19.58 2.40
N SER A 1156 -28.29 20.55 3.33
CA SER A 1156 -29.12 21.76 3.21
C SER A 1156 -28.37 23.05 3.55
N ALA A 1157 -28.92 24.19 3.14
CA ALA A 1157 -28.28 25.49 3.30
C ALA A 1157 -28.02 25.92 4.77
N PRO A 1158 -28.91 25.67 5.76
CA PRO A 1158 -28.64 26.05 7.15
C PRO A 1158 -27.39 25.42 7.76
N LEU A 1159 -27.06 24.18 7.40
CA LEU A 1159 -25.81 23.55 7.83
C LEU A 1159 -24.60 24.33 7.31
N ASN A 1160 -24.61 24.73 6.03
CA ASN A 1160 -23.53 25.52 5.43
C ASN A 1160 -23.37 26.90 6.09
N VAL A 1161 -24.46 27.51 6.57
CA VAL A 1161 -24.39 28.78 7.32
C VAL A 1161 -23.75 28.58 8.68
N TRP A 1162 -24.10 27.52 9.38
CA TRP A 1162 -23.52 27.21 10.68
C TRP A 1162 -22.04 26.80 10.57
N LEU A 1163 -21.67 25.96 9.60
CA LEU A 1163 -20.26 25.62 9.34
C LEU A 1163 -19.42 26.85 9.02
N ARG A 1164 -19.97 27.84 8.29
CA ARG A 1164 -19.32 29.15 8.10
C ARG A 1164 -19.11 29.91 9.41
N SER A 1165 -20.05 29.81 10.35
CA SER A 1165 -19.88 30.42 11.69
C SER A 1165 -18.76 29.76 12.50
N LEU A 1166 -18.36 28.52 12.19
CA LEU A 1166 -17.21 27.84 12.78
C LEU A 1166 -15.89 28.24 12.11
N GLY A 1167 -15.91 28.88 10.95
CA GLY A 1167 -14.72 29.36 10.23
C GLY A 1167 -14.56 28.83 8.81
N ALA A 1168 -15.35 27.82 8.40
CA ALA A 1168 -15.23 27.25 7.06
C ALA A 1168 -15.60 28.26 5.96
N SER A 1169 -14.91 28.16 4.82
CA SER A 1169 -15.27 28.90 3.61
C SER A 1169 -16.22 28.03 2.78
N ILE A 1170 -17.50 28.40 2.67
CA ILE A 1170 -18.49 27.60 1.93
C ILE A 1170 -19.24 28.48 0.93
N GLY A 1171 -19.18 28.09 -0.34
CA GLY A 1171 -19.81 28.75 -1.48
C GLY A 1171 -21.32 28.57 -1.58
N HIS A 1172 -21.89 29.13 -2.65
CA HIS A 1172 -23.31 29.08 -2.96
C HIS A 1172 -23.76 27.68 -3.42
N GLY A 1173 -24.94 27.23 -2.99
CA GLY A 1173 -25.55 25.99 -3.49
C GLY A 1173 -24.76 24.69 -3.22
N VAL A 1174 -23.84 24.71 -2.24
CA VAL A 1174 -23.11 23.54 -1.75
C VAL A 1174 -24.05 22.54 -1.09
N SER A 1175 -23.87 21.24 -1.36
CA SER A 1175 -24.59 20.16 -0.70
C SER A 1175 -23.64 19.39 0.21
N CYS A 1176 -23.58 19.76 1.49
CA CYS A 1176 -22.73 19.11 2.48
C CYS A 1176 -23.56 18.14 3.34
N HIS A 1177 -23.29 16.84 3.25
CA HIS A 1177 -23.98 15.78 4.00
C HIS A 1177 -23.13 15.24 5.17
N THR A 1178 -22.17 16.04 5.64
CA THR A 1178 -21.36 15.76 6.83
C THR A 1178 -21.17 17.05 7.63
N TYR A 1179 -21.01 16.92 8.95
CA TYR A 1179 -20.57 18.01 9.82
C TYR A 1179 -19.14 17.79 10.35
N TRP A 1180 -18.49 16.68 9.97
CA TRP A 1180 -17.13 16.33 10.38
C TRP A 1180 -16.10 17.16 9.62
N LEU A 1181 -15.93 18.39 10.08
CA LEU A 1181 -14.91 19.36 9.67
C LEU A 1181 -14.14 19.75 10.95
N PRO A 1182 -13.16 18.95 11.39
CA PRO A 1182 -12.51 19.12 12.70
C PRO A 1182 -11.94 20.53 12.90
N GLU A 1183 -11.09 20.98 11.98
CA GLU A 1183 -10.58 22.35 11.97
C GLU A 1183 -11.30 23.14 10.86
N ALA A 1184 -12.56 23.50 11.10
CA ALA A 1184 -13.42 24.15 10.10
C ALA A 1184 -12.77 25.37 9.41
N ASP A 1185 -11.93 26.17 10.10
CA ASP A 1185 -11.19 27.31 9.51
C ASP A 1185 -10.32 26.93 8.31
N LEU A 1186 -9.91 25.67 8.21
CA LEU A 1186 -8.99 25.15 7.20
C LEU A 1186 -9.72 24.41 6.07
N VAL A 1187 -11.06 24.42 6.07
CA VAL A 1187 -11.88 23.79 5.03
C VAL A 1187 -12.48 24.85 4.11
N SER A 1188 -12.27 24.67 2.80
CA SER A 1188 -12.88 25.49 1.75
C SER A 1188 -13.70 24.64 0.80
N LEU A 1189 -14.97 25.00 0.56
CA LEU A 1189 -15.90 24.37 -0.37
C LEU A 1189 -16.42 25.40 -1.37
N GLY A 1190 -16.07 25.28 -2.64
CA GLY A 1190 -16.48 26.18 -3.71
C GLY A 1190 -17.96 26.06 -4.08
N ASP A 1191 -18.45 27.00 -4.90
CA ASP A 1191 -19.86 27.04 -5.33
C ASP A 1191 -20.32 25.72 -5.94
N GLY A 1192 -21.44 25.19 -5.45
CA GLY A 1192 -22.06 23.97 -5.96
C GLY A 1192 -21.33 22.67 -5.59
N ALA A 1193 -20.25 22.72 -4.80
CA ALA A 1193 -19.54 21.53 -4.33
C ALA A 1193 -20.47 20.57 -3.58
N CYS A 1194 -20.14 19.28 -3.60
CA CYS A 1194 -20.94 18.22 -3.01
C CYS A 1194 -20.07 17.30 -2.15
N VAL A 1195 -20.36 17.26 -0.86
CA VAL A 1195 -19.74 16.35 0.10
C VAL A 1195 -20.82 15.38 0.55
N ASN A 1196 -20.65 14.09 0.25
CA ASN A 1196 -21.66 13.08 0.54
C ASN A 1196 -21.68 12.65 2.02
N ARG A 1197 -22.60 11.75 2.35
CA ARG A 1197 -22.72 11.13 3.68
C ARG A 1197 -21.47 10.34 4.03
N GLY A 1198 -21.15 10.27 5.32
CA GLY A 1198 -20.03 9.48 5.83
C GLY A 1198 -18.66 9.96 5.37
N CYS A 1199 -18.57 11.11 4.70
CA CYS A 1199 -17.30 11.71 4.30
C CYS A 1199 -16.62 12.39 5.50
N VAL A 1200 -15.29 12.34 5.51
CA VAL A 1200 -14.45 13.05 6.47
C VAL A 1200 -13.54 14.02 5.71
N LEU A 1201 -13.65 15.31 6.01
CA LEU A 1201 -12.71 16.33 5.53
C LEU A 1201 -11.62 16.49 6.59
N GLN A 1202 -10.59 15.66 6.51
CA GLN A 1202 -9.61 15.50 7.55
C GLN A 1202 -8.50 16.54 7.41
N THR A 1203 -8.56 17.58 8.24
CA THR A 1203 -7.62 18.71 8.30
C THR A 1203 -6.39 18.44 9.15
N HIS A 1204 -6.33 17.33 9.88
CA HIS A 1204 -5.13 16.92 10.60
C HIS A 1204 -4.84 15.41 10.52
N LEU A 1205 -3.58 15.03 10.71
CA LEU A 1205 -3.14 13.65 10.88
C LEU A 1205 -2.22 13.52 12.08
N PHE A 1206 -2.32 12.40 12.80
CA PHE A 1206 -1.35 12.07 13.85
C PHE A 1206 -0.21 11.23 13.27
N HIS A 1207 1.01 11.76 13.31
CA HIS A 1207 2.24 11.01 13.07
C HIS A 1207 3.06 11.02 14.35
N ASP A 1208 3.41 9.85 14.90
CA ASP A 1208 4.12 9.76 16.20
C ASP A 1208 3.50 10.59 17.34
N ARG A 1209 2.17 10.68 17.38
CA ARG A 1209 1.43 11.52 18.35
C ARG A 1209 1.76 13.01 18.23
N VAL A 1210 2.16 13.47 17.05
CA VAL A 1210 2.17 14.87 16.65
C VAL A 1210 1.02 15.07 15.68
N MET A 1211 0.12 15.98 16.03
CA MET A 1211 -1.00 16.41 15.19
C MET A 1211 -0.47 17.40 14.16
N SER A 1212 -0.40 16.98 12.90
CA SER A 1212 0.00 17.82 11.78
C SER A 1212 -1.24 18.34 11.07
N ILE A 1213 -1.42 19.66 11.07
CA ILE A 1213 -2.66 20.34 10.67
C ILE A 1213 -2.44 21.17 9.39
N ASP A 1214 -3.32 21.02 8.40
CA ASP A 1214 -3.27 21.74 7.12
C ASP A 1214 -4.66 21.90 6.46
N THR A 1215 -4.74 22.56 5.30
CA THR A 1215 -6.01 22.86 4.61
C THR A 1215 -6.61 21.69 3.85
N VAL A 1216 -7.92 21.74 3.62
CA VAL A 1216 -8.65 20.84 2.70
C VAL A 1216 -9.53 21.71 1.80
N ASP A 1217 -9.28 21.67 0.49
CA ASP A 1217 -9.90 22.58 -0.47
C ASP A 1217 -10.69 21.82 -1.55
N LEU A 1218 -11.99 22.04 -1.68
CA LEU A 1218 -12.83 21.52 -2.75
C LEU A 1218 -13.29 22.67 -3.66
N GLY A 1219 -12.96 22.60 -4.95
CA GLY A 1219 -13.30 23.61 -5.95
C GLY A 1219 -14.80 23.68 -6.27
N ALA A 1220 -15.19 24.68 -7.06
CA ALA A 1220 -16.58 24.88 -7.46
C ALA A 1220 -17.13 23.64 -8.18
N GLY A 1221 -18.24 23.07 -7.73
CA GLY A 1221 -18.85 21.89 -8.31
C GLY A 1221 -18.09 20.57 -8.09
N ALA A 1222 -17.03 20.57 -7.28
CA ALA A 1222 -16.31 19.36 -6.92
C ALA A 1222 -17.20 18.40 -6.12
N THR A 1223 -17.00 17.09 -6.26
CA THR A 1223 -17.78 16.06 -5.56
C THR A 1223 -16.85 15.09 -4.84
N LEU A 1224 -17.10 14.86 -3.56
CA LEU A 1224 -16.57 13.75 -2.79
C LEU A 1224 -17.70 12.74 -2.54
N GLY A 1225 -17.54 11.51 -3.06
CA GLY A 1225 -18.51 10.43 -2.94
C GLY A 1225 -18.66 9.87 -1.53
N PRO A 1226 -19.75 9.14 -1.22
CA PRO A 1226 -20.05 8.62 0.12
C PRO A 1226 -18.89 7.86 0.74
N HIS A 1227 -18.68 8.02 2.04
CA HIS A 1227 -17.59 7.35 2.77
C HIS A 1227 -16.17 7.69 2.27
N GLY A 1228 -16.02 8.77 1.50
CA GLY A 1228 -14.71 9.26 1.06
C GLY A 1228 -14.01 10.08 2.14
N VAL A 1229 -12.68 9.98 2.20
CA VAL A 1229 -11.85 10.75 3.13
C VAL A 1229 -10.83 11.59 2.35
N VAL A 1230 -10.69 12.85 2.73
CA VAL A 1230 -9.67 13.76 2.18
C VAL A 1230 -8.69 14.11 3.28
N LEU A 1231 -7.40 13.86 3.04
CA LEU A 1231 -6.33 14.12 3.99
C LEU A 1231 -5.83 15.58 3.92
N PRO A 1232 -5.03 16.05 4.90
CA PRO A 1232 -4.59 17.44 4.96
C PRO A 1232 -3.73 17.85 3.76
N ALA A 1233 -3.70 19.15 3.46
CA ALA A 1233 -3.01 19.77 2.33
C ALA A 1233 -3.51 19.29 0.95
N ALA A 1234 -4.64 18.60 0.89
CA ALA A 1234 -5.21 18.09 -0.35
C ALA A 1234 -6.24 19.06 -0.95
N ARG A 1235 -6.31 19.06 -2.28
CA ARG A 1235 -7.25 19.88 -3.05
C ARG A 1235 -7.99 19.02 -4.07
N ILE A 1236 -9.30 19.23 -4.21
CA ILE A 1236 -10.11 18.67 -5.30
C ILE A 1236 -10.51 19.81 -6.24
N GLY A 1237 -10.13 19.71 -7.51
CA GLY A 1237 -10.39 20.71 -8.54
C GLY A 1237 -11.88 20.96 -8.80
N ALA A 1238 -12.19 22.08 -9.45
CA ALA A 1238 -13.57 22.41 -9.79
C ALA A 1238 -14.20 21.34 -10.70
N HIS A 1239 -15.50 21.10 -10.59
CA HIS A 1239 -16.27 20.16 -11.41
C HIS A 1239 -15.76 18.70 -11.41
N THR A 1240 -14.84 18.38 -10.50
CA THR A 1240 -14.20 17.07 -10.38
C THR A 1240 -15.05 16.12 -9.55
N THR A 1241 -15.06 14.84 -9.88
CA THR A 1241 -15.79 13.82 -9.12
C THR A 1241 -14.85 12.78 -8.55
N VAL A 1242 -14.77 12.68 -7.23
CA VAL A 1242 -14.13 11.56 -6.52
C VAL A 1242 -15.21 10.58 -6.09
N GLY A 1243 -15.05 9.31 -6.46
CA GLY A 1243 -16.02 8.23 -6.25
C GLY A 1243 -16.18 7.82 -4.78
N PRO A 1244 -17.18 6.98 -4.46
CA PRO A 1244 -17.45 6.55 -3.10
C PRO A 1244 -16.30 5.74 -2.47
N ALA A 1245 -16.17 5.75 -1.15
CA ALA A 1245 -15.16 5.02 -0.37
C ALA A 1245 -13.71 5.27 -0.86
N SER A 1246 -13.47 6.47 -1.39
CA SER A 1246 -12.17 6.88 -1.90
C SER A 1246 -11.33 7.61 -0.86
N LEU A 1247 -10.01 7.51 -0.97
CA LEU A 1247 -9.05 8.24 -0.12
C LEU A 1247 -8.21 9.18 -0.99
N VAL A 1248 -8.37 10.49 -0.77
CA VAL A 1248 -7.51 11.54 -1.35
C VAL A 1248 -6.34 11.77 -0.40
N MET A 1249 -5.13 11.62 -0.92
CA MET A 1249 -3.89 11.57 -0.15
C MET A 1249 -3.44 12.96 0.34
N ARG A 1250 -2.58 12.96 1.37
CA ARG A 1250 -2.03 14.21 1.92
C ARG A 1250 -1.22 14.95 0.85
N GLY A 1251 -1.48 16.24 0.66
CA GLY A 1251 -0.75 17.05 -0.34
C GLY A 1251 -1.18 16.81 -1.80
N GLU A 1252 -2.23 16.01 -2.03
CA GLU A 1252 -2.70 15.65 -3.36
C GLU A 1252 -3.59 16.75 -3.96
N ASP A 1253 -3.24 17.31 -5.12
CA ASP A 1253 -4.11 18.20 -5.90
C ASP A 1253 -4.77 17.40 -7.04
N VAL A 1254 -6.09 17.30 -7.01
CA VAL A 1254 -6.90 16.53 -7.98
C VAL A 1254 -7.42 17.48 -9.06
N PRO A 1255 -7.20 17.23 -10.35
CA PRO A 1255 -7.37 18.26 -11.39
C PRO A 1255 -8.83 18.59 -11.67
N GLU A 1256 -9.11 19.83 -12.12
CA GLU A 1256 -10.45 20.30 -12.50
C GLU A 1256 -11.08 19.44 -13.62
N GLY A 1257 -12.38 19.14 -13.49
CA GLY A 1257 -13.21 18.52 -14.52
C GLY A 1257 -12.97 17.02 -14.72
N THR A 1258 -12.27 16.37 -13.80
CA THR A 1258 -11.86 14.96 -13.91
C THR A 1258 -12.73 14.03 -13.08
N ARG A 1259 -12.56 12.71 -13.25
CA ARG A 1259 -13.21 11.67 -12.43
C ARG A 1259 -12.17 10.73 -11.83
N TRP A 1260 -12.33 10.42 -10.56
CA TRP A 1260 -11.41 9.60 -9.77
C TRP A 1260 -12.18 8.62 -8.89
N PHE A 1261 -11.61 7.46 -8.61
CA PHE A 1261 -12.17 6.45 -7.72
C PHE A 1261 -11.02 5.58 -7.22
N GLY A 1262 -10.90 5.43 -5.90
CA GLY A 1262 -9.92 4.52 -5.34
C GLY A 1262 -9.55 4.84 -3.89
N ASN A 1263 -9.00 3.86 -3.18
CA ASN A 1263 -8.41 4.04 -1.86
C ASN A 1263 -6.97 3.46 -1.82
N PRO A 1264 -5.95 4.23 -2.24
CA PRO A 1264 -5.97 5.64 -2.69
C PRO A 1264 -6.60 5.90 -4.07
N ILE A 1265 -6.98 7.16 -4.37
CA ILE A 1265 -7.66 7.51 -5.63
C ILE A 1265 -6.83 7.26 -6.89
N SER A 1266 -7.52 6.82 -7.95
CA SER A 1266 -6.98 6.65 -9.32
C SER A 1266 -8.00 7.16 -10.36
N PRO A 1267 -7.60 7.48 -11.61
CA PRO A 1267 -8.50 7.95 -12.66
C PRO A 1267 -9.64 6.97 -12.90
N TRP A 1268 -10.86 7.49 -12.91
CA TRP A 1268 -12.08 6.69 -13.05
C TRP A 1268 -12.62 6.81 -14.46
N ARG A 1269 -12.25 5.82 -15.29
CA ARG A 1269 -12.67 5.70 -16.69
C ARG A 1269 -14.16 5.40 -16.83
#